data_AF-A0A066RS83-F1
#
_entry.id   AF-A0A066RS83-F1
#
_cell.length_a   1.000
_cell.length_b   1.000
_cell.length_c   1.000
_cell.angle_alpha   90.00
_cell.angle_beta   90.00
_cell.angle_gamma   90.00
#
_symmetry.space_group_name_H-M   'P 1'
#
loop_
_entity.id
_entity.type
_entity.pdbx_description
1 polymer ?
#
loop_
_entity_poly.entity_id
_entity_poly.type
_entity_poly.pdbx_seq_one_letter_code
_entity_poly.pdbx_strand_id
1 'polypeptide(L)'
;MEIEIDHGTATLLDMFSEQARLNPDKIAVTDCHQSLSYLDFYLKVLKTGHRLADAQLSDENCIGLFCEPSIDMVCGAWGILASGNAYLPLAPEYPSERIRYMIQDSKIRVIYTQTHLKSKLEAMVSDQVTIVTAEDITALLANELPQMSDPVFSKVTPDHLAYVIYTSGSTGKPKGVMIKHRNIVQQMSFLKQTFSFGGQTRILQKTPMSFDAAQWEILAPVFGCHLIVGPAGCYRDPDEMVEVLLKHEINVLQCVPTLLQALVDHPSFIDCKSLAQVFSGGETLTRQLAKEFYRVRPEAELINLYGPTECTINSSYFKLCEKAVDTYPSAISIGKPVAHTRYYLLREDGQPALVGEIGELYISGRQVASGYLHRSDLTKEKFVPNHLSQDPEHAWLYRTGDLGRWDSEGNVHFAGRADNQVKLRGYRVELDEIRHAIENHSWIKNAAMVINNDPRTGSQNLIACIELDETQAALMDQGNHGSHHQSKANKCQVKAQLSNAGCRPAEACEDRLHIALEGKVATPSQKEKAFGRKTYRFFEREQPVTREELISLLTLEQDKTLSREISQLTAPQFGGLLRHFGQFISDERLLPKYTYASPGALYAVQLYIEIHGLFGWPSGIYYYHPVQHCLVQIEACQPNSQPTLKLHFIGKHDAIEPVYKNNILEVLEMETGHMLGLFDEQLPEFGLAIGAHQLTEQLPAWYDGATDDYNLGTFEICPNDVAPAIDLPELFVQAHGSHVAGLEEGLYRFTAQDFEYMSDQQILKRDVIAINQQVYDRASFGISMVENCRESAMRYISLGRTLHKLQSNPLSLGMMSSGYSSKSGNDLPSAKRMRHILNAHGLEMAAFYFCIGGGISQAQYLSIGMKEDSVHMRGPTEMIKDDLMTQLPQYMIPNKVVMIDKLPQTANGKVDYQALKALDVVANSHSEKEFIPLSTETEHQLGEIWCRIMKWDSVSAQDDFFECGGNSLTAVAMINRINQAFGIKVPLQVLFQSPTIQQLSAWIDSQGEQVQQASRLIELNGQQQNPIFCWPGLGGYPMNLKLMANQVAPHRQFFGVQALGLHEGEVPLPNVQEMAKADIELIRSVQPKGPYTLWGYSFGARVAFETAYQLEQMGETVEALHLIAPGSPQTHYDLEQTNQGNASFSNPVFVTILFSVFAHSIDGALLQSCLNQCHDEESFIEFMCQRFPMLQPDLIQRITRIVLVSYDFSYTFEELVGRRIHAPVTIFKAQQDNYSFIENVSDFSVEPPRTIHLEADHYQVLKAQGVAELQTHLI
;
A
#
# COMPACT_ATOMS: atom_id res chain seq x y z
N MET A 1 39.16 -42.30 26.49
CA MET A 1 38.26 -43.35 25.98
C MET A 1 37.41 -42.68 24.93
N GLU A 2 37.84 -42.70 23.66
CA GLU A 2 36.99 -42.33 22.53
C GLU A 2 35.92 -43.41 22.42
N ILE A 3 34.67 -43.05 22.69
CA ILE A 3 33.54 -43.91 22.38
C ILE A 3 33.30 -43.69 20.89
N GLU A 4 33.73 -44.64 20.05
CA GLU A 4 33.23 -44.74 18.68
C GLU A 4 31.71 -44.91 18.77
N ILE A 5 30.97 -43.83 18.50
CA ILE A 5 29.53 -43.91 18.29
C ILE A 5 29.33 -44.67 16.99
N ASP A 6 28.74 -45.86 17.07
CA ASP A 6 28.28 -46.58 15.89
C ASP A 6 27.25 -45.71 15.15
N HIS A 7 27.70 -45.05 14.08
CA HIS A 7 26.89 -44.14 13.28
C HIS A 7 25.68 -44.83 12.60
N GLY A 8 25.57 -46.16 12.69
CA GLY A 8 24.38 -46.90 12.24
C GLY A 8 23.16 -46.75 13.14
N THR A 9 23.33 -46.40 14.43
CA THR A 9 22.24 -46.38 15.42
C THR A 9 22.00 -45.04 16.11
N ALA A 10 22.83 -44.01 15.85
CA ALA A 10 22.75 -42.71 16.52
C ALA A 10 21.63 -41.80 15.97
N THR A 11 21.02 -41.02 16.86
CA THR A 11 20.05 -39.96 16.55
C THR A 11 20.66 -38.56 16.71
N LEU A 12 19.96 -37.52 16.25
CA LEU A 12 20.35 -36.12 16.49
C LEU A 12 20.46 -35.80 17.99
N LEU A 13 19.61 -36.43 18.80
CA LEU A 13 19.52 -36.21 20.24
C LEU A 13 20.73 -36.82 20.96
N ASP A 14 21.23 -37.96 20.48
CA ASP A 14 22.47 -38.57 20.99
C ASP A 14 23.67 -37.65 20.73
N MET A 15 23.77 -37.11 19.50
CA MET A 15 24.83 -36.16 19.13
C MET A 15 24.74 -34.87 19.94
N PHE A 16 23.53 -34.35 20.19
CA PHE A 16 23.33 -33.14 21.00
C PHE A 16 23.63 -33.37 22.49
N SER A 17 23.18 -34.49 23.06
CA SER A 17 23.48 -34.88 24.45
C SER A 17 24.97 -35.07 24.69
N GLU A 18 25.70 -35.59 23.71
CA GLU A 18 27.16 -35.65 23.74
C GLU A 18 27.77 -34.23 23.81
N GLN A 19 27.33 -33.30 22.96
CA GLN A 19 27.85 -31.92 22.99
C GLN A 19 27.53 -31.20 24.30
N ALA A 20 26.33 -31.41 24.87
CA ALA A 20 25.94 -30.86 26.16
C ALA A 20 26.83 -31.37 27.31
N ARG A 21 27.25 -32.65 27.26
CA ARG A 21 28.19 -33.23 28.23
C ARG A 21 29.63 -32.75 28.05
N LEU A 22 30.08 -32.60 26.80
CA LEU A 22 31.46 -32.22 26.49
C LEU A 22 31.71 -30.71 26.67
N ASN A 23 30.70 -29.87 26.46
CA ASN A 23 30.84 -28.41 26.41
C ASN A 23 29.79 -27.65 27.25
N PRO A 24 29.47 -28.06 28.50
CA PRO A 24 28.29 -27.56 29.22
C PRO A 24 28.23 -26.04 29.35
N ASP A 25 29.37 -25.40 29.63
CA ASP A 25 29.46 -23.95 29.87
C ASP A 25 29.68 -23.13 28.60
N LYS A 26 29.90 -23.76 27.45
CA LYS A 26 30.07 -23.02 26.18
C LYS A 26 28.71 -22.50 25.70
N ILE A 27 28.71 -21.34 25.08
CA ILE A 27 27.50 -20.79 24.45
C ILE A 27 27.13 -21.66 23.24
N ALA A 28 25.91 -22.18 23.24
CA ALA A 28 25.36 -22.99 22.17
C ALA A 28 24.59 -22.14 21.16
N VAL A 29 23.74 -21.25 21.65
CA VAL A 29 22.83 -20.46 20.81
C VAL A 29 22.66 -19.04 21.35
N THR A 30 22.61 -18.06 20.45
CA THR A 30 22.36 -16.64 20.75
C THR A 30 21.34 -16.08 19.76
N ASP A 31 20.39 -15.29 20.25
CA ASP A 31 19.55 -14.40 19.44
C ASP A 31 19.80 -12.93 19.81
N CYS A 32 18.94 -12.02 19.36
CA CYS A 32 19.06 -10.59 19.65
C CYS A 32 18.80 -10.22 21.12
N HIS A 33 18.21 -11.12 21.92
CA HIS A 33 17.78 -10.84 23.29
C HIS A 33 18.65 -11.54 24.33
N GLN A 34 19.11 -12.77 24.05
CA GLN A 34 19.76 -13.61 25.05
C GLN A 34 20.71 -14.65 24.42
N SER A 35 21.44 -15.34 25.28
CA SER A 35 22.33 -16.45 24.93
C SER A 35 22.15 -17.60 25.92
N LEU A 36 22.20 -18.84 25.43
CA LEU A 36 22.13 -20.04 26.26
C LEU A 36 23.43 -20.85 26.13
N SER A 37 23.93 -21.32 27.28
CA SER A 37 24.96 -22.35 27.32
C SER A 37 24.43 -23.68 26.77
N TYR A 38 25.31 -24.60 26.39
CA TYR A 38 24.90 -25.95 25.98
C TYR A 38 24.11 -26.67 27.07
N LEU A 39 24.46 -26.49 28.34
CA LEU A 39 23.72 -27.07 29.46
C LEU A 39 22.32 -26.45 29.59
N ASP A 40 22.23 -25.12 29.60
CA ASP A 40 20.94 -24.43 29.74
C ASP A 40 20.01 -24.73 28.56
N PHE A 41 20.58 -24.74 27.35
CA PHE A 41 19.86 -25.09 26.14
C PHE A 41 19.35 -26.54 26.20
N TYR A 42 20.21 -27.50 26.57
CA TYR A 42 19.81 -28.90 26.71
C TYR A 42 18.72 -29.10 27.77
N LEU A 43 18.82 -28.43 28.91
CA LEU A 43 17.78 -28.47 29.95
C LEU A 43 16.46 -27.87 29.46
N LYS A 44 16.49 -26.76 28.72
CA LYS A 44 15.30 -26.17 28.10
C LYS A 44 14.69 -27.10 27.06
N VAL A 45 15.49 -27.80 26.27
CA VAL A 45 15.02 -28.83 25.31
C VAL A 45 14.34 -30.00 26.01
N LEU A 46 14.91 -30.53 27.08
CA LEU A 46 14.29 -31.60 27.89
C LEU A 46 12.94 -31.17 28.45
N LYS A 47 12.89 -29.95 29.00
CA LYS A 47 11.68 -29.31 29.53
C LYS A 47 10.57 -29.22 28.47
N THR A 48 10.91 -28.71 27.29
CA THR A 48 9.98 -28.64 26.16
C THR A 48 9.53 -30.02 25.72
N GLY A 49 10.44 -30.99 25.63
CA GLY A 49 10.16 -32.36 25.22
C GLY A 49 9.13 -33.07 26.10
N HIS A 50 9.28 -32.99 27.42
CA HIS A 50 8.30 -33.52 28.37
C HIS A 50 6.92 -32.90 28.20
N ARG A 51 6.86 -31.56 28.16
CA ARG A 51 5.58 -30.86 28.04
C ARG A 51 4.83 -31.21 26.77
N LEU A 52 5.56 -31.37 25.67
CA LEU A 52 5.00 -31.76 24.38
C LEU A 52 4.58 -33.22 24.38
N ALA A 53 5.35 -34.13 24.99
CA ALA A 53 4.97 -35.53 25.15
C ALA A 53 3.67 -35.67 25.98
N ASP A 54 3.49 -34.85 27.02
CA ASP A 54 2.25 -34.81 27.82
C ASP A 54 1.05 -34.22 27.06
N ALA A 55 1.30 -33.28 26.14
CA ALA A 55 0.27 -32.65 25.31
C ALA A 55 -0.25 -33.58 24.21
N GLN A 56 0.57 -34.55 23.82
CA GLN A 56 0.41 -35.33 22.61
C GLN A 56 -0.68 -36.41 22.75
N LEU A 57 -1.38 -36.67 21.65
CA LEU A 57 -2.25 -37.83 21.51
C LEU A 57 -1.45 -39.06 21.04
N SER A 58 -1.82 -40.26 21.47
CA SER A 58 -1.04 -41.49 21.27
C SER A 58 -0.68 -41.86 19.81
N ASP A 59 -1.37 -41.30 18.81
CA ASP A 59 -1.19 -41.60 17.38
C ASP A 59 -0.57 -40.45 16.57
N GLU A 60 -0.29 -39.31 17.20
CA GLU A 60 0.31 -38.14 16.54
C GLU A 60 1.79 -38.40 16.27
N ASN A 61 2.29 -38.12 15.07
CA ASN A 61 3.70 -38.34 14.69
C ASN A 61 4.45 -37.05 14.34
N CYS A 62 3.73 -35.92 14.31
CA CYS A 62 4.26 -34.60 13.99
C CYS A 62 3.67 -33.56 14.93
N ILE A 63 4.45 -32.56 15.31
CA ILE A 63 3.99 -31.37 16.05
C ILE A 63 4.28 -30.14 15.20
N GLY A 64 3.31 -29.22 15.10
CA GLY A 64 3.49 -27.97 14.37
C GLY A 64 4.47 -27.03 15.08
N LEU A 65 5.37 -26.40 14.34
CA LEU A 65 6.27 -25.38 14.84
C LEU A 65 5.91 -24.03 14.21
N PHE A 66 5.21 -23.17 14.93
CA PHE A 66 4.75 -21.85 14.46
C PHE A 66 5.50 -20.74 15.20
N CYS A 67 6.70 -20.40 14.74
CA CYS A 67 7.57 -19.43 15.40
C CYS A 67 8.28 -18.50 14.41
N GLU A 68 8.59 -17.30 14.88
CA GLU A 68 9.56 -16.41 14.25
C GLU A 68 10.99 -16.78 14.71
N PRO A 69 12.04 -16.42 13.93
CA PRO A 69 13.43 -16.68 14.30
C PRO A 69 13.77 -16.16 15.70
N SER A 70 14.10 -17.08 16.60
CA SER A 70 14.45 -16.82 18.00
C SER A 70 15.07 -18.06 18.64
N ILE A 71 15.60 -17.95 19.86
CA ILE A 71 15.97 -19.12 20.67
C ILE A 71 14.76 -20.03 20.94
N ASP A 72 13.55 -19.47 21.06
CA ASP A 72 12.34 -20.28 21.30
C ASP A 72 11.99 -21.15 20.10
N MET A 73 12.23 -20.68 18.87
CA MET A 73 12.10 -21.52 17.67
C MET A 73 13.07 -22.71 17.72
N VAL A 74 14.34 -22.46 18.07
CA VAL A 74 15.36 -23.50 18.16
C VAL A 74 15.03 -24.50 19.29
N CYS A 75 14.62 -24.00 20.46
CA CYS A 75 14.18 -24.84 21.59
C CYS A 75 12.93 -25.64 21.25
N GLY A 76 11.99 -25.05 20.50
CA GLY A 76 10.78 -25.72 20.02
C GLY A 76 11.11 -26.89 19.10
N ALA A 77 11.94 -26.66 18.07
CA ALA A 77 12.36 -27.71 17.14
C ALA A 77 13.05 -28.87 17.87
N TRP A 78 14.04 -28.58 18.72
CA TRP A 78 14.76 -29.59 19.49
C TRP A 78 13.88 -30.28 20.54
N GLY A 79 12.96 -29.55 21.18
CA GLY A 79 12.00 -30.10 22.13
C GLY A 79 10.96 -31.02 21.48
N ILE A 80 10.51 -30.71 20.26
CA ILE A 80 9.65 -31.61 19.49
C ILE A 80 10.39 -32.91 19.18
N LEU A 81 11.64 -32.84 18.72
CA LEU A 81 12.48 -34.03 18.53
C LEU A 81 12.62 -34.81 19.84
N ALA A 82 12.85 -34.12 20.96
CA ALA A 82 12.96 -34.72 22.28
C ALA A 82 11.69 -35.51 22.66
N SER A 83 10.50 -35.01 22.32
CA SER A 83 9.23 -35.71 22.55
C SER A 83 9.07 -36.99 21.72
N GLY A 84 9.96 -37.24 20.76
CA GLY A 84 9.89 -38.38 19.83
C GLY A 84 9.08 -38.11 18.57
N ASN A 85 8.70 -36.85 18.32
CA ASN A 85 7.92 -36.43 17.16
C ASN A 85 8.77 -35.69 16.14
N ALA A 86 8.30 -35.68 14.90
CA ALA A 86 8.82 -34.79 13.88
C ALA A 86 8.25 -33.38 14.04
N TYR A 87 9.06 -32.36 13.85
CA TYR A 87 8.50 -31.01 13.74
C TYR A 87 8.07 -30.70 12.30
N LEU A 88 6.96 -29.97 12.18
CA LEU A 88 6.41 -29.48 10.92
C LEU A 88 6.46 -27.94 10.95
N PRO A 89 7.43 -27.31 10.24
CA PRO A 89 7.54 -25.86 10.23
C PRO A 89 6.31 -25.18 9.59
N LEU A 90 5.67 -24.29 10.34
CA LEU A 90 4.54 -23.45 9.92
C LEU A 90 5.00 -21.98 9.96
N ALA A 91 5.45 -21.44 8.83
CA ALA A 91 6.01 -20.10 8.77
C ALA A 91 4.92 -19.04 9.06
N PRO A 92 5.06 -18.17 10.09
CA PRO A 92 4.07 -17.15 10.41
C PRO A 92 3.79 -16.15 9.29
N GLU A 93 4.72 -16.00 8.35
CA GLU A 93 4.60 -15.17 7.15
C GLU A 93 3.76 -15.80 6.01
N TYR A 94 3.38 -17.07 6.12
CA TYR A 94 2.54 -17.71 5.09
C TYR A 94 1.09 -17.24 5.18
N PRO A 95 0.35 -17.22 4.04
CA PRO A 95 -1.08 -16.94 4.04
C PRO A 95 -1.83 -17.93 4.94
N SER A 96 -2.86 -17.45 5.63
CA SER A 96 -3.64 -18.24 6.60
C SER A 96 -4.25 -19.50 5.97
N GLU A 97 -4.71 -19.43 4.72
CA GLU A 97 -5.27 -20.59 4.01
C GLU A 97 -4.22 -21.67 3.73
N ARG A 98 -2.97 -21.29 3.44
CA ARG A 98 -1.87 -22.23 3.27
C ARG A 98 -1.53 -22.94 4.58
N ILE A 99 -1.50 -22.20 5.69
CA ILE A 99 -1.27 -22.75 7.03
C ILE A 99 -2.40 -23.71 7.40
N ARG A 100 -3.67 -23.32 7.18
CA ARG A 100 -4.85 -24.18 7.39
C ARG A 100 -4.75 -25.48 6.60
N TYR A 101 -4.39 -25.41 5.32
CA TYR A 101 -4.19 -26.61 4.50
C TYR A 101 -3.09 -27.51 5.09
N MET A 102 -1.94 -26.97 5.46
CA MET A 102 -0.84 -27.76 6.04
C MET A 102 -1.25 -28.44 7.34
N ILE A 103 -1.99 -27.74 8.21
CA ILE A 103 -2.52 -28.31 9.46
C ILE A 103 -3.53 -29.43 9.18
N GLN A 104 -4.43 -29.23 8.23
CA GLN A 104 -5.45 -30.22 7.86
C GLN A 104 -4.85 -31.46 7.19
N ASP A 105 -3.93 -31.27 6.25
CA ASP A 105 -3.28 -32.35 5.51
C ASP A 105 -2.41 -33.21 6.44
N SER A 106 -1.62 -32.56 7.30
CA SER A 106 -0.75 -33.25 8.27
C SER A 106 -1.49 -33.85 9.47
N LYS A 107 -2.73 -33.41 9.72
CA LYS A 107 -3.57 -33.85 10.84
C LYS A 107 -2.94 -33.61 12.22
N ILE A 108 -2.06 -32.61 12.33
CA ILE A 108 -1.47 -32.22 13.61
C ILE A 108 -2.54 -31.67 14.55
N ARG A 109 -2.36 -31.95 15.84
CA ARG A 109 -3.25 -31.61 16.95
C ARG A 109 -2.52 -30.85 18.04
N VAL A 110 -1.19 -30.82 18.02
CA VAL A 110 -0.38 -29.96 18.89
C VAL A 110 0.46 -29.00 18.04
N ILE A 111 0.49 -27.72 18.44
CA ILE A 111 1.34 -26.71 17.82
C ILE A 111 2.11 -25.95 18.92
N TYR A 112 3.43 -25.91 18.78
CA TYR A 112 4.31 -25.08 19.59
C TYR A 112 4.45 -23.69 18.97
N THR A 113 4.34 -22.63 19.77
CA THR A 113 4.43 -21.24 19.34
C THR A 113 5.05 -20.31 20.39
N GLN A 114 5.38 -19.08 20.00
CA GLN A 114 5.69 -17.99 20.93
C GLN A 114 4.40 -17.34 21.45
N THR A 115 4.46 -16.71 22.63
CA THR A 115 3.28 -16.13 23.30
C THR A 115 2.57 -15.08 22.44
N HIS A 116 3.31 -14.17 21.81
CA HIS A 116 2.74 -13.09 20.98
C HIS A 116 2.05 -13.59 19.71
N LEU A 117 2.40 -14.80 19.24
CA LEU A 117 1.82 -15.41 18.05
C LEU A 117 0.56 -16.24 18.34
N LYS A 118 0.25 -16.50 19.62
CA LYS A 118 -0.85 -17.36 20.05
C LYS A 118 -2.20 -16.90 19.49
N SER A 119 -2.55 -15.63 19.67
CA SER A 119 -3.86 -15.10 19.20
C SER A 119 -4.02 -15.20 17.69
N LYS A 120 -2.94 -15.02 16.91
CA LYS A 120 -2.95 -15.19 15.45
C LYS A 120 -3.24 -16.64 15.09
N LEU A 121 -2.61 -17.59 15.78
CA LEU A 121 -2.81 -19.02 15.56
C LEU A 121 -4.22 -19.47 15.95
N GLU A 122 -4.74 -19.01 17.09
CA GLU A 122 -6.11 -19.29 17.55
C GLU A 122 -7.17 -18.88 16.52
N ALA A 123 -6.98 -17.77 15.80
CA ALA A 123 -7.89 -17.35 14.72
C ALA A 123 -7.86 -18.27 13.48
N MET A 124 -6.84 -19.13 13.34
CA MET A 124 -6.64 -20.00 12.17
C MET A 124 -7.02 -21.46 12.42
N VAL A 125 -7.00 -21.92 13.67
CA VAL A 125 -7.15 -23.33 14.04
C VAL A 125 -8.45 -23.59 14.80
N SER A 126 -8.98 -24.81 14.71
CA SER A 126 -10.16 -25.23 15.49
C SER A 126 -9.78 -25.53 16.96
N ASP A 127 -10.75 -25.48 17.86
CA ASP A 127 -10.64 -25.85 19.30
C ASP A 127 -10.04 -27.26 19.56
N GLN A 128 -9.98 -28.10 18.53
CA GLN A 128 -9.37 -29.42 18.56
C GLN A 128 -7.83 -29.41 18.57
N VAL A 129 -7.19 -28.28 18.27
CA VAL A 129 -5.73 -28.10 18.26
C VAL A 129 -5.26 -27.51 19.59
N THR A 130 -4.36 -28.20 20.26
CA THR A 130 -3.71 -27.75 21.48
C THR A 130 -2.53 -26.85 21.14
N ILE A 131 -2.58 -25.60 21.59
CA ILE A 131 -1.49 -24.64 21.43
C ILE A 131 -0.64 -24.64 22.70
N VAL A 132 0.67 -24.83 22.54
CA VAL A 132 1.65 -24.80 23.63
C VAL A 132 2.62 -23.65 23.40
N THR A 133 2.76 -22.76 24.38
CA THR A 133 3.69 -21.62 24.30
C THR A 133 5.00 -21.89 25.04
N ALA A 134 6.04 -21.13 24.69
CA ALA A 134 7.31 -21.12 25.43
C ALA A 134 7.13 -20.75 26.93
N GLU A 135 6.18 -19.86 27.24
CA GLU A 135 5.82 -19.49 28.61
C GLU A 135 5.14 -20.62 29.37
N ASP A 136 4.23 -21.37 28.74
CA ASP A 136 3.56 -22.53 29.38
C ASP A 136 4.59 -23.54 29.90
N ILE A 137 5.67 -23.76 29.13
CA ILE A 137 6.78 -24.64 29.51
C ILE A 137 7.57 -24.05 30.68
N THR A 138 7.86 -22.75 30.62
CA THR A 138 8.61 -22.06 31.67
C THR A 138 7.86 -22.07 33.01
N ALA A 139 6.55 -21.83 32.98
CA ALA A 139 5.69 -21.80 34.16
C ALA A 139 5.53 -23.17 34.84
N LEU A 140 5.39 -24.24 34.05
CA LEU A 140 5.22 -25.60 34.58
C LEU A 140 6.48 -26.13 35.28
N LEU A 141 7.66 -25.62 34.92
CA LEU A 141 8.95 -26.19 35.30
C LEU A 141 9.74 -25.31 36.28
N ALA A 142 9.06 -24.38 36.95
CA ALA A 142 9.56 -23.69 38.13
C ALA A 142 9.71 -24.64 39.35
N ASN A 143 9.02 -25.79 39.33
CA ASN A 143 8.92 -26.71 40.48
C ASN A 143 9.64 -28.06 40.30
N GLU A 144 10.13 -28.42 39.10
CA GLU A 144 10.89 -29.65 38.85
C GLU A 144 12.10 -29.37 37.93
N LEU A 145 13.29 -29.80 38.37
CA LEU A 145 14.53 -29.70 37.60
C LEU A 145 14.78 -31.03 36.88
N PRO A 146 14.60 -31.10 35.54
CA PRO A 146 14.99 -32.29 34.79
C PRO A 146 16.50 -32.53 34.94
N GLN A 147 16.86 -33.80 35.12
CA GLN A 147 18.27 -34.20 35.23
C GLN A 147 18.81 -34.61 33.86
N MET A 148 20.12 -34.49 33.64
CA MET A 148 20.76 -34.93 32.38
C MET A 148 20.45 -36.38 31.98
N SER A 149 20.09 -37.24 32.96
CA SER A 149 19.78 -38.66 32.82
C SER A 149 18.29 -38.97 32.52
N ASP A 150 17.48 -37.97 32.21
CA ASP A 150 16.04 -38.13 32.00
C ASP A 150 15.72 -39.04 30.79
N PRO A 151 14.82 -40.04 30.91
CA PRO A 151 14.55 -41.01 29.85
C PRO A 151 13.87 -40.47 28.59
N VAL A 152 13.55 -39.17 28.47
CA VAL A 152 12.85 -38.58 27.29
C VAL A 152 13.44 -39.07 25.95
N PHE A 153 14.77 -39.07 25.82
CA PHE A 153 15.45 -39.47 24.58
C PHE A 153 15.48 -40.99 24.33
N SER A 154 15.31 -41.81 25.37
CA SER A 154 15.57 -43.26 25.32
C SER A 154 14.64 -44.06 24.40
N LYS A 155 13.59 -43.43 23.85
CA LYS A 155 12.61 -44.04 22.95
C LYS A 155 12.75 -43.62 21.49
N VAL A 156 13.64 -42.67 21.16
CA VAL A 156 13.80 -42.18 19.78
C VAL A 156 14.76 -43.10 19.02
N THR A 157 14.37 -43.53 17.82
CA THR A 157 15.19 -44.40 16.98
C THR A 157 15.55 -43.72 15.66
N PRO A 158 16.62 -44.14 14.95
CA PRO A 158 16.97 -43.61 13.64
C PRO A 158 15.89 -43.78 12.55
N ASP A 159 14.87 -44.60 12.80
CA ASP A 159 13.73 -44.82 11.90
C ASP A 159 12.56 -43.86 12.13
N HIS A 160 12.53 -43.14 13.25
CA HIS A 160 11.52 -42.11 13.48
C HIS A 160 11.72 -40.91 12.54
N LEU A 161 10.61 -40.24 12.24
CA LEU A 161 10.63 -38.97 11.51
C LEU A 161 11.30 -37.90 12.39
N ALA A 162 12.15 -37.07 11.77
CA ALA A 162 12.75 -35.91 12.40
C ALA A 162 12.01 -34.62 12.03
N TYR A 163 11.65 -34.47 10.75
CA TYR A 163 10.83 -33.34 10.31
C TYR A 163 10.04 -33.66 9.05
N VAL A 164 8.98 -32.87 8.83
CA VAL A 164 8.20 -32.86 7.59
C VAL A 164 8.20 -31.46 7.00
N ILE A 165 8.73 -31.31 5.79
CA ILE A 165 8.75 -30.02 5.08
C ILE A 165 7.82 -30.07 3.89
N TYR A 166 6.91 -29.09 3.80
CA TYR A 166 6.03 -28.94 2.65
C TYR A 166 6.73 -28.26 1.49
N THR A 167 6.66 -28.87 0.32
CA THR A 167 7.14 -28.32 -0.96
C THR A 167 5.96 -28.09 -1.91
N SER A 168 6.18 -27.33 -2.97
CA SER A 168 5.21 -27.15 -4.07
C SER A 168 4.89 -28.48 -4.73
N GLY A 169 3.62 -28.71 -5.08
CA GLY A 169 3.17 -30.00 -5.63
C GLY A 169 2.76 -29.91 -7.09
N SER A 170 3.18 -30.89 -7.90
CA SER A 170 2.82 -30.99 -9.33
C SER A 170 1.31 -31.14 -9.58
N THR A 171 0.54 -31.56 -8.56
CA THR A 171 -0.93 -31.64 -8.61
C THR A 171 -1.63 -30.36 -8.13
N GLY A 172 -0.88 -29.26 -7.96
CA GLY A 172 -1.39 -27.95 -7.53
C GLY A 172 -1.65 -27.77 -6.02
N LYS A 173 -1.26 -28.74 -5.19
CA LYS A 173 -1.36 -28.64 -3.71
C LYS A 173 -0.02 -28.96 -3.04
N PRO A 174 0.36 -28.27 -1.96
CA PRO A 174 1.61 -28.54 -1.25
C PRO A 174 1.71 -29.99 -0.76
N LYS A 175 2.92 -30.57 -0.79
CA LYS A 175 3.21 -31.96 -0.40
C LYS A 175 4.28 -32.02 0.69
N GLY A 176 4.01 -32.72 1.79
CA GLY A 176 4.95 -32.90 2.90
C GLY A 176 6.00 -33.97 2.60
N VAL A 177 7.29 -33.64 2.65
CA VAL A 177 8.41 -34.60 2.49
C VAL A 177 8.81 -35.14 3.85
N MET A 178 8.81 -36.47 4.00
CA MET A 178 9.07 -37.14 5.28
C MET A 178 10.55 -37.51 5.44
N ILE A 179 11.25 -36.80 6.34
CA ILE A 179 12.67 -37.03 6.65
C ILE A 179 12.83 -37.72 7.99
N LYS A 180 13.61 -38.82 8.03
CA LYS A 180 13.94 -39.57 9.25
C LYS A 180 15.21 -39.09 9.91
N HIS A 181 15.38 -39.42 11.19
CA HIS A 181 16.62 -39.17 11.94
C HIS A 181 17.87 -39.69 11.21
N ARG A 182 17.86 -40.92 10.69
CA ARG A 182 19.00 -41.47 9.93
C ARG A 182 19.41 -40.61 8.73
N ASN A 183 18.43 -39.98 8.06
CA ASN A 183 18.69 -39.20 6.86
C ASN A 183 19.43 -37.90 7.24
N ILE A 184 18.91 -37.17 8.23
CA ILE A 184 19.49 -35.91 8.67
C ILE A 184 20.81 -36.11 9.44
N VAL A 185 20.96 -37.20 10.22
CA VAL A 185 22.25 -37.55 10.86
C VAL A 185 23.34 -37.78 9.80
N GLN A 186 23.02 -38.43 8.68
CA GLN A 186 23.96 -38.57 7.57
C GLN A 186 24.38 -37.21 7.01
N GLN A 187 23.43 -36.30 6.81
CA GLN A 187 23.70 -34.93 6.34
C GLN A 187 24.58 -34.14 7.33
N MET A 188 24.29 -34.21 8.63
CA MET A 188 25.09 -33.52 9.66
C MET A 188 26.50 -34.10 9.75
N SER A 189 26.65 -35.43 9.71
CA SER A 189 27.96 -36.10 9.71
C SER A 189 28.80 -35.70 8.49
N PHE A 190 28.19 -35.64 7.29
CA PHE A 190 28.84 -35.12 6.08
C PHE A 190 29.37 -33.70 6.28
N LEU A 191 28.54 -32.79 6.78
CA LEU A 191 28.94 -31.39 6.99
C LEU A 191 30.09 -31.29 8.00
N LYS A 192 29.96 -31.97 9.15
CA LYS A 192 30.96 -31.96 10.21
C LYS A 192 32.31 -32.47 9.73
N GLN A 193 32.33 -33.62 9.04
CA GLN A 193 33.57 -34.27 8.59
C GLN A 193 34.22 -33.53 7.42
N THR A 194 33.43 -33.06 6.45
CA THR A 194 33.96 -32.44 5.22
C THR A 194 34.46 -31.02 5.46
N PHE A 195 33.77 -30.25 6.31
CA PHE A 195 34.05 -28.83 6.53
C PHE A 195 34.66 -28.54 7.90
N SER A 196 34.96 -29.57 8.69
CA SER A 196 35.66 -29.47 9.98
C SER A 196 34.97 -28.56 11.00
N PHE A 197 33.64 -28.64 11.09
CA PHE A 197 32.86 -27.87 12.08
C PHE A 197 33.14 -28.33 13.51
N GLY A 198 33.24 -27.37 14.43
CA GLY A 198 33.55 -27.64 15.83
C GLY A 198 33.34 -26.43 16.74
N GLY A 199 33.98 -26.46 17.92
CA GLY A 199 33.77 -25.48 18.99
C GLY A 199 34.24 -24.05 18.75
N GLN A 200 34.93 -23.78 17.64
CA GLN A 200 35.31 -22.42 17.23
C GLN A 200 34.41 -21.90 16.10
N THR A 201 33.54 -22.74 15.55
CA THR A 201 32.68 -22.38 14.42
C THR A 201 31.51 -21.55 14.91
N ARG A 202 31.28 -20.39 14.27
CA ARG A 202 30.08 -19.57 14.41
C ARG A 202 29.23 -19.66 13.15
N ILE A 203 28.00 -20.13 13.30
CA ILE A 203 27.07 -20.39 12.19
C ILE A 203 25.88 -19.46 12.33
N LEU A 204 25.46 -18.84 11.22
CA LEU A 204 24.27 -17.99 11.18
C LEU A 204 23.05 -18.83 10.72
N GLN A 205 22.04 -18.97 11.59
CA GLN A 205 20.70 -19.36 11.20
C GLN A 205 19.96 -18.12 10.72
N LYS A 206 19.64 -18.10 9.43
CA LYS A 206 18.87 -17.02 8.80
C LYS A 206 17.85 -17.54 7.81
N THR A 207 18.03 -18.77 7.36
CA THR A 207 17.23 -19.34 6.29
C THR A 207 15.85 -19.65 6.86
N PRO A 208 14.75 -19.26 6.19
CA PRO A 208 13.40 -19.51 6.70
C PRO A 208 13.19 -20.98 7.07
N MET A 209 12.60 -21.25 8.24
CA MET A 209 12.46 -22.63 8.75
C MET A 209 11.62 -23.54 7.86
N SER A 210 10.77 -22.97 7.00
CA SER A 210 9.99 -23.70 5.99
C SER A 210 10.82 -24.18 4.79
N PHE A 211 12.09 -23.75 4.68
CA PHE A 211 13.03 -24.22 3.68
C PHE A 211 13.96 -25.28 4.29
N ASP A 212 14.27 -26.33 3.54
CA ASP A 212 15.05 -27.46 4.06
C ASP A 212 16.50 -27.11 4.39
N ALA A 213 17.09 -26.14 3.69
CA ALA A 213 18.43 -25.66 4.01
C ALA A 213 18.52 -24.99 5.39
N ALA A 214 17.41 -24.55 5.99
CA ALA A 214 17.39 -24.07 7.37
C ALA A 214 17.61 -25.19 8.40
N GLN A 215 17.32 -26.45 8.05
CA GLN A 215 17.30 -27.51 9.06
C GLN A 215 18.68 -27.82 9.60
N TRP A 216 19.71 -27.83 8.76
CA TRP A 216 21.08 -28.04 9.28
C TRP A 216 21.60 -26.80 10.03
N GLU A 217 21.09 -25.59 9.74
CA GLU A 217 21.39 -24.39 10.53
C GLU A 217 20.77 -24.52 11.93
N ILE A 218 19.46 -24.83 12.03
CA ILE A 218 18.72 -25.02 13.29
C ILE A 218 19.32 -26.15 14.14
N LEU A 219 19.77 -27.22 13.47
CA LEU A 219 20.33 -28.41 14.11
C LEU A 219 21.86 -28.32 14.30
N ALA A 220 22.50 -27.21 13.92
CA ALA A 220 23.94 -27.00 14.04
C ALA A 220 24.56 -27.27 15.43
N PRO A 221 23.85 -27.12 16.57
CA PRO A 221 24.43 -27.42 17.88
C PRO A 221 25.02 -28.84 18.03
N VAL A 222 24.67 -29.82 17.18
CA VAL A 222 25.34 -31.14 17.15
C VAL A 222 26.83 -31.07 16.77
N PHE A 223 27.28 -29.97 16.19
CA PHE A 223 28.69 -29.73 15.85
C PHE A 223 29.51 -29.26 17.06
N GLY A 224 28.86 -28.87 18.16
CA GLY A 224 29.54 -28.19 19.27
C GLY A 224 29.84 -26.72 18.98
N CYS A 225 29.26 -26.14 17.91
CA CYS A 225 29.47 -24.77 17.45
C CYS A 225 28.66 -23.74 18.25
N HIS A 226 28.85 -22.46 17.95
CA HIS A 226 27.99 -21.36 18.42
C HIS A 226 27.01 -20.97 17.31
N LEU A 227 25.72 -21.25 17.52
CA LEU A 227 24.65 -20.87 16.61
C LEU A 227 24.17 -19.45 16.90
N ILE A 228 24.17 -18.60 15.88
CA ILE A 228 23.59 -17.24 15.94
C ILE A 228 22.28 -17.26 15.17
N VAL A 229 21.17 -16.92 15.83
CA VAL A 229 19.86 -16.77 15.20
C VAL A 229 19.74 -15.34 14.72
N GLY A 230 19.67 -15.16 13.40
CA GLY A 230 19.50 -13.85 12.77
C GLY A 230 18.13 -13.24 13.08
N PRO A 231 18.01 -11.90 13.08
CA PRO A 231 16.71 -11.24 13.21
C PRO A 231 15.70 -11.69 12.15
N ALA A 232 14.42 -11.61 12.48
CA ALA A 232 13.35 -11.97 11.54
C ALA A 232 13.45 -11.14 10.25
N GLY A 233 13.61 -11.81 9.12
CA GLY A 233 13.69 -11.17 7.81
C GLY A 233 15.09 -10.71 7.38
N CYS A 234 16.12 -10.85 8.21
CA CYS A 234 17.47 -10.35 7.91
C CYS A 234 18.04 -10.90 6.60
N TYR A 235 17.73 -12.15 6.22
CA TYR A 235 18.17 -12.74 4.95
C TYR A 235 17.67 -12.02 3.69
N ARG A 236 16.70 -11.10 3.83
CA ARG A 236 16.22 -10.27 2.75
C ARG A 236 17.01 -8.97 2.65
N ASP A 237 17.71 -8.57 3.71
CA ASP A 237 18.47 -7.34 3.82
C ASP A 237 20.00 -7.58 3.78
N PRO A 238 20.68 -7.22 2.68
CA PRO A 238 22.13 -7.28 2.62
C PRO A 238 22.84 -6.39 3.67
N ASP A 239 22.26 -5.25 4.07
CA ASP A 239 22.87 -4.32 5.02
C ASP A 239 22.84 -4.94 6.44
N GLU A 240 21.66 -5.31 6.94
CA GLU A 240 21.50 -6.04 8.21
C GLU A 240 22.27 -7.38 8.20
N MET A 241 22.32 -8.09 7.08
CA MET A 241 23.15 -9.30 6.94
C MET A 241 24.63 -9.00 7.19
N VAL A 242 25.19 -7.97 6.56
CA VAL A 242 26.59 -7.60 6.75
C VAL A 242 26.86 -7.14 8.18
N GLU A 243 25.92 -6.38 8.78
CA GLU A 243 26.02 -6.01 10.20
C GLU A 243 26.04 -7.23 11.12
N VAL A 244 25.17 -8.22 10.90
CA VAL A 244 25.15 -9.47 11.68
C VAL A 244 26.44 -10.27 11.49
N LEU A 245 26.93 -10.38 10.25
CA LEU A 245 28.19 -11.08 9.93
C LEU A 245 29.38 -10.45 10.67
N LEU A 246 29.46 -9.12 10.70
CA LEU A 246 30.51 -8.37 11.39
C LEU A 246 30.37 -8.46 12.91
N LYS A 247 29.18 -8.14 13.45
CA LYS A 247 28.90 -8.08 14.89
C LYS A 247 29.17 -9.41 15.58
N HIS A 248 28.78 -10.52 14.95
CA HIS A 248 28.90 -11.85 15.53
C HIS A 248 30.12 -12.62 15.02
N GLU A 249 30.94 -12.02 14.14
CA GLU A 249 32.12 -12.62 13.51
C GLU A 249 31.83 -14.02 12.92
N ILE A 250 30.76 -14.11 12.13
CA ILE A 250 30.27 -15.38 11.58
C ILE A 250 31.34 -16.05 10.71
N ASN A 251 31.52 -17.36 10.86
CA ASN A 251 32.51 -18.13 10.10
C ASN A 251 31.92 -18.87 8.90
N VAL A 252 30.68 -19.33 9.05
CA VAL A 252 30.00 -20.15 8.04
C VAL A 252 28.68 -19.48 7.70
N LEU A 253 28.50 -19.18 6.41
CA LEU A 253 27.28 -18.64 5.84
C LEU A 253 26.77 -19.57 4.76
N GLN A 254 25.47 -19.85 4.76
CA GLN A 254 24.80 -20.44 3.61
C GLN A 254 23.87 -19.43 2.95
N CYS A 255 23.86 -19.37 1.63
CA CYS A 255 22.96 -18.51 0.88
C CYS A 255 22.64 -19.10 -0.50
N VAL A 256 21.64 -18.52 -1.17
CA VAL A 256 21.40 -18.78 -2.59
C VAL A 256 22.30 -17.86 -3.42
N PRO A 257 22.69 -18.24 -4.66
CA PRO A 257 23.46 -17.36 -5.55
C PRO A 257 22.94 -15.93 -5.64
N THR A 258 21.61 -15.73 -5.70
CA THR A 258 21.01 -14.39 -5.72
C THR A 258 21.35 -13.56 -4.48
N LEU A 259 21.32 -14.15 -3.28
CA LEU A 259 21.73 -13.47 -2.05
C LEU A 259 23.24 -13.26 -1.99
N LEU A 260 24.03 -14.22 -2.47
CA LEU A 260 25.47 -14.07 -2.55
C LEU A 260 25.87 -12.87 -3.43
N GLN A 261 25.22 -12.69 -4.57
CA GLN A 261 25.45 -11.53 -5.44
C GLN A 261 25.19 -10.22 -4.69
N ALA A 262 24.06 -10.12 -3.98
CA ALA A 262 23.73 -8.92 -3.20
C ALA A 262 24.76 -8.61 -2.10
N LEU A 263 25.32 -9.64 -1.46
CA LEU A 263 26.39 -9.48 -0.48
C LEU A 263 27.71 -9.06 -1.13
N VAL A 264 28.08 -9.67 -2.26
CA VAL A 264 29.30 -9.31 -3.00
C VAL A 264 29.25 -7.86 -3.51
N ASP A 265 28.06 -7.38 -3.88
CA ASP A 265 27.83 -5.99 -4.28
C ASP A 265 27.83 -5.00 -3.10
N HIS A 266 27.74 -5.48 -1.85
CA HIS A 266 27.74 -4.64 -0.66
C HIS A 266 29.16 -4.18 -0.29
N PRO A 267 29.40 -2.86 -0.10
CA PRO A 267 30.74 -2.30 0.06
C PRO A 267 31.49 -2.86 1.28
N SER A 268 30.81 -3.05 2.41
CA SER A 268 31.43 -3.56 3.65
C SER A 268 31.49 -5.09 3.74
N PHE A 269 31.07 -5.82 2.70
CA PHE A 269 31.22 -7.29 2.73
C PHE A 269 32.70 -7.71 2.74
N ILE A 270 33.59 -6.89 2.16
CA ILE A 270 35.04 -7.07 2.25
C ILE A 270 35.54 -7.12 3.70
N ASP A 271 34.87 -6.40 4.61
CA ASP A 271 35.25 -6.29 6.03
C ASP A 271 34.82 -7.50 6.85
N CYS A 272 34.00 -8.41 6.31
CA CYS A 272 33.55 -9.65 6.96
C CYS A 272 34.69 -10.70 7.05
N LYS A 273 35.83 -10.33 7.65
CA LYS A 273 37.09 -11.11 7.67
C LYS A 273 36.97 -12.47 8.32
N SER A 274 36.11 -12.61 9.32
CA SER A 274 35.86 -13.85 10.04
C SER A 274 35.12 -14.90 9.20
N LEU A 275 34.49 -14.50 8.10
CA LEU A 275 33.76 -15.39 7.20
C LEU A 275 34.76 -16.25 6.41
N ALA A 276 34.82 -17.53 6.78
CA ALA A 276 35.77 -18.51 6.26
C ALA A 276 35.15 -19.41 5.17
N GLN A 277 33.86 -19.73 5.28
CA GLN A 277 33.18 -20.63 4.35
C GLN A 277 31.81 -20.09 3.95
N VAL A 278 31.56 -20.05 2.64
CA VAL A 278 30.29 -19.66 2.04
C VAL A 278 29.73 -20.80 1.22
N PHE A 279 28.59 -21.32 1.66
CA PHE A 279 27.84 -22.36 0.98
C PHE A 279 26.78 -21.72 0.09
N SER A 280 26.87 -21.97 -1.21
CA SER A 280 25.90 -21.49 -2.19
C SER A 280 25.11 -22.65 -2.76
N GLY A 281 23.79 -22.63 -2.66
CA GLY A 281 22.94 -23.73 -3.11
C GLY A 281 21.52 -23.28 -3.45
N GLY A 282 20.71 -24.19 -3.98
CA GLY A 282 19.32 -23.90 -4.35
C GLY A 282 19.13 -23.26 -5.74
N GLU A 283 20.13 -22.60 -6.31
CA GLU A 283 20.15 -22.09 -7.69
C GLU A 283 21.47 -22.44 -8.40
N THR A 284 21.54 -22.18 -9.71
CA THR A 284 22.79 -22.37 -10.46
C THR A 284 23.80 -21.28 -10.08
N LEU A 285 24.90 -21.68 -9.43
CA LEU A 285 26.04 -20.79 -9.20
C LEU A 285 26.78 -20.55 -10.54
N THR A 286 27.00 -19.28 -10.88
CA THR A 286 27.71 -18.90 -12.11
C THR A 286 29.19 -18.64 -11.86
N ARG A 287 30.01 -18.85 -12.88
CA ARG A 287 31.44 -18.48 -12.84
C ARG A 287 31.64 -16.98 -12.59
N GLN A 288 30.79 -16.13 -13.16
CA GLN A 288 30.91 -14.70 -13.01
C GLN A 288 30.75 -14.27 -11.55
N LEU A 289 29.70 -14.75 -10.88
CA LEU A 289 29.48 -14.50 -9.46
C LEU A 289 30.63 -15.06 -8.61
N ALA A 290 31.15 -16.26 -8.93
CA ALA A 290 32.30 -16.81 -8.22
C ALA A 290 33.57 -15.94 -8.36
N LYS A 291 33.81 -15.34 -9.53
CA LYS A 291 34.92 -14.39 -9.74
C LYS A 291 34.76 -13.13 -8.90
N GLU A 292 33.56 -12.56 -8.89
CA GLU A 292 33.26 -11.36 -8.11
C GLU A 292 33.39 -11.64 -6.61
N PHE A 293 32.92 -12.81 -6.14
CA PHE A 293 33.12 -13.26 -4.77
C PHE A 293 34.60 -13.30 -4.39
N TYR A 294 35.45 -13.99 -5.16
CA TYR A 294 36.87 -14.08 -4.83
C TYR A 294 37.62 -12.75 -4.95
N ARG A 295 37.11 -11.79 -5.73
CA ARG A 295 37.64 -10.42 -5.74
C ARG A 295 37.43 -9.71 -4.40
N VAL A 296 36.31 -9.96 -3.73
CA VAL A 296 35.94 -9.32 -2.46
C VAL A 296 36.43 -10.14 -1.26
N ARG A 297 36.36 -11.47 -1.34
CA ARG A 297 36.69 -12.43 -0.27
C ARG A 297 37.65 -13.53 -0.78
N PRO A 298 38.91 -13.19 -1.13
CA PRO A 298 39.85 -14.15 -1.71
C PRO A 298 40.25 -15.30 -0.75
N GLU A 299 40.17 -15.06 0.56
CA GLU A 299 40.56 -16.05 1.59
C GLU A 299 39.42 -17.00 1.98
N ALA A 300 38.17 -16.66 1.66
CA ALA A 300 37.01 -17.46 2.03
C ALA A 300 36.75 -18.57 1.00
N GLU A 301 36.38 -19.76 1.46
CA GLU A 301 36.03 -20.86 0.58
C GLU A 301 34.61 -20.68 0.02
N LEU A 302 34.44 -20.78 -1.29
CA LEU A 302 33.14 -20.86 -1.94
C LEU A 302 32.82 -22.32 -2.30
N ILE A 303 31.70 -22.83 -1.78
CA ILE A 303 31.25 -24.20 -2.00
C ILE A 303 29.89 -24.17 -2.68
N ASN A 304 29.76 -24.82 -3.84
CA ASN A 304 28.47 -25.05 -4.49
C ASN A 304 27.84 -26.32 -3.90
N LEU A 305 26.61 -26.23 -3.40
CA LEU A 305 25.84 -27.33 -2.85
C LEU A 305 24.61 -27.62 -3.71
N TYR A 306 24.27 -28.90 -3.84
CA TYR A 306 23.08 -29.32 -4.55
C TYR A 306 22.40 -30.46 -3.81
N GLY A 307 21.08 -30.38 -3.69
CA GLY A 307 20.22 -31.50 -3.34
C GLY A 307 18.74 -31.10 -3.43
N PRO A 308 17.85 -32.02 -3.81
CA PRO A 308 16.42 -31.84 -3.61
C PRO A 308 16.03 -32.17 -2.16
N THR A 309 14.91 -31.62 -1.69
CA THR A 309 14.36 -31.89 -0.35
C THR A 309 14.14 -33.37 -0.09
N GLU A 310 13.73 -34.13 -1.12
CA GLU A 310 13.55 -35.58 -1.04
C GLU A 310 14.86 -36.37 -0.89
N CYS A 311 16.01 -35.72 -0.97
CA CYS A 311 17.33 -36.27 -0.71
C CYS A 311 18.04 -35.53 0.43
N THR A 312 17.27 -35.02 1.39
CA THR A 312 17.75 -34.45 2.67
C THR A 312 18.78 -33.33 2.49
N ILE A 313 18.28 -32.17 2.07
CA ILE A 313 19.02 -30.90 1.96
C ILE A 313 20.05 -30.91 0.83
N ASN A 314 21.22 -31.55 1.01
CA ASN A 314 22.33 -31.50 0.05
C ASN A 314 22.86 -32.90 -0.24
N SER A 315 22.78 -33.34 -1.50
CA SER A 315 23.24 -34.65 -1.93
C SER A 315 24.58 -34.64 -2.68
N SER A 316 25.08 -33.47 -3.06
CA SER A 316 26.43 -33.28 -3.61
C SER A 316 27.01 -31.92 -3.26
N TYR A 317 28.34 -31.80 -3.44
CA TYR A 317 29.05 -30.53 -3.31
C TYR A 317 30.19 -30.40 -4.32
N PHE A 318 30.53 -29.16 -4.66
CA PHE A 318 31.70 -28.78 -5.43
C PHE A 318 32.41 -27.62 -4.74
N LYS A 319 33.65 -27.83 -4.29
CA LYS A 319 34.48 -26.79 -3.68
C LYS A 319 35.26 -26.06 -4.77
N LEU A 320 35.07 -24.75 -4.90
CA LEU A 320 35.74 -23.96 -5.92
C LEU A 320 37.18 -23.66 -5.51
N CYS A 321 38.07 -23.54 -6.50
CA CYS A 321 39.44 -23.08 -6.32
C CYS A 321 39.57 -21.67 -6.92
N GLU A 322 39.97 -20.70 -6.11
CA GLU A 322 40.19 -19.30 -6.51
C GLU A 322 41.10 -19.21 -7.75
N LYS A 323 42.25 -19.90 -7.73
CA LYS A 323 43.21 -19.92 -8.85
C LYS A 323 42.70 -20.56 -10.14
N ALA A 324 41.64 -21.36 -10.07
CA ALA A 324 41.06 -22.06 -11.21
C ALA A 324 39.74 -21.45 -11.68
N VAL A 325 39.25 -20.39 -11.02
CA VAL A 325 37.90 -19.85 -11.26
C VAL A 325 37.65 -19.46 -12.72
N ASP A 326 38.69 -18.95 -13.40
CA ASP A 326 38.62 -18.55 -14.82
C ASP A 326 38.48 -19.74 -15.78
N THR A 327 38.86 -20.94 -15.35
CA THR A 327 38.84 -22.16 -16.16
C THR A 327 37.51 -22.90 -16.10
N TYR A 328 36.65 -22.59 -15.13
CA TYR A 328 35.36 -23.25 -15.00
C TYR A 328 34.40 -22.91 -16.17
N PRO A 329 33.42 -23.77 -16.46
CA PRO A 329 32.30 -23.44 -17.35
C PRO A 329 31.47 -22.26 -16.80
N SER A 330 30.57 -21.72 -17.63
CA SER A 330 29.69 -20.60 -17.21
C SER A 330 28.83 -20.94 -15.99
N ALA A 331 28.28 -22.16 -15.95
CA ALA A 331 27.60 -22.73 -14.79
C ALA A 331 28.58 -23.63 -14.03
N ILE A 332 28.65 -23.43 -12.71
CA ILE A 332 29.52 -24.22 -11.84
C ILE A 332 28.90 -25.61 -11.63
N SER A 333 29.75 -26.64 -11.65
CA SER A 333 29.34 -28.03 -11.42
C SER A 333 28.67 -28.20 -10.05
N ILE A 334 27.68 -29.09 -9.98
CA ILE A 334 27.07 -29.53 -8.71
C ILE A 334 27.93 -30.57 -7.97
N GLY A 335 29.04 -30.96 -8.60
CA GLY A 335 30.11 -31.76 -8.01
C GLY A 335 29.80 -33.23 -7.90
N LYS A 336 30.27 -33.82 -6.79
CA LYS A 336 30.23 -35.27 -6.53
C LYS A 336 29.24 -35.59 -5.43
N PRO A 337 28.57 -36.76 -5.49
CA PRO A 337 27.67 -37.17 -4.43
C PRO A 337 28.41 -37.24 -3.09
N VAL A 338 27.73 -36.87 -2.02
CA VAL A 338 28.28 -36.98 -0.66
C VAL A 338 28.40 -38.45 -0.22
N ALA A 339 29.06 -38.68 0.92
CA ALA A 339 29.19 -40.04 1.48
C ALA A 339 27.81 -40.71 1.67
N HIS A 340 27.75 -42.02 1.41
CA HIS A 340 26.53 -42.84 1.48
C HIS A 340 25.42 -42.46 0.48
N THR A 341 25.77 -41.71 -0.57
CA THR A 341 24.89 -41.31 -1.66
C THR A 341 25.50 -41.69 -3.01
N ARG A 342 24.67 -42.13 -3.96
CA ARG A 342 25.05 -42.44 -5.35
C ARG A 342 24.15 -41.71 -6.32
N TYR A 343 24.76 -41.16 -7.37
CA TYR A 343 24.06 -40.55 -8.50
C TYR A 343 24.05 -41.49 -9.69
N TYR A 344 22.90 -41.54 -10.37
CA TYR A 344 22.71 -42.24 -11.63
C TYR A 344 22.13 -41.25 -12.62
N LEU A 345 22.85 -40.99 -13.71
CA LEU A 345 22.29 -40.26 -14.85
C LEU A 345 21.77 -41.29 -15.85
N LEU A 346 20.45 -41.35 -16.04
CA LEU A 346 19.78 -42.35 -16.86
C LEU A 346 19.23 -41.71 -18.13
N ARG A 347 19.39 -42.39 -19.27
CA ARG A 347 18.75 -42.02 -20.53
C ARG A 347 17.28 -42.45 -20.52
N GLU A 348 16.52 -42.05 -21.55
CA GLU A 348 15.09 -42.42 -21.66
C GLU A 348 14.83 -43.94 -21.69
N ASP A 349 15.80 -44.73 -22.13
CA ASP A 349 15.73 -46.20 -22.13
C ASP A 349 16.06 -46.85 -20.78
N GLY A 350 16.32 -46.04 -19.74
CA GLY A 350 16.65 -46.49 -18.39
C GLY A 350 18.10 -46.96 -18.21
N GLN A 351 18.95 -46.86 -19.23
CA GLN A 351 20.38 -47.20 -19.13
C GLN A 351 21.20 -45.99 -18.65
N PRO A 352 22.33 -46.21 -17.94
CA PRO A 352 23.24 -45.14 -17.56
C PRO A 352 23.80 -44.36 -18.77
N ALA A 353 23.81 -43.04 -18.68
CA ALA A 353 24.40 -42.14 -19.67
C ALA A 353 25.94 -42.20 -19.65
N LEU A 354 26.58 -42.06 -20.81
CA LEU A 354 28.04 -41.98 -20.92
C LEU A 354 28.56 -40.62 -20.45
N VAL A 355 29.88 -40.52 -20.22
CA VAL A 355 30.53 -39.24 -19.91
C VAL A 355 30.28 -38.23 -21.03
N GLY A 356 29.79 -37.04 -20.66
CA GLY A 356 29.39 -35.97 -21.57
C GLY A 356 27.94 -36.07 -22.11
N GLU A 357 27.30 -37.23 -22.04
CA GLU A 357 25.90 -37.41 -22.44
C GLU A 357 24.93 -36.87 -21.37
N ILE A 358 23.81 -36.30 -21.83
CA ILE A 358 22.75 -35.82 -20.95
C ILE A 358 21.86 -37.00 -20.54
N GLY A 359 21.59 -37.11 -19.25
CA GLY A 359 20.60 -38.02 -18.68
C GLY A 359 19.80 -37.36 -17.56
N GLU A 360 18.69 -37.98 -17.17
CA GLU A 360 17.93 -37.60 -15.98
C GLU A 360 18.63 -38.13 -14.72
N LEU A 361 18.73 -37.28 -13.70
CA LEU A 361 19.41 -37.58 -12.45
C LEU A 361 18.49 -38.35 -11.48
N TYR A 362 19.00 -39.48 -11.00
CA TYR A 362 18.40 -40.28 -9.94
C TYR A 362 19.38 -40.38 -8.78
N ILE A 363 18.87 -40.28 -7.56
CA ILE A 363 19.67 -40.27 -6.34
C ILE A 363 19.29 -41.47 -5.48
N SER A 364 20.30 -42.18 -4.97
CA SER A 364 20.13 -43.34 -4.10
C SER A 364 21.01 -43.23 -2.86
N GLY A 365 20.61 -43.86 -1.76
CA GLY A 365 21.41 -43.97 -0.54
C GLY A 365 20.70 -43.42 0.70
N ARG A 366 21.47 -43.23 1.78
CA ARG A 366 20.94 -42.86 3.11
C ARG A 366 20.26 -41.50 3.18
N GLN A 367 20.48 -40.64 2.18
CA GLN A 367 19.84 -39.33 2.11
C GLN A 367 18.44 -39.35 1.51
N VAL A 368 18.01 -40.44 0.88
CA VAL A 368 16.69 -40.54 0.27
C VAL A 368 15.60 -40.56 1.36
N ALA A 369 14.61 -39.67 1.19
CA ALA A 369 13.48 -39.51 2.09
C ALA A 369 12.57 -40.76 2.12
N SER A 370 11.69 -40.83 3.12
CA SER A 370 10.74 -41.95 3.26
C SER A 370 9.55 -41.88 2.29
N GLY A 371 9.37 -40.73 1.62
CA GLY A 371 8.25 -40.47 0.71
C GLY A 371 7.51 -39.19 1.06
N TYR A 372 6.29 -39.08 0.55
CA TYR A 372 5.39 -37.94 0.78
C TYR A 372 4.28 -38.28 1.78
N LEU A 373 4.03 -37.38 2.73
CA LEU A 373 3.01 -37.52 3.77
C LEU A 373 1.63 -37.71 3.12
N HIS A 374 0.93 -38.79 3.48
CA HIS A 374 -0.39 -39.18 2.97
C HIS A 374 -0.56 -39.23 1.43
N ARG A 375 0.54 -39.27 0.67
CA ARG A 375 0.55 -39.31 -0.80
C ARG A 375 1.27 -40.54 -1.34
N SER A 376 0.66 -41.71 -1.11
CA SER A 376 1.22 -43.00 -1.53
C SER A 376 1.30 -43.17 -3.06
N ASP A 377 0.45 -42.45 -3.79
CA ASP A 377 0.43 -42.31 -5.24
C ASP A 377 1.74 -41.67 -5.74
N LEU A 378 2.04 -40.45 -5.29
CA LEU A 378 3.25 -39.72 -5.69
C LEU A 378 4.52 -40.38 -5.16
N THR A 379 4.43 -40.99 -3.97
CA THR A 379 5.58 -41.71 -3.39
C THR A 379 6.01 -42.86 -4.30
N LYS A 380 5.06 -43.67 -4.80
CA LYS A 380 5.39 -44.78 -5.73
C LYS A 380 5.89 -44.29 -7.08
N GLU A 381 5.43 -43.12 -7.54
CA GLU A 381 5.87 -42.53 -8.81
C GLU A 381 7.31 -42.01 -8.72
N LYS A 382 7.67 -41.31 -7.63
CA LYS A 382 8.97 -40.63 -7.51
C LYS A 382 10.06 -41.44 -6.82
N PHE A 383 9.70 -42.38 -5.96
CA PHE A 383 10.63 -43.26 -5.24
C PHE A 383 10.52 -44.67 -5.80
N VAL A 384 11.41 -45.01 -6.73
CA VAL A 384 11.35 -46.25 -7.53
C VAL A 384 12.40 -47.26 -7.08
N PRO A 385 12.15 -48.58 -7.23
CA PRO A 385 13.15 -49.60 -6.92
C PRO A 385 14.43 -49.43 -7.76
N ASN A 386 15.59 -49.61 -7.12
CA ASN A 386 16.87 -49.55 -7.80
C ASN A 386 17.26 -50.92 -8.37
N HIS A 387 17.04 -51.12 -9.67
CA HIS A 387 17.47 -52.35 -10.35
C HIS A 387 18.96 -52.38 -10.70
N LEU A 388 19.67 -51.26 -10.56
CA LEU A 388 21.08 -51.10 -10.92
C LEU A 388 22.04 -51.45 -9.78
N SER A 389 21.53 -51.68 -8.57
CA SER A 389 22.32 -52.02 -7.38
C SER A 389 21.70 -53.19 -6.63
N GLN A 390 22.53 -54.10 -6.12
CA GLN A 390 22.12 -55.17 -5.20
C GLN A 390 22.35 -54.80 -3.73
N ASP A 391 22.92 -53.61 -3.48
CA ASP A 391 23.19 -53.09 -2.14
C ASP A 391 21.88 -52.60 -1.49
N PRO A 392 21.47 -53.16 -0.32
CA PRO A 392 20.25 -52.76 0.37
C PRO A 392 20.19 -51.27 0.75
N GLU A 393 21.33 -50.65 1.01
CA GLU A 393 21.41 -49.21 1.32
C GLU A 393 21.02 -48.35 0.10
N HIS A 394 21.16 -48.91 -1.09
CA HIS A 394 20.84 -48.28 -2.36
C HIS A 394 19.64 -48.95 -3.05
N ALA A 395 18.74 -49.61 -2.30
CA ALA A 395 17.59 -50.33 -2.86
C ALA A 395 16.55 -49.41 -3.52
N TRP A 396 16.58 -48.10 -3.25
CA TRP A 396 15.63 -47.12 -3.77
C TRP A 396 16.36 -46.00 -4.52
N LEU A 397 15.70 -45.49 -5.57
CA LEU A 397 16.08 -44.30 -6.32
C LEU A 397 14.99 -43.24 -6.14
N TYR A 398 15.40 -42.01 -5.85
CA TYR A 398 14.56 -40.85 -6.04
C TYR A 398 14.79 -40.25 -7.42
N ARG A 399 13.72 -40.11 -8.19
CA ARG A 399 13.70 -39.47 -9.51
C ARG A 399 13.60 -37.95 -9.36
N THR A 400 14.67 -37.21 -9.67
CA THR A 400 14.73 -35.76 -9.36
C THR A 400 13.99 -34.89 -10.39
N GLY A 401 13.88 -35.37 -11.63
CA GLY A 401 13.46 -34.56 -12.78
C GLY A 401 14.55 -33.60 -13.29
N ASP A 402 15.73 -33.59 -12.69
CA ASP A 402 16.86 -32.76 -13.13
C ASP A 402 17.66 -33.48 -14.23
N LEU A 403 18.06 -32.73 -15.26
CA LEU A 403 18.94 -33.22 -16.32
C LEU A 403 20.38 -32.85 -15.98
N GLY A 404 21.31 -33.76 -16.25
CA GLY A 404 22.73 -33.52 -16.04
C GLY A 404 23.62 -34.39 -16.90
N ARG A 405 24.92 -34.14 -16.84
CA ARG A 405 25.94 -34.93 -17.52
C ARG A 405 27.19 -35.08 -16.65
N TRP A 406 27.86 -36.21 -16.75
CA TRP A 406 29.18 -36.41 -16.15
C TRP A 406 30.26 -35.71 -16.96
N ASP A 407 31.27 -35.17 -16.27
CA ASP A 407 32.57 -34.86 -16.87
C ASP A 407 33.58 -36.00 -16.65
N SER A 408 34.76 -35.88 -17.26
CA SER A 408 35.84 -36.87 -17.15
C SER A 408 36.45 -36.99 -15.75
N GLU A 409 36.21 -36.03 -14.87
CA GLU A 409 36.68 -36.03 -13.48
C GLU A 409 35.65 -36.62 -12.52
N GLY A 410 34.48 -37.01 -13.04
CA GLY A 410 33.37 -37.56 -12.30
C GLY A 410 32.58 -36.51 -11.52
N ASN A 411 32.56 -35.25 -11.97
CA ASN A 411 31.62 -34.25 -11.47
C ASN A 411 30.37 -34.22 -12.35
N VAL A 412 29.21 -33.89 -11.75
CA VAL A 412 27.97 -33.68 -12.50
C VAL A 412 27.80 -32.21 -12.85
N HIS A 413 27.47 -31.95 -14.11
CA HIS A 413 27.06 -30.63 -14.60
C HIS A 413 25.55 -30.62 -14.77
N PHE A 414 24.89 -29.69 -14.11
CA PHE A 414 23.45 -29.47 -14.26
C PHE A 414 23.15 -28.92 -15.66
N ALA A 415 22.20 -29.54 -16.36
CA ALA A 415 21.85 -29.24 -17.74
C ALA A 415 20.41 -28.70 -17.91
N GLY A 416 19.60 -28.69 -16.85
CA GLY A 416 18.23 -28.21 -16.88
C GLY A 416 17.26 -29.15 -16.15
N ARG A 417 15.98 -29.08 -16.48
CA ARG A 417 14.94 -29.98 -15.96
C ARG A 417 14.18 -30.67 -17.10
N ALA A 418 13.72 -31.87 -16.80
CA ALA A 418 12.90 -32.68 -17.69
C ALA A 418 11.41 -32.33 -17.61
N ASP A 419 10.99 -31.61 -16.56
CA ASP A 419 9.61 -31.16 -16.36
C ASP A 419 9.50 -29.61 -16.25
N ASN A 420 8.30 -29.12 -15.95
CA ASN A 420 7.98 -27.70 -15.88
C ASN A 420 8.35 -27.02 -14.55
N GLN A 421 8.95 -27.76 -13.60
CA GLN A 421 9.31 -27.18 -12.32
C GLN A 421 10.54 -26.29 -12.47
N VAL A 422 10.57 -25.20 -11.71
CA VAL A 422 11.58 -24.15 -11.85
C VAL A 422 12.16 -23.79 -10.49
N LYS A 423 13.39 -23.30 -10.48
CA LYS A 423 14.00 -22.66 -9.31
C LYS A 423 13.85 -21.16 -9.51
N LEU A 424 13.04 -20.51 -8.67
CA LEU A 424 12.80 -19.08 -8.66
C LEU A 424 13.28 -18.52 -7.31
N ARG A 425 14.34 -17.70 -7.32
CA ARG A 425 14.86 -17.02 -6.11
C ARG A 425 15.20 -18.01 -4.98
N GLY A 426 15.75 -19.17 -5.34
CA GLY A 426 16.06 -20.28 -4.44
C GLY A 426 14.90 -21.20 -4.08
N TYR A 427 13.65 -20.82 -4.39
CA TYR A 427 12.48 -21.66 -4.14
C TYR A 427 12.23 -22.60 -5.29
N ARG A 428 11.90 -23.85 -4.96
CA ARG A 428 11.40 -24.83 -5.91
C ARG A 428 9.92 -24.57 -6.16
N VAL A 429 9.57 -24.08 -7.34
CA VAL A 429 8.20 -23.64 -7.69
C VAL A 429 7.66 -24.51 -8.83
N GLU A 430 6.45 -25.04 -8.62
CA GLU A 430 5.68 -25.73 -9.64
C GLU A 430 4.79 -24.71 -10.36
N LEU A 431 5.07 -24.42 -11.64
CA LEU A 431 4.30 -23.44 -12.41
C LEU A 431 2.81 -23.82 -12.53
N ASP A 432 2.52 -25.12 -12.44
CA ASP A 432 1.16 -25.65 -12.48
C ASP A 432 0.36 -25.34 -11.19
N GLU A 433 1.00 -25.18 -10.03
CA GLU A 433 0.34 -24.72 -8.79
C GLU A 433 -0.17 -23.28 -8.95
N ILE A 434 0.64 -22.43 -9.57
CA ILE A 434 0.27 -21.04 -9.89
C ILE A 434 -0.81 -21.01 -10.96
N ARG A 435 -0.63 -21.77 -12.05
CA ARG A 435 -1.64 -21.88 -13.12
C ARG A 435 -2.99 -22.29 -12.57
N HIS A 436 -3.04 -23.32 -11.72
CA HIS A 436 -4.31 -23.83 -11.18
C HIS A 436 -4.97 -22.84 -10.21
N ALA A 437 -4.19 -22.13 -9.39
CA ALA A 437 -4.71 -21.07 -8.54
C ALA A 437 -5.34 -19.93 -9.37
N ILE A 438 -4.74 -19.58 -10.52
CA ILE A 438 -5.29 -18.62 -11.47
C ILE A 438 -6.57 -19.17 -12.12
N GLU A 439 -6.53 -20.40 -12.64
CA GLU A 439 -7.66 -21.04 -13.33
C GLU A 439 -8.85 -21.35 -12.42
N ASN A 440 -8.67 -21.36 -11.09
CA ASN A 440 -9.79 -21.49 -10.15
C ASN A 440 -10.76 -20.31 -10.17
N HIS A 441 -10.39 -19.20 -10.80
CA HIS A 441 -11.29 -18.08 -10.91
C HIS A 441 -12.30 -18.21 -12.06
N SER A 442 -13.56 -17.89 -11.79
CA SER A 442 -14.69 -18.07 -12.73
C SER A 442 -14.61 -17.27 -14.04
N TRP A 443 -13.78 -16.23 -14.10
CA TRP A 443 -13.53 -15.40 -15.28
C TRP A 443 -12.44 -15.90 -16.22
N ILE A 444 -11.62 -16.86 -15.78
CA ILE A 444 -10.44 -17.30 -16.52
C ILE A 444 -10.76 -18.61 -17.21
N LYS A 445 -10.53 -18.63 -18.52
CA LYS A 445 -10.70 -19.81 -19.34
C LYS A 445 -9.46 -20.70 -19.30
N ASN A 446 -8.28 -20.11 -19.44
CA ASN A 446 -6.98 -20.80 -19.37
C ASN A 446 -5.88 -19.85 -18.91
N ALA A 447 -4.80 -20.39 -18.32
CA ALA A 447 -3.59 -19.62 -18.03
C ALA A 447 -2.30 -20.35 -18.44
N ALA A 448 -1.23 -19.61 -18.71
CA ALA A 448 0.09 -20.15 -18.98
C ALA A 448 1.19 -19.31 -18.34
N MET A 449 2.12 -19.96 -17.64
CA MET A 449 3.23 -19.30 -16.95
C MET A 449 4.47 -19.24 -17.84
N VAL A 450 5.08 -18.05 -17.95
CA VAL A 450 6.31 -17.81 -18.68
C VAL A 450 7.35 -17.27 -17.70
N ILE A 451 8.55 -17.83 -17.73
CA ILE A 451 9.71 -17.22 -17.06
C ILE A 451 10.55 -16.53 -18.12
N ASN A 452 10.78 -15.24 -17.90
CA ASN A 452 11.71 -14.45 -18.68
C ASN A 452 12.88 -14.02 -17.78
N ASN A 453 14.10 -14.11 -18.29
CA ASN A 453 15.27 -13.61 -17.57
C ASN A 453 15.53 -12.20 -18.07
N ASP A 454 15.63 -11.24 -17.16
CA ASP A 454 16.08 -9.90 -17.51
C ASP A 454 17.52 -10.01 -18.06
N PRO A 455 17.78 -9.63 -19.33
CA PRO A 455 19.10 -9.77 -19.94
C PRO A 455 20.16 -8.85 -19.32
N ARG A 456 19.75 -7.83 -18.55
CA ARG A 456 20.65 -6.87 -17.87
C ARG A 456 20.96 -7.30 -16.44
N THR A 457 19.94 -7.69 -15.67
CA THR A 457 20.11 -8.04 -14.24
C THR A 457 20.29 -9.54 -14.01
N GLY A 458 19.95 -10.39 -14.98
CA GLY A 458 19.89 -11.84 -14.83
C GLY A 458 18.73 -12.34 -13.97
N SER A 459 17.88 -11.43 -13.47
CA SER A 459 16.74 -11.76 -12.59
C SER A 459 15.66 -12.53 -13.35
N GLN A 460 15.11 -13.56 -12.72
CA GLN A 460 13.99 -14.32 -13.25
C GLN A 460 12.67 -13.61 -12.95
N ASN A 461 11.93 -13.26 -14.00
CA ASN A 461 10.58 -12.69 -13.94
C ASN A 461 9.56 -13.77 -14.27
N LEU A 462 8.63 -13.99 -13.35
CA LEU A 462 7.47 -14.86 -13.55
C LEU A 462 6.32 -14.04 -14.16
N ILE A 463 5.89 -14.42 -15.36
CA ILE A 463 4.82 -13.76 -16.11
C ILE A 463 3.66 -14.75 -16.26
N ALA A 464 2.46 -14.32 -15.89
CA ALA A 464 1.23 -15.07 -16.12
C ALA A 464 0.51 -14.55 -17.37
N CYS A 465 0.34 -15.40 -18.38
CA CYS A 465 -0.47 -15.10 -19.56
C CYS A 465 -1.86 -15.71 -19.40
N ILE A 466 -2.93 -14.92 -19.55
CA ILE A 466 -4.28 -15.30 -19.16
C ILE A 466 -5.26 -15.10 -20.32
N GLU A 467 -6.04 -16.12 -20.61
CA GLU A 467 -7.18 -16.10 -21.54
C GLU A 467 -8.47 -16.01 -20.72
N LEU A 468 -9.30 -15.00 -20.96
CA LEU A 468 -10.59 -14.83 -20.28
C LEU A 468 -11.70 -15.69 -20.90
N ASP A 469 -12.73 -15.97 -20.11
CA ASP A 469 -14.02 -16.46 -20.61
C ASP A 469 -14.73 -15.36 -21.42
N GLU A 470 -15.19 -15.69 -22.63
CA GLU A 470 -15.81 -14.75 -23.60
C GLU A 470 -16.97 -13.95 -23.00
N THR A 471 -17.72 -14.54 -22.06
CA THR A 471 -18.89 -13.93 -21.42
C THR A 471 -18.51 -12.90 -20.35
N GLN A 472 -17.41 -13.14 -19.64
CA GLN A 472 -16.89 -12.26 -18.57
C GLN A 472 -15.93 -11.19 -19.12
N ALA A 473 -15.20 -11.50 -20.19
CA ALA A 473 -14.40 -10.53 -20.94
C ALA A 473 -15.26 -9.37 -21.47
N ALA A 474 -16.45 -9.68 -22.00
CA ALA A 474 -17.40 -8.65 -22.47
C ALA A 474 -17.96 -7.77 -21.34
N LEU A 475 -18.13 -8.30 -20.12
CA LEU A 475 -18.57 -7.54 -18.94
C LEU A 475 -17.45 -6.65 -18.38
N MET A 476 -16.19 -7.09 -18.47
CA MET A 476 -15.04 -6.33 -18.00
C MET A 476 -14.57 -5.28 -18.98
N ASP A 477 -14.71 -5.50 -20.28
CA ASP A 477 -14.41 -4.51 -21.32
C ASP A 477 -15.38 -3.30 -21.25
N GLN A 478 -16.59 -3.50 -20.73
CA GLN A 478 -17.56 -2.43 -20.41
C GLN A 478 -17.25 -1.66 -19.12
N GLY A 479 -16.36 -2.17 -18.25
CA GLY A 479 -16.03 -1.58 -16.95
C GLY A 479 -14.56 -1.19 -16.75
N ASN A 480 -13.65 -1.60 -17.64
CA ASN A 480 -12.21 -1.36 -17.55
C ASN A 480 -11.68 -0.58 -18.75
N HIS A 481 -11.74 0.74 -18.67
CA HIS A 481 -10.87 1.61 -19.45
C HIS A 481 -9.72 2.20 -18.58
N GLY A 482 -9.43 1.56 -17.44
CA GLY A 482 -8.55 2.07 -16.39
C GLY A 482 -7.14 1.48 -16.30
N SER A 483 -6.72 0.51 -17.12
CA SER A 483 -5.35 -0.03 -17.03
C SER A 483 -4.32 0.94 -17.65
N HIS A 484 -3.56 1.61 -16.78
CA HIS A 484 -2.71 2.77 -17.08
C HIS A 484 -1.61 2.57 -18.15
N HIS A 485 -1.21 1.34 -18.48
CA HIS A 485 -0.07 1.10 -19.39
C HIS A 485 -0.43 0.92 -20.88
N GLN A 486 -1.66 0.53 -21.24
CA GLN A 486 -2.06 0.44 -22.66
C GLN A 486 -2.63 1.76 -23.22
N SER A 487 -2.96 2.74 -22.38
CA SER A 487 -3.69 3.92 -22.86
C SER A 487 -2.83 5.06 -23.40
N LYS A 488 -1.52 5.18 -23.12
CA LYS A 488 -0.74 6.37 -23.55
C LYS A 488 -0.46 6.40 -25.05
N ALA A 489 -0.08 5.28 -25.66
CA ALA A 489 0.14 5.19 -27.11
C ALA A 489 -1.18 5.35 -27.90
N ASN A 490 -2.26 4.71 -27.42
CA ASN A 490 -3.59 4.87 -28.02
C ASN A 490 -4.14 6.29 -27.83
N LYS A 491 -3.91 6.96 -26.69
CA LYS A 491 -4.44 8.32 -26.42
C LYS A 491 -3.88 9.36 -27.38
N CYS A 492 -2.60 9.32 -27.76
CA CYS A 492 -2.06 10.27 -28.74
C CYS A 492 -2.58 10.01 -30.16
N GLN A 493 -2.81 8.74 -30.52
CA GLN A 493 -3.34 8.35 -31.83
C GLN A 493 -4.84 8.67 -31.96
N VAL A 494 -5.62 8.37 -30.92
CA VAL A 494 -7.05 8.72 -30.78
C VAL A 494 -7.24 10.24 -30.68
N LYS A 495 -6.35 10.98 -30.00
CA LYS A 495 -6.34 12.46 -29.94
C LYS A 495 -6.15 13.10 -31.32
N ALA A 496 -5.31 12.51 -32.18
CA ALA A 496 -5.09 12.98 -33.54
C ALA A 496 -6.24 12.61 -34.50
N GLN A 497 -6.91 11.48 -34.26
CA GLN A 497 -8.04 11.02 -35.07
C GLN A 497 -9.37 11.71 -34.71
N LEU A 498 -9.72 11.84 -33.42
CA LEU A 498 -11.02 12.36 -32.97
C LEU A 498 -11.17 13.88 -33.01
N SER A 499 -10.09 14.65 -32.85
CA SER A 499 -10.17 16.12 -32.86
C SER A 499 -10.60 16.71 -34.21
N ASN A 500 -10.52 15.93 -35.29
CA ASN A 500 -10.90 16.33 -36.64
C ASN A 500 -11.99 15.45 -37.26
N ALA A 501 -12.24 14.22 -36.79
CA ALA A 501 -13.17 13.28 -37.43
C ALA A 501 -14.67 13.65 -37.28
N GLY A 502 -15.06 14.30 -36.17
CA GLY A 502 -16.47 14.67 -35.92
C GLY A 502 -16.89 16.04 -36.47
N CYS A 503 -15.95 16.95 -36.72
CA CYS A 503 -16.24 18.27 -37.29
C CYS A 503 -16.29 18.23 -38.83
N ARG A 504 -17.09 19.11 -39.44
CA ARG A 504 -16.99 19.32 -40.89
C ARG A 504 -15.57 19.84 -41.21
N PRO A 505 -14.81 19.19 -42.12
CA PRO A 505 -13.40 19.54 -42.36
C PRO A 505 -13.27 20.96 -42.94
N ALA A 506 -12.16 21.63 -42.61
CA ALA A 506 -11.91 23.03 -42.99
C ALA A 506 -11.98 23.25 -44.51
N GLU A 507 -11.47 22.30 -45.30
CA GLU A 507 -11.47 22.33 -46.77
C GLU A 507 -12.89 22.37 -47.36
N ALA A 508 -13.88 21.76 -46.69
CA ALA A 508 -15.29 21.78 -47.12
C ALA A 508 -16.00 23.12 -46.84
N CYS A 509 -15.30 24.08 -46.21
CA CYS A 509 -15.83 25.36 -45.77
C CYS A 509 -15.19 26.57 -46.48
N GLU A 510 -14.13 26.40 -47.30
CA GLU A 510 -13.31 27.52 -47.80
C GLU A 510 -14.04 28.50 -48.74
N ASP A 511 -14.92 28.01 -49.62
CA ASP A 511 -15.63 28.84 -50.62
C ASP A 511 -16.97 29.44 -50.12
N ARG A 512 -17.27 29.28 -48.83
CA ARG A 512 -18.55 29.67 -48.22
C ARG A 512 -18.45 31.00 -47.47
N LEU A 513 -19.57 31.68 -47.23
CA LEU A 513 -19.57 32.93 -46.47
C LEU A 513 -19.24 32.64 -45.00
N HIS A 514 -18.19 33.28 -44.48
CA HIS A 514 -17.76 33.18 -43.08
C HIS A 514 -18.20 34.40 -42.29
N ILE A 515 -18.81 34.16 -41.13
CA ILE A 515 -19.15 35.20 -40.16
C ILE A 515 -18.35 34.92 -38.90
N ALA A 516 -17.41 35.82 -38.61
CA ALA A 516 -16.72 35.81 -37.33
C ALA A 516 -17.72 36.17 -36.23
N LEU A 517 -17.78 35.35 -35.18
CA LEU A 517 -18.56 35.72 -34.00
C LEU A 517 -17.80 36.82 -33.24
N GLU A 518 -18.48 37.77 -32.62
CA GLU A 518 -17.87 38.77 -31.73
C GLU A 518 -18.29 38.46 -30.28
N GLY A 519 -17.43 38.76 -29.29
CA GLY A 519 -17.71 38.42 -27.88
C GLY A 519 -16.47 38.19 -27.02
N LYS A 520 -16.60 38.29 -25.68
CA LYS A 520 -15.50 38.03 -24.73
C LYS A 520 -15.27 36.53 -24.55
N VAL A 521 -14.03 36.15 -24.26
CA VAL A 521 -13.68 34.80 -23.81
C VAL A 521 -14.42 34.49 -22.50
N ALA A 522 -14.94 33.28 -22.35
CA ALA A 522 -15.57 32.83 -21.12
C ALA A 522 -14.63 33.03 -19.92
N THR A 523 -15.12 33.68 -18.87
CA THR A 523 -14.32 33.90 -17.65
C THR A 523 -14.00 32.57 -16.96
N PRO A 524 -12.94 32.50 -16.13
CA PRO A 524 -12.65 31.31 -15.33
C PRO A 524 -13.87 30.83 -14.52
N SER A 525 -14.65 31.75 -13.96
CA SER A 525 -15.88 31.43 -13.21
C SER A 525 -17.02 30.91 -14.09
N GLN A 526 -17.19 31.42 -15.32
CA GLN A 526 -18.18 30.88 -16.27
C GLN A 526 -17.76 29.51 -16.80
N LYS A 527 -16.45 29.30 -17.03
CA LYS A 527 -15.87 28.00 -17.36
C LYS A 527 -16.09 27.03 -16.19
N GLU A 528 -15.85 27.46 -14.96
CA GLU A 528 -16.02 26.67 -13.73
C GLU A 528 -17.49 26.37 -13.39
N LYS A 529 -18.42 27.30 -13.59
CA LYS A 529 -19.87 27.08 -13.44
C LYS A 529 -20.42 26.09 -14.48
N ALA A 530 -19.98 26.20 -15.73
CA ALA A 530 -20.32 25.24 -16.78
C ALA A 530 -19.71 23.84 -16.50
N PHE A 531 -18.48 23.80 -15.95
CA PHE A 531 -17.81 22.59 -15.50
C PHE A 531 -18.37 21.98 -14.22
N GLY A 532 -19.08 22.78 -13.43
CA GLY A 532 -19.64 22.39 -12.14
C GLY A 532 -20.68 21.28 -12.22
N ARG A 533 -20.91 20.72 -13.40
CA ARG A 533 -21.85 19.66 -13.65
C ARG A 533 -21.15 18.28 -13.62
N LYS A 534 -19.96 18.07 -14.20
CA LYS A 534 -19.40 16.69 -14.35
C LYS A 534 -18.47 16.16 -13.24
N THR A 535 -18.82 16.36 -11.97
CA THR A 535 -18.23 15.63 -10.82
C THR A 535 -19.30 15.45 -9.75
N TYR A 536 -19.32 14.32 -9.04
CA TYR A 536 -20.16 14.14 -7.86
C TYR A 536 -19.74 15.14 -6.77
N ARG A 537 -20.17 16.38 -6.86
CA ARG A 537 -19.97 17.37 -5.80
C ARG A 537 -21.11 17.21 -4.82
N PHE A 538 -20.84 16.55 -3.71
CA PHE A 538 -21.75 16.57 -2.58
C PHE A 538 -21.86 18.02 -2.09
N PHE A 539 -23.04 18.47 -1.70
CA PHE A 539 -23.19 19.77 -1.03
C PHE A 539 -22.34 19.74 0.24
N GLU A 540 -21.20 20.43 0.26
CA GLU A 540 -20.33 20.50 1.44
C GLU A 540 -21.06 21.26 2.54
N ARG A 541 -21.59 20.51 3.51
CA ARG A 541 -22.20 21.04 4.71
C ARG A 541 -21.96 20.08 5.86
N GLU A 542 -21.64 20.65 7.02
CA GLU A 542 -21.40 19.90 8.25
C GLU A 542 -22.68 19.30 8.87
N GLN A 543 -23.85 19.77 8.45
CA GLN A 543 -25.16 19.36 9.00
C GLN A 543 -26.01 18.62 7.96
N PRO A 544 -26.81 17.61 8.37
CA PRO A 544 -27.80 16.93 7.52
C PRO A 544 -28.71 17.91 6.79
N VAL A 545 -29.08 17.61 5.54
CA VAL A 545 -30.04 18.46 4.80
C VAL A 545 -31.39 18.41 5.51
N THR A 546 -31.97 19.57 5.81
CA THR A 546 -33.26 19.64 6.49
C THR A 546 -34.42 19.43 5.52
N ARG A 547 -35.54 18.90 6.03
CA ARG A 547 -36.79 18.76 5.28
C ARG A 547 -37.21 20.04 4.54
N GLU A 548 -37.07 21.20 5.19
CA GLU A 548 -37.44 22.52 4.63
C GLU A 548 -36.53 22.94 3.47
N GLU A 549 -35.24 22.64 3.55
CA GLU A 549 -34.28 22.91 2.47
C GLU A 549 -34.52 22.01 1.25
N LEU A 550 -34.93 20.77 1.49
CA LEU A 550 -35.30 19.81 0.45
C LEU A 550 -36.57 20.25 -0.28
N ILE A 551 -37.57 20.79 0.45
CA ILE A 551 -38.76 21.42 -0.14
C ILE A 551 -38.35 22.62 -0.99
N SER A 552 -37.50 23.52 -0.46
CA SER A 552 -37.01 24.70 -1.20
C SER A 552 -36.37 24.35 -2.54
N LEU A 553 -35.46 23.37 -2.56
CA LEU A 553 -34.80 22.86 -3.77
C LEU A 553 -35.79 22.31 -4.80
N LEU A 554 -36.84 21.62 -4.35
CA LEU A 554 -37.87 21.05 -5.21
C LEU A 554 -38.87 22.08 -5.74
N THR A 555 -39.01 23.22 -5.05
CA THR A 555 -39.94 24.32 -5.38
C THR A 555 -39.32 25.50 -6.14
N LEU A 556 -38.00 25.52 -6.37
CA LEU A 556 -37.29 26.63 -7.02
C LEU A 556 -37.86 26.96 -8.42
N GLU A 557 -38.60 28.08 -8.52
CA GLU A 557 -39.03 28.64 -9.79
C GLU A 557 -37.88 29.40 -10.45
N GLN A 558 -37.60 29.14 -11.74
CA GLN A 558 -36.71 29.99 -12.51
C GLN A 558 -37.36 31.37 -12.69
N ASP A 559 -36.62 32.43 -12.37
CA ASP A 559 -37.10 33.82 -12.42
C ASP A 559 -37.32 34.26 -13.87
N LYS A 560 -38.53 34.01 -14.41
CA LYS A 560 -38.92 34.28 -15.81
C LYS A 560 -39.35 35.74 -16.04
N THR A 561 -38.66 36.70 -15.45
CA THR A 561 -39.16 38.09 -15.42
C THR A 561 -38.80 38.94 -16.65
N LEU A 562 -37.84 38.52 -17.48
CA LEU A 562 -37.56 39.13 -18.78
C LEU A 562 -38.14 38.29 -19.94
N SER A 563 -38.97 38.90 -20.79
CA SER A 563 -39.31 38.41 -22.13
C SER A 563 -38.93 39.45 -23.19
N ARG A 564 -38.32 39.00 -24.30
CA ARG A 564 -37.92 39.84 -25.43
C ARG A 564 -38.22 39.16 -26.76
N GLU A 565 -38.52 39.96 -27.79
CA GLU A 565 -38.65 39.51 -29.18
C GLU A 565 -37.30 39.08 -29.76
N ILE A 566 -37.25 38.02 -30.56
CA ILE A 566 -36.01 37.49 -31.16
C ILE A 566 -35.29 38.57 -32.00
N SER A 567 -36.06 39.45 -32.66
CA SER A 567 -35.54 40.56 -33.46
C SER A 567 -34.70 41.58 -32.66
N GLN A 568 -34.80 41.58 -31.34
CA GLN A 568 -34.05 42.47 -30.45
C GLN A 568 -32.70 41.88 -30.02
N LEU A 569 -32.42 40.61 -30.34
CA LEU A 569 -31.13 39.99 -30.06
C LEU A 569 -30.06 40.59 -30.98
N THR A 570 -28.95 41.06 -30.40
CA THR A 570 -27.85 41.64 -31.19
C THR A 570 -26.83 40.57 -31.62
N ALA A 571 -26.16 40.78 -32.76
CA ALA A 571 -25.15 39.85 -33.27
C ALA A 571 -24.02 39.56 -32.24
N PRO A 572 -23.50 40.53 -31.45
CA PRO A 572 -22.52 40.25 -30.41
C PRO A 572 -23.06 39.45 -29.22
N GLN A 573 -24.35 39.58 -28.87
CA GLN A 573 -24.97 38.78 -27.80
C GLN A 573 -25.10 37.31 -28.23
N PHE A 574 -25.61 37.08 -29.44
CA PHE A 574 -25.73 35.74 -29.99
C PHE A 574 -24.36 35.10 -30.28
N GLY A 575 -23.42 35.90 -30.81
CA GLY A 575 -22.03 35.47 -31.02
C GLY A 575 -21.30 35.15 -29.71
N GLY A 576 -21.56 35.90 -28.64
CA GLY A 576 -21.06 35.61 -27.30
C GLY A 576 -21.57 34.28 -26.74
N LEU A 577 -22.87 33.99 -26.89
CA LEU A 577 -23.49 32.73 -26.48
C LEU A 577 -22.87 31.52 -27.21
N LEU A 578 -22.79 31.58 -28.54
CA LEU A 578 -22.21 30.51 -29.34
C LEU A 578 -20.70 30.34 -29.09
N ARG A 579 -19.98 31.45 -28.88
CA ARG A 579 -18.55 31.41 -28.50
C ARG A 579 -18.35 30.77 -27.13
N HIS A 580 -19.19 31.09 -26.15
CA HIS A 580 -19.16 30.43 -24.83
C HIS A 580 -19.35 28.91 -24.98
N PHE A 581 -20.34 28.50 -25.79
CA PHE A 581 -20.59 27.10 -26.13
C PHE A 581 -19.42 26.44 -26.88
N GLY A 582 -18.84 27.10 -27.87
CA GLY A 582 -17.70 26.52 -28.58
C GLY A 582 -16.45 26.44 -27.73
N GLN A 583 -16.20 27.42 -26.85
CA GLN A 583 -15.05 27.40 -25.93
C GLN A 583 -15.20 26.30 -24.90
N PHE A 584 -16.43 26.01 -24.45
CA PHE A 584 -16.71 24.83 -23.66
C PHE A 584 -16.32 23.54 -24.41
N ILE A 585 -16.68 23.41 -25.69
CA ILE A 585 -16.31 22.25 -26.50
C ILE A 585 -14.81 22.23 -26.88
N SER A 586 -14.18 23.39 -27.10
CA SER A 586 -12.84 23.53 -27.72
C SER A 586 -11.67 23.74 -26.75
N ASP A 587 -11.85 24.41 -25.60
CA ASP A 587 -10.79 24.59 -24.58
C ASP A 587 -10.59 23.33 -23.70
N GLU A 588 -11.50 22.35 -23.74
CA GLU A 588 -11.29 21.01 -23.17
C GLU A 588 -10.23 20.16 -23.92
N ARG A 589 -9.24 20.81 -24.56
CA ARG A 589 -7.97 20.20 -25.01
C ARG A 589 -7.02 19.83 -23.85
N LEU A 590 -7.53 19.70 -22.63
CA LEU A 590 -6.83 19.07 -21.50
C LEU A 590 -7.45 17.68 -21.24
N LEU A 591 -6.75 16.64 -21.70
CA LEU A 591 -6.82 15.25 -21.21
C LEU A 591 -6.77 15.18 -19.65
N PRO A 592 -7.01 14.03 -19.00
CA PRO A 592 -8.26 13.30 -18.78
C PRO A 592 -8.41 13.04 -17.26
N LYS A 593 -9.26 13.77 -16.54
CA LYS A 593 -9.52 13.44 -15.12
C LYS A 593 -10.82 12.66 -14.86
N TYR A 594 -11.72 12.53 -15.83
CA TYR A 594 -13.02 11.93 -15.58
C TYR A 594 -13.47 10.99 -16.72
N THR A 595 -13.75 9.74 -16.35
CA THR A 595 -13.68 8.55 -17.19
C THR A 595 -15.02 8.12 -17.81
N TYR A 596 -15.96 9.04 -18.08
CA TYR A 596 -17.31 8.63 -18.51
C TYR A 596 -17.92 9.38 -19.71
N ALA A 597 -17.19 10.33 -20.33
CA ALA A 597 -17.52 10.78 -21.68
C ALA A 597 -16.22 11.10 -22.43
N SER A 598 -15.98 10.42 -23.55
CA SER A 598 -14.87 10.73 -24.44
C SER A 598 -15.00 12.19 -24.92
N PRO A 599 -13.97 13.04 -24.82
CA PRO A 599 -13.99 14.40 -25.38
C PRO A 599 -14.37 14.43 -26.88
N GLY A 600 -14.24 13.30 -27.60
CA GLY A 600 -14.67 13.15 -28.99
C GLY A 600 -16.19 13.08 -29.19
N ALA A 601 -16.99 12.75 -28.18
CA ALA A 601 -18.44 12.58 -28.31
C ALA A 601 -19.20 13.91 -28.51
N LEU A 602 -18.73 15.01 -27.90
CA LEU A 602 -19.30 16.36 -28.13
C LEU A 602 -19.01 16.88 -29.54
N TYR A 603 -17.93 16.43 -30.18
CA TYR A 603 -17.66 16.72 -31.59
C TYR A 603 -18.45 15.83 -32.55
N ALA A 604 -19.04 14.73 -32.05
CA ALA A 604 -19.92 13.89 -32.84
C ALA A 604 -21.29 14.53 -33.05
N VAL A 605 -21.73 15.46 -32.20
CA VAL A 605 -22.96 16.25 -32.46
C VAL A 605 -22.60 17.61 -33.06
N GLN A 606 -23.08 17.87 -34.27
CA GLN A 606 -22.88 19.11 -35.02
C GLN A 606 -24.07 20.06 -34.85
N LEU A 607 -23.79 21.32 -34.54
CA LEU A 607 -24.80 22.39 -34.44
C LEU A 607 -24.89 23.17 -35.76
N TYR A 608 -26.08 23.18 -36.35
CA TYR A 608 -26.44 24.01 -37.48
C TYR A 608 -27.51 25.03 -37.06
N ILE A 609 -27.43 26.23 -37.62
CA ILE A 609 -28.25 27.38 -37.23
C ILE A 609 -28.93 27.93 -38.47
N GLU A 610 -30.26 27.93 -38.46
CA GLU A 610 -31.08 28.51 -39.50
C GLU A 610 -31.49 29.92 -39.11
N ILE A 611 -31.23 30.87 -40.00
CA ILE A 611 -31.42 32.29 -39.73
C ILE A 611 -32.21 32.91 -40.89
N HIS A 612 -33.35 33.53 -40.57
CA HIS A 612 -34.13 34.32 -41.53
C HIS A 612 -34.28 35.75 -41.00
N GLY A 613 -33.86 36.75 -41.79
CA GLY A 613 -34.11 38.17 -41.50
C GLY A 613 -33.53 38.72 -40.18
N LEU A 614 -32.58 38.02 -39.55
CA LEU A 614 -31.96 38.39 -38.27
C LEU A 614 -30.49 38.85 -38.45
N PHE A 615 -30.04 39.74 -37.57
CA PHE A 615 -28.64 40.20 -37.48
C PHE A 615 -28.06 40.94 -38.70
N GLY A 616 -28.88 41.23 -39.72
CA GLY A 616 -28.40 41.72 -41.01
C GLY A 616 -27.59 40.67 -41.79
N TRP A 617 -27.61 39.41 -41.33
CA TRP A 617 -26.98 38.30 -42.01
C TRP A 617 -27.87 37.83 -43.17
N PRO A 618 -27.29 37.33 -44.28
CA PRO A 618 -28.06 36.69 -45.34
C PRO A 618 -28.94 35.58 -44.77
N SER A 619 -30.16 35.42 -45.29
CA SER A 619 -31.00 34.30 -44.86
C SER A 619 -30.39 32.98 -45.36
N GLY A 620 -30.28 32.00 -44.47
CA GLY A 620 -29.55 30.77 -44.78
C GLY A 620 -29.34 29.84 -43.60
N ILE A 621 -28.77 28.68 -43.90
CA ILE A 621 -28.32 27.68 -42.92
C ILE A 621 -26.82 27.85 -42.69
N TYR A 622 -26.42 27.88 -41.43
CA TYR A 622 -25.04 28.11 -40.99
C TYR A 622 -24.56 26.94 -40.14
N TYR A 623 -23.40 26.38 -40.46
CA TYR A 623 -22.69 25.45 -39.58
C TYR A 623 -21.89 26.24 -38.54
N TYR A 624 -22.02 25.88 -37.26
CA TYR A 624 -21.16 26.42 -36.23
C TYR A 624 -19.87 25.62 -36.11
N HIS A 625 -18.71 26.27 -36.35
CA HIS A 625 -17.41 25.62 -36.21
C HIS A 625 -16.88 25.82 -34.78
N PRO A 626 -16.88 24.79 -33.91
CA PRO A 626 -16.59 24.96 -32.48
C PRO A 626 -15.14 25.35 -32.19
N VAL A 627 -14.18 24.94 -33.04
CA VAL A 627 -12.76 25.28 -32.88
C VAL A 627 -12.39 26.68 -33.38
N GLN A 628 -12.93 27.10 -34.53
CA GLN A 628 -12.63 28.40 -35.14
C GLN A 628 -13.55 29.52 -34.60
N HIS A 629 -14.60 29.16 -33.85
CA HIS A 629 -15.61 30.08 -33.30
C HIS A 629 -16.21 31.02 -34.36
N CYS A 630 -16.58 30.44 -35.51
CA CYS A 630 -17.21 31.14 -36.63
C CYS A 630 -18.46 30.39 -37.11
N LEU A 631 -19.32 31.11 -37.83
CA LEU A 631 -20.44 30.55 -38.56
C LEU A 631 -20.10 30.48 -40.04
N VAL A 632 -20.31 29.31 -40.64
CA VAL A 632 -20.06 29.06 -42.07
C VAL A 632 -21.40 28.84 -42.76
N GLN A 633 -21.76 29.71 -43.71
CA GLN A 633 -23.01 29.55 -44.44
C GLN A 633 -22.94 28.32 -45.36
N ILE A 634 -23.78 27.32 -45.12
CA ILE A 634 -23.80 26.08 -45.89
C ILE A 634 -24.86 26.09 -47.01
N GLU A 635 -25.96 26.82 -46.81
CA GLU A 635 -27.03 26.97 -47.80
C GLU A 635 -27.67 28.36 -47.70
N ALA A 636 -28.05 28.94 -48.85
CA ALA A 636 -28.80 30.19 -48.89
C ALA A 636 -30.31 29.90 -48.94
N CYS A 637 -31.09 30.61 -48.12
CA CYS A 637 -32.53 30.44 -48.07
C CYS A 637 -33.26 31.69 -48.57
N GLN A 638 -34.50 31.50 -49.05
CA GLN A 638 -35.38 32.63 -49.39
C GLN A 638 -35.70 33.42 -48.10
N PRO A 639 -35.59 34.75 -48.11
CA PRO A 639 -35.86 35.56 -46.93
C PRO A 639 -37.34 35.43 -46.53
N ASN A 640 -37.59 35.04 -45.27
CA ASN A 640 -38.93 34.96 -44.69
C ASN A 640 -39.41 36.34 -44.20
N SER A 641 -40.73 36.54 -44.10
CA SER A 641 -41.34 37.82 -43.70
C SER A 641 -41.24 38.11 -42.19
N GLN A 642 -40.98 37.09 -41.38
CA GLN A 642 -40.75 37.21 -39.94
C GLN A 642 -39.36 36.69 -39.56
N PRO A 643 -38.64 37.39 -38.66
CA PRO A 643 -37.35 36.95 -38.19
C PRO A 643 -37.45 35.66 -37.37
N THR A 644 -36.70 34.62 -37.75
CA THR A 644 -36.70 33.32 -37.05
C THR A 644 -35.29 32.78 -36.87
N LEU A 645 -35.08 32.08 -35.77
CA LEU A 645 -33.81 31.47 -35.38
C LEU A 645 -34.05 30.03 -34.93
N LYS A 646 -33.50 29.04 -35.66
CA LYS A 646 -33.60 27.62 -35.30
C LYS A 646 -32.23 26.97 -35.15
N LEU A 647 -32.13 26.06 -34.20
CA LEU A 647 -30.95 25.24 -33.92
C LEU A 647 -31.25 23.80 -34.35
N HIS A 648 -30.38 23.21 -35.16
CA HIS A 648 -30.48 21.85 -35.66
C HIS A 648 -29.26 21.05 -35.18
N PHE A 649 -29.49 19.92 -34.51
CA PHE A 649 -28.42 19.07 -33.96
C PHE A 649 -28.31 17.78 -34.76
N ILE A 650 -27.14 17.53 -35.37
CA ILE A 650 -26.90 16.35 -36.22
C ILE A 650 -25.77 15.50 -35.64
N GLY A 651 -26.06 14.26 -35.28
CA GLY A 651 -25.09 13.29 -34.77
C GLY A 651 -24.38 12.52 -35.88
N LYS A 652 -23.05 12.54 -35.90
CA LYS A 652 -22.22 11.84 -36.86
C LYS A 652 -22.09 10.35 -36.51
N HIS A 653 -22.52 9.47 -37.42
CA HIS A 653 -22.49 8.02 -37.20
C HIS A 653 -21.06 7.49 -37.04
N ASP A 654 -20.14 7.93 -37.90
CA ASP A 654 -18.77 7.43 -37.95
C ASP A 654 -17.79 8.15 -36.99
N ALA A 655 -18.24 9.19 -36.30
CA ALA A 655 -17.40 10.00 -35.42
C ALA A 655 -17.13 9.35 -34.04
N ILE A 656 -17.83 8.27 -33.72
CA ILE A 656 -17.71 7.54 -32.45
C ILE A 656 -17.00 6.20 -32.71
N GLU A 657 -16.02 5.85 -31.86
CA GLU A 657 -15.18 4.64 -32.02
C GLU A 657 -16.01 3.33 -32.16
N PRO A 658 -15.46 2.28 -32.83
CA PRO A 658 -16.13 0.98 -33.01
C PRO A 658 -16.62 0.29 -31.72
N VAL A 659 -16.10 0.73 -30.57
CA VAL A 659 -16.40 0.22 -29.21
C VAL A 659 -17.86 0.50 -28.79
N TYR A 660 -18.50 1.56 -29.31
CA TYR A 660 -19.87 1.98 -28.92
C TYR A 660 -20.99 1.45 -29.84
N LYS A 661 -20.68 0.47 -30.70
CA LYS A 661 -21.55 0.03 -31.81
C LYS A 661 -23.00 -0.30 -31.46
N ASN A 662 -23.33 -0.56 -30.20
CA ASN A 662 -24.67 -0.94 -29.77
C ASN A 662 -25.51 0.18 -29.13
N ASN A 663 -24.91 1.33 -28.73
CA ASN A 663 -25.61 2.40 -27.98
C ASN A 663 -25.28 3.83 -28.49
N ILE A 664 -24.78 3.98 -29.72
CA ILE A 664 -24.28 5.26 -30.27
C ILE A 664 -25.31 6.40 -30.20
N LEU A 665 -26.58 6.12 -30.51
CA LEU A 665 -27.64 7.11 -30.52
C LEU A 665 -27.96 7.64 -29.11
N GLU A 666 -27.94 6.76 -28.10
CA GLU A 666 -28.20 7.14 -26.70
C GLU A 666 -27.16 8.14 -26.19
N VAL A 667 -25.88 7.93 -26.56
CA VAL A 667 -24.79 8.85 -26.22
C VAL A 667 -25.00 10.21 -26.92
N LEU A 668 -25.35 10.20 -28.20
CA LEU A 668 -25.60 11.42 -28.98
C LEU A 668 -26.82 12.22 -28.46
N GLU A 669 -27.89 11.54 -28.06
CA GLU A 669 -29.09 12.15 -27.47
C GLU A 669 -28.81 12.75 -26.08
N MET A 670 -28.04 12.05 -25.24
CA MET A 670 -27.61 12.58 -23.94
C MET A 670 -26.78 13.86 -24.10
N GLU A 671 -25.82 13.86 -25.03
CA GLU A 671 -25.01 15.06 -25.28
C GLU A 671 -25.83 16.20 -25.89
N THR A 672 -26.82 15.91 -26.74
CA THR A 672 -27.79 16.93 -27.21
C THR A 672 -28.56 17.55 -26.05
N GLY A 673 -28.99 16.74 -25.09
CA GLY A 673 -29.63 17.20 -23.86
C GLY A 673 -28.74 18.14 -23.03
N HIS A 674 -27.43 17.87 -22.92
CA HIS A 674 -26.49 18.76 -22.23
C HIS A 674 -26.38 20.13 -22.91
N MET A 675 -26.28 20.13 -24.24
CA MET A 675 -26.17 21.38 -25.01
C MET A 675 -27.42 22.23 -24.87
N LEU A 676 -28.61 21.62 -24.92
CA LEU A 676 -29.88 22.31 -24.66
C LEU A 676 -29.95 22.85 -23.22
N GLY A 677 -29.49 22.08 -22.23
CA GLY A 677 -29.43 22.53 -20.84
C GLY A 677 -28.56 23.77 -20.63
N LEU A 678 -27.44 23.89 -21.35
CA LEU A 678 -26.58 25.08 -21.33
C LEU A 678 -27.30 26.29 -21.95
N PHE A 679 -27.96 26.09 -23.10
CA PHE A 679 -28.76 27.15 -23.72
C PHE A 679 -29.90 27.61 -22.81
N ASP A 680 -30.56 26.70 -22.11
CA ASP A 680 -31.64 27.01 -21.16
C ASP A 680 -31.16 27.79 -19.91
N GLU A 681 -29.90 27.66 -19.52
CA GLU A 681 -29.32 28.46 -18.44
C GLU A 681 -29.01 29.89 -18.90
N GLN A 682 -28.59 30.05 -20.16
CA GLN A 682 -28.05 31.32 -20.67
C GLN A 682 -29.09 32.18 -21.43
N LEU A 683 -30.02 31.57 -22.18
CA LEU A 683 -31.05 32.28 -22.95
C LEU A 683 -31.97 33.17 -22.09
N PRO A 684 -32.36 32.78 -20.86
CA PRO A 684 -33.18 33.63 -20.00
C PRO A 684 -32.54 34.99 -19.66
N GLU A 685 -31.20 35.08 -19.59
CA GLU A 685 -30.50 36.36 -19.39
C GLU A 685 -30.80 37.38 -20.51
N PHE A 686 -31.21 36.89 -21.69
CA PHE A 686 -31.58 37.70 -22.84
C PHE A 686 -33.09 37.84 -23.04
N GLY A 687 -33.92 37.26 -22.16
CA GLY A 687 -35.38 37.23 -22.27
C GLY A 687 -35.93 36.26 -23.31
N LEU A 688 -35.14 35.26 -23.69
CA LEU A 688 -35.47 34.24 -24.68
C LEU A 688 -35.53 32.86 -24.03
N ALA A 689 -36.13 31.89 -24.73
CA ALA A 689 -36.18 30.50 -24.33
C ALA A 689 -36.13 29.56 -25.55
N ILE A 690 -35.88 28.28 -25.29
CA ILE A 690 -36.06 27.23 -26.30
C ILE A 690 -37.56 26.92 -26.42
N GLY A 691 -38.10 27.12 -27.62
CA GLY A 691 -39.48 26.87 -28.00
C GLY A 691 -39.78 25.39 -28.28
N ALA A 692 -41.00 25.12 -28.77
CA ALA A 692 -41.48 23.76 -29.01
C ALA A 692 -40.63 23.01 -30.04
N HIS A 693 -40.30 21.75 -29.73
CA HIS A 693 -39.56 20.85 -30.60
C HIS A 693 -40.43 20.39 -31.79
N GLN A 694 -39.85 20.34 -32.99
CA GLN A 694 -40.46 19.67 -34.16
C GLN A 694 -39.66 18.42 -34.52
N LEU A 695 -40.30 17.26 -34.37
CA LEU A 695 -39.75 15.96 -34.71
C LEU A 695 -39.70 15.71 -36.22
N THR A 696 -38.50 15.48 -36.75
CA THR A 696 -38.32 14.68 -37.96
C THR A 696 -37.10 13.78 -37.78
N GLU A 697 -37.28 12.45 -37.81
CA GLU A 697 -36.14 11.50 -37.83
C GLU A 697 -35.32 11.59 -39.13
N GLN A 698 -35.88 12.25 -40.15
CA GLN A 698 -35.20 12.52 -41.40
C GLN A 698 -34.18 13.63 -41.20
N LEU A 699 -32.95 13.40 -41.68
CA LEU A 699 -31.98 14.47 -41.87
C LEU A 699 -32.61 15.59 -42.73
N PRO A 700 -32.37 16.87 -42.40
CA PRO A 700 -32.90 17.98 -43.20
C PRO A 700 -32.47 17.87 -44.66
N ALA A 701 -33.34 18.24 -45.60
CA ALA A 701 -33.06 18.09 -47.04
C ALA A 701 -31.82 18.88 -47.53
N TRP A 702 -31.44 19.94 -46.80
CA TRP A 702 -30.25 20.76 -47.05
C TRP A 702 -28.95 20.13 -46.51
N TYR A 703 -29.04 19.06 -45.72
CA TYR A 703 -27.89 18.41 -45.12
C TYR A 703 -27.18 17.52 -46.15
N ASP A 704 -25.90 17.81 -46.39
CA ASP A 704 -25.07 17.16 -47.40
C ASP A 704 -24.06 16.15 -46.82
N GLY A 705 -24.31 15.65 -45.59
CA GLY A 705 -23.48 14.65 -44.89
C GLY A 705 -23.83 13.19 -45.22
N ALA A 706 -23.42 12.26 -44.35
CA ALA A 706 -23.63 10.83 -44.58
C ALA A 706 -25.12 10.49 -44.33
N THR A 707 -25.69 9.58 -45.12
CA THR A 707 -27.13 9.27 -45.08
C THR A 707 -27.58 8.53 -43.82
N ASP A 708 -26.63 8.00 -43.06
CA ASP A 708 -26.77 7.27 -41.81
C ASP A 708 -26.45 8.13 -40.57
N ASP A 709 -26.12 9.41 -40.75
CA ASP A 709 -26.06 10.38 -39.65
C ASP A 709 -27.45 10.56 -39.00
N TYR A 710 -27.47 10.93 -37.73
CA TYR A 710 -28.68 10.99 -36.92
C TYR A 710 -29.19 12.44 -36.81
N ASN A 711 -30.45 12.69 -37.17
CA ASN A 711 -31.11 13.96 -36.79
C ASN A 711 -31.54 13.87 -35.34
N LEU A 712 -30.86 14.58 -34.44
CA LEU A 712 -31.11 14.54 -33.00
C LEU A 712 -32.16 15.57 -32.56
N GLY A 713 -32.52 16.51 -33.44
CA GLY A 713 -33.65 17.43 -33.22
C GLY A 713 -33.44 18.85 -33.76
N THR A 714 -34.56 19.53 -33.98
CA THR A 714 -34.63 20.94 -34.38
C THR A 714 -35.44 21.74 -33.36
N PHE A 715 -34.84 22.83 -32.88
CA PHE A 715 -35.37 23.66 -31.81
C PHE A 715 -35.44 25.13 -32.24
N GLU A 716 -36.61 25.75 -32.11
CA GLU A 716 -36.79 27.18 -32.37
C GLU A 716 -36.48 28.01 -31.12
N ILE A 717 -35.78 29.12 -31.25
CA ILE A 717 -35.60 30.08 -30.16
C ILE A 717 -36.79 31.05 -30.17
N CYS A 718 -37.49 31.22 -29.05
CA CYS A 718 -38.68 32.06 -28.94
C CYS A 718 -38.63 33.00 -27.72
N PRO A 719 -39.52 34.00 -27.63
CA PRO A 719 -39.71 34.77 -26.39
C PRO A 719 -40.06 33.86 -25.21
N ASN A 720 -39.58 34.20 -24.01
CA ASN A 720 -39.65 33.34 -22.83
C ASN A 720 -41.09 33.03 -22.35
N ASP A 721 -42.03 33.96 -22.57
CA ASP A 721 -43.45 33.82 -22.23
C ASP A 721 -44.25 32.95 -23.21
N VAL A 722 -43.67 32.64 -24.38
CA VAL A 722 -44.27 31.78 -25.41
C VAL A 722 -43.81 30.32 -25.25
N ALA A 723 -42.87 30.04 -24.34
CA ALA A 723 -42.40 28.69 -24.06
C ALA A 723 -43.53 27.81 -23.45
N PRO A 724 -43.63 26.52 -23.82
CA PRO A 724 -44.68 25.63 -23.33
C PRO A 724 -44.65 25.47 -21.79
N ALA A 725 -45.83 25.47 -21.17
CA ALA A 725 -45.99 25.17 -19.75
C ALA A 725 -45.69 23.68 -19.49
N ILE A 726 -44.90 23.39 -18.45
CA ILE A 726 -44.49 22.02 -18.12
C ILE A 726 -45.41 21.51 -17.00
N ASP A 727 -46.30 20.56 -17.29
CA ASP A 727 -47.04 19.84 -16.25
C ASP A 727 -46.05 19.04 -15.37
N LEU A 728 -46.13 19.23 -14.05
CA LEU A 728 -45.19 18.65 -13.09
C LEU A 728 -45.58 17.20 -12.75
N PRO A 729 -44.65 16.22 -12.81
CA PRO A 729 -44.91 14.87 -12.30
C PRO A 729 -45.11 14.82 -10.79
N GLU A 730 -45.74 13.74 -10.30
CA GLU A 730 -45.55 13.32 -8.91
C GLU A 730 -44.06 13.03 -8.70
N LEU A 731 -43.46 13.68 -7.70
CA LEU A 731 -42.07 13.50 -7.35
C LEU A 731 -42.00 12.54 -6.17
N PHE A 732 -41.11 11.57 -6.19
CA PHE A 732 -40.86 10.68 -5.05
C PHE A 732 -39.43 10.88 -4.56
N VAL A 733 -39.22 10.77 -3.25
CA VAL A 733 -37.92 10.97 -2.61
C VAL A 733 -37.64 9.74 -1.78
N GLN A 734 -36.49 9.11 -2.03
CA GLN A 734 -35.99 8.01 -1.22
C GLN A 734 -35.01 8.57 -0.19
N ALA A 735 -35.37 8.52 1.08
CA ALA A 735 -34.51 8.87 2.20
C ALA A 735 -33.73 7.62 2.65
N HIS A 736 -32.41 7.76 2.82
CA HIS A 736 -31.47 6.69 3.19
C HIS A 736 -30.67 7.10 4.43
N GLY A 737 -30.63 6.24 5.45
CA GLY A 737 -30.01 6.54 6.74
C GLY A 737 -30.61 7.74 7.49
N SER A 738 -30.07 8.04 8.68
CA SER A 738 -30.55 9.09 9.60
C SER A 738 -30.15 10.54 9.20
N HIS A 739 -29.96 10.82 7.91
CA HIS A 739 -29.23 12.00 7.42
C HIS A 739 -30.08 13.01 6.61
N VAL A 740 -31.41 12.85 6.60
CA VAL A 740 -32.36 13.95 6.31
C VAL A 740 -33.05 14.32 7.61
N ALA A 741 -32.77 15.50 8.14
CA ALA A 741 -33.35 15.91 9.41
C ALA A 741 -34.87 16.06 9.26
N GLY A 742 -35.62 15.16 9.92
CA GLY A 742 -37.09 15.16 9.93
C GLY A 742 -37.79 14.19 8.97
N LEU A 743 -37.06 13.32 8.26
CA LEU A 743 -37.63 12.18 7.52
C LEU A 743 -36.95 10.88 7.99
N GLU A 744 -37.74 9.83 8.24
CA GLU A 744 -37.23 8.48 8.50
C GLU A 744 -36.75 7.83 7.19
N GLU A 745 -36.08 6.69 7.30
CA GLU A 745 -35.62 5.94 6.14
C GLU A 745 -36.80 5.32 5.37
N GLY A 746 -36.89 5.54 4.06
CA GLY A 746 -38.01 5.04 3.25
C GLY A 746 -38.31 5.87 2.01
N LEU A 747 -39.37 5.49 1.29
CA LEU A 747 -39.87 6.19 0.10
C LEU A 747 -40.97 7.17 0.48
N TYR A 748 -40.84 8.40 0.01
CA TYR A 748 -41.76 9.51 0.22
C TYR A 748 -42.30 10.02 -1.12
N ARG A 749 -43.52 10.53 -1.14
CA ARG A 749 -44.08 11.32 -2.24
C ARG A 749 -44.01 12.79 -1.88
N PHE A 750 -43.43 13.62 -2.74
CA PHE A 750 -43.48 15.07 -2.62
C PHE A 750 -44.82 15.57 -3.18
N THR A 751 -45.60 16.18 -2.31
CA THR A 751 -46.79 16.98 -2.60
C THR A 751 -46.40 18.45 -2.65
N ALA A 752 -47.20 19.31 -3.29
CA ALA A 752 -46.83 20.69 -3.67
C ALA A 752 -46.20 21.58 -2.57
N GLN A 753 -46.27 21.18 -1.29
CA GLN A 753 -45.63 21.86 -0.17
C GLN A 753 -44.98 20.91 0.85
N ASP A 754 -45.06 19.58 0.68
CA ASP A 754 -44.58 18.66 1.71
C ASP A 754 -44.36 17.19 1.30
N PHE A 755 -43.66 16.40 2.11
CA PHE A 755 -43.42 14.96 1.91
C PHE A 755 -44.44 14.07 2.65
N GLU A 756 -45.05 13.16 1.90
CA GLU A 756 -45.92 12.10 2.40
C GLU A 756 -45.16 10.77 2.37
N TYR A 757 -44.95 10.14 3.53
CA TYR A 757 -44.33 8.82 3.60
C TYR A 757 -45.20 7.76 2.92
N MET A 758 -44.58 6.90 2.12
CA MET A 758 -45.30 5.88 1.35
C MET A 758 -44.99 4.45 1.76
N SER A 759 -43.70 4.09 1.92
CA SER A 759 -43.32 2.73 2.31
C SER A 759 -41.85 2.62 2.72
N ASP A 760 -41.53 1.56 3.47
CA ASP A 760 -40.16 1.15 3.79
C ASP A 760 -39.42 0.51 2.59
N GLN A 761 -40.11 0.24 1.46
CA GLN A 761 -39.47 -0.37 0.30
C GLN A 761 -38.45 0.58 -0.32
N GLN A 762 -37.19 0.18 -0.22
CA GLN A 762 -36.07 0.81 -0.89
C GLN A 762 -35.81 0.18 -2.26
N ILE A 763 -35.49 1.00 -3.26
CA ILE A 763 -35.05 0.52 -4.58
C ILE A 763 -33.68 -0.16 -4.42
N LEU A 764 -33.51 -1.39 -4.92
CA LEU A 764 -32.32 -2.21 -4.64
C LEU A 764 -31.23 -2.06 -5.71
N LYS A 765 -29.98 -2.32 -5.33
CA LYS A 765 -28.74 -2.29 -6.15
C LYS A 765 -28.89 -2.83 -7.59
N ARG A 766 -29.61 -3.94 -7.74
CA ARG A 766 -29.72 -4.66 -9.01
C ARG A 766 -30.68 -3.99 -10.00
N ASP A 767 -31.50 -3.06 -9.51
CA ASP A 767 -32.56 -2.40 -10.26
C ASP A 767 -32.09 -1.04 -10.84
N VAL A 768 -30.80 -0.72 -10.68
CA VAL A 768 -30.16 0.55 -11.06
C VAL A 768 -28.93 0.28 -11.92
N ILE A 769 -28.88 0.80 -13.15
CA ILE A 769 -27.71 0.67 -14.03
C ILE A 769 -26.86 1.93 -13.93
N ALA A 770 -25.56 1.75 -13.64
CA ALA A 770 -24.51 2.77 -13.63
C ALA A 770 -24.33 3.63 -12.36
N ILE A 771 -24.49 3.05 -11.17
CA ILE A 771 -23.90 3.60 -9.94
C ILE A 771 -23.10 2.52 -9.18
N ASN A 772 -21.92 2.90 -8.68
CA ASN A 772 -21.14 2.11 -7.72
C ASN A 772 -21.93 1.99 -6.40
N GLN A 773 -22.00 0.77 -5.83
CA GLN A 773 -22.59 0.47 -4.52
C GLN A 773 -22.23 1.51 -3.45
N GLN A 774 -20.96 1.92 -3.43
CA GLN A 774 -20.47 2.87 -2.44
C GLN A 774 -21.03 4.28 -2.61
N VAL A 775 -21.44 4.69 -3.81
CA VAL A 775 -22.07 6.01 -4.03
C VAL A 775 -23.54 5.98 -3.62
N TYR A 776 -24.24 4.87 -3.90
CA TYR A 776 -25.62 4.65 -3.44
C TYR A 776 -25.71 4.67 -1.92
N ASP A 777 -24.80 3.97 -1.23
CA ASP A 777 -24.77 3.89 0.23
C ASP A 777 -24.24 5.18 0.91
N ARG A 778 -23.65 6.12 0.15
CA ARG A 778 -23.05 7.38 0.67
C ARG A 778 -23.89 8.64 0.41
N ALA A 779 -24.94 8.57 -0.40
CA ALA A 779 -25.81 9.72 -0.66
C ALA A 779 -26.74 9.98 0.53
N SER A 780 -26.87 11.23 1.00
CA SER A 780 -27.77 11.54 2.12
C SER A 780 -29.26 11.35 1.79
N PHE A 781 -29.66 11.41 0.51
CA PHE A 781 -30.98 11.04 -0.03
C PHE A 781 -30.93 10.97 -1.57
N GLY A 782 -31.90 10.30 -2.20
CA GLY A 782 -32.07 10.27 -3.66
C GLY A 782 -33.47 10.74 -4.07
N ILE A 783 -33.60 11.50 -5.17
CA ILE A 783 -34.90 11.94 -5.70
C ILE A 783 -35.27 11.08 -6.91
N SER A 784 -36.36 10.34 -6.81
CA SER A 784 -36.86 9.50 -7.90
C SER A 784 -38.11 10.14 -8.48
N MET A 785 -38.09 10.59 -9.74
CA MET A 785 -39.33 11.00 -10.41
C MET A 785 -40.01 9.76 -10.97
N VAL A 786 -41.03 9.25 -10.28
CA VAL A 786 -41.85 8.13 -10.73
C VAL A 786 -43.22 8.70 -11.11
N GLU A 787 -43.86 8.20 -12.17
CA GLU A 787 -45.22 8.65 -12.50
C GLU A 787 -46.24 7.56 -12.12
N ASN A 788 -47.28 7.97 -11.39
CA ASN A 788 -48.20 7.05 -10.73
C ASN A 788 -49.34 6.64 -11.66
N CYS A 789 -49.07 5.75 -12.62
CA CYS A 789 -50.11 5.12 -13.43
C CYS A 789 -50.41 3.70 -12.93
N ARG A 790 -51.51 3.57 -12.20
CA ARG A 790 -51.90 2.34 -11.47
C ARG A 790 -52.42 1.17 -12.32
N GLU A 791 -52.29 1.16 -13.64
CA GLU A 791 -52.84 0.06 -14.47
C GLU A 791 -52.01 -0.39 -15.69
N SER A 792 -50.79 0.12 -15.91
CA SER A 792 -49.95 -0.26 -17.07
C SER A 792 -48.75 -1.17 -16.75
N ALA A 793 -48.66 -1.72 -15.53
CA ALA A 793 -47.62 -2.70 -15.15
C ALA A 793 -47.69 -4.05 -15.92
N MET A 794 -48.71 -4.28 -16.75
CA MET A 794 -48.89 -5.51 -17.55
C MET A 794 -49.18 -5.26 -19.04
N ARG A 795 -48.78 -4.10 -19.58
CA ARG A 795 -48.64 -3.88 -21.05
C ARG A 795 -47.20 -3.73 -21.53
N TYR A 796 -46.22 -3.81 -20.62
CA TYR A 796 -44.78 -3.84 -20.94
C TYR A 796 -44.27 -5.18 -21.50
N ILE A 797 -45.09 -6.24 -21.51
CA ILE A 797 -44.68 -7.57 -22.00
C ILE A 797 -44.95 -7.76 -23.52
N SER A 798 -45.70 -6.87 -24.17
CA SER A 798 -46.25 -7.17 -25.51
C SER A 798 -45.85 -6.24 -26.66
N LEU A 799 -45.07 -5.17 -26.44
CA LEU A 799 -44.55 -4.36 -27.55
C LEU A 799 -43.03 -4.06 -27.43
N GLY A 800 -42.32 -4.81 -26.58
CA GLY A 800 -40.85 -4.93 -26.62
C GLY A 800 -40.35 -6.03 -27.57
N ARG A 801 -41.24 -6.63 -28.40
CA ARG A 801 -40.92 -7.80 -29.24
C ARG A 801 -40.69 -7.50 -30.73
N THR A 802 -40.79 -6.25 -31.18
CA THR A 802 -40.44 -5.86 -32.57
C THR A 802 -39.69 -4.52 -32.67
N LEU A 803 -38.81 -4.24 -31.70
CA LEU A 803 -37.52 -3.54 -31.95
C LEU A 803 -36.34 -4.44 -31.50
N HIS A 804 -36.58 -5.74 -31.66
CA HIS A 804 -35.76 -6.92 -31.98
C HIS A 804 -34.22 -6.87 -32.09
N LYS A 805 -33.50 -6.09 -31.28
CA LYS A 805 -32.05 -6.32 -31.05
C LYS A 805 -31.59 -6.28 -29.58
N LEU A 806 -32.48 -6.00 -28.64
CA LEU A 806 -32.21 -6.02 -27.19
C LEU A 806 -32.79 -7.29 -26.52
N GLN A 807 -32.28 -8.48 -26.86
CA GLN A 807 -32.88 -9.75 -26.43
C GLN A 807 -31.96 -10.73 -25.67
N SER A 808 -30.97 -10.26 -24.91
CA SER A 808 -30.17 -11.16 -24.06
C SER A 808 -29.78 -10.65 -22.67
N ASN A 809 -30.46 -9.65 -22.08
CA ASN A 809 -30.21 -9.32 -20.67
C ASN A 809 -31.51 -8.99 -19.90
N PRO A 810 -31.91 -9.81 -18.91
CA PRO A 810 -33.17 -9.69 -18.19
C PRO A 810 -33.07 -8.78 -16.96
N LEU A 811 -32.72 -7.51 -17.13
CA LEU A 811 -32.74 -6.52 -16.04
C LEU A 811 -33.72 -5.38 -16.37
N SER A 812 -34.62 -5.12 -15.43
CA SER A 812 -35.58 -4.02 -15.44
C SER A 812 -34.82 -2.68 -15.39
N LEU A 813 -34.67 -2.03 -16.54
CA LEU A 813 -33.87 -0.82 -16.71
C LEU A 813 -34.65 0.45 -16.30
N GLY A 814 -34.14 1.19 -15.32
CA GLY A 814 -34.37 2.63 -15.17
C GLY A 814 -33.19 3.41 -15.73
N MET A 815 -33.43 4.51 -16.45
CA MET A 815 -32.35 5.42 -16.85
C MET A 815 -31.97 6.33 -15.68
N MET A 816 -30.67 6.33 -15.33
CA MET A 816 -30.07 7.38 -14.52
C MET A 816 -29.40 8.40 -15.44
N SER A 817 -29.83 9.65 -15.33
CA SER A 817 -28.92 10.77 -15.61
C SER A 817 -28.12 10.95 -14.33
N SER A 818 -26.78 10.86 -14.40
CA SER A 818 -25.95 11.35 -13.31
C SER A 818 -26.32 12.82 -13.11
N GLY A 819 -27.01 13.12 -12.01
CA GLY A 819 -27.28 14.47 -11.56
C GLY A 819 -25.95 15.19 -11.42
N TYR A 820 -25.62 15.92 -12.46
CA TYR A 820 -24.37 16.61 -12.60
C TYR A 820 -24.38 17.79 -11.62
N SER A 821 -23.85 17.58 -10.40
CA SER A 821 -24.10 18.45 -9.25
C SER A 821 -23.50 19.85 -9.38
N SER A 822 -24.25 20.79 -9.95
CA SER A 822 -23.97 22.21 -9.74
C SER A 822 -24.23 22.58 -8.27
N LYS A 823 -23.34 23.40 -7.67
CA LYS A 823 -23.50 23.99 -6.31
C LYS A 823 -24.86 24.69 -6.08
N SER A 824 -25.70 24.84 -7.10
CA SER A 824 -26.97 25.58 -7.10
C SER A 824 -28.23 24.74 -7.37
N GLY A 825 -28.13 23.45 -7.73
CA GLY A 825 -29.31 22.61 -8.01
C GLY A 825 -30.01 22.87 -9.37
N ASN A 826 -29.33 23.51 -10.32
CA ASN A 826 -29.89 23.96 -11.60
C ASN A 826 -30.09 22.86 -12.67
N ASP A 827 -29.75 21.61 -12.36
CA ASP A 827 -29.79 20.47 -13.29
C ASP A 827 -31.16 19.78 -13.36
N LEU A 828 -31.94 19.89 -12.29
CA LEU A 828 -33.28 19.32 -12.19
C LEU A 828 -34.28 19.95 -13.20
N PRO A 829 -34.27 21.27 -13.47
CA PRO A 829 -35.06 21.88 -14.54
C PRO A 829 -34.75 21.34 -15.96
N SER A 830 -33.46 21.17 -16.30
CA SER A 830 -33.05 20.65 -17.62
C SER A 830 -33.50 19.20 -17.82
N ALA A 831 -33.40 18.38 -16.76
CA ALA A 831 -33.87 17.00 -16.77
C ALA A 831 -35.39 16.85 -16.89
N LYS A 832 -36.16 17.69 -16.16
CA LYS A 832 -37.63 17.75 -16.26
C LYS A 832 -38.07 18.07 -17.70
N ARG A 833 -37.35 18.97 -18.38
CA ARG A 833 -37.64 19.36 -19.77
C ARG A 833 -37.28 18.26 -20.78
N MET A 834 -36.11 17.61 -20.64
CA MET A 834 -35.73 16.46 -21.48
C MET A 834 -36.76 15.32 -21.41
N ARG A 835 -37.25 15.01 -20.21
CA ARG A 835 -38.34 14.03 -20.05
C ARG A 835 -39.62 14.47 -20.75
N HIS A 836 -40.02 15.73 -20.65
CA HIS A 836 -41.21 16.22 -21.35
C HIS A 836 -41.06 16.09 -22.87
N ILE A 837 -39.87 16.38 -23.40
CA ILE A 837 -39.54 16.15 -24.81
C ILE A 837 -39.73 14.65 -25.15
N LEU A 838 -39.15 13.74 -24.37
CA LEU A 838 -39.30 12.29 -24.59
C LEU A 838 -40.75 11.79 -24.50
N ASN A 839 -41.52 12.26 -23.51
CA ASN A 839 -42.94 11.91 -23.36
C ASN A 839 -43.79 12.44 -24.53
N ALA A 840 -43.49 13.64 -25.05
CA ALA A 840 -44.15 14.20 -26.24
C ALA A 840 -43.89 13.36 -27.51
N HIS A 841 -42.88 12.48 -27.50
CA HIS A 841 -42.58 11.52 -28.57
C HIS A 841 -43.32 10.18 -28.38
N GLY A 842 -44.25 10.07 -27.43
CA GLY A 842 -44.99 8.83 -27.13
C GLY A 842 -44.16 7.80 -26.35
N LEU A 843 -42.99 8.20 -25.85
CA LEU A 843 -42.11 7.39 -25.03
C LEU A 843 -42.46 7.62 -23.55
N GLU A 844 -43.51 6.96 -23.05
CA GLU A 844 -43.84 6.98 -21.62
C GLU A 844 -42.75 6.28 -20.81
N MET A 845 -41.87 7.06 -20.20
CA MET A 845 -40.83 6.58 -19.30
C MET A 845 -41.37 6.46 -17.88
N ALA A 846 -41.41 5.23 -17.33
CA ALA A 846 -42.05 4.95 -16.05
C ALA A 846 -41.32 5.52 -14.82
N ALA A 847 -40.01 5.78 -14.89
CA ALA A 847 -39.25 6.44 -13.82
C ALA A 847 -37.93 7.06 -14.32
N PHE A 848 -37.59 8.23 -13.80
CA PHE A 848 -36.26 8.83 -13.88
C PHE A 848 -35.66 8.92 -12.47
N TYR A 849 -34.45 8.39 -12.29
CA TYR A 849 -33.73 8.47 -11.03
C TYR A 849 -32.75 9.64 -11.03
N PHE A 850 -32.93 10.58 -10.10
CA PHE A 850 -32.09 11.77 -9.90
C PHE A 850 -31.45 11.76 -8.51
N CYS A 851 -30.15 11.51 -8.44
CA CYS A 851 -29.42 11.64 -7.18
C CYS A 851 -28.97 13.10 -6.99
N ILE A 852 -29.43 13.74 -5.92
CA ILE A 852 -28.78 14.95 -5.40
C ILE A 852 -27.86 14.49 -4.27
N GLY A 853 -26.54 14.62 -4.45
CA GLY A 853 -25.58 14.23 -3.42
C GLY A 853 -25.66 15.16 -2.21
N GLY A 854 -26.10 14.64 -1.06
CA GLY A 854 -25.96 15.31 0.24
C GLY A 854 -24.59 15.07 0.87
N GLY A 855 -24.21 15.92 1.83
CA GLY A 855 -22.87 15.91 2.44
C GLY A 855 -22.42 14.54 2.97
N ILE A 856 -21.14 14.22 2.74
CA ILE A 856 -20.45 13.10 3.39
C ILE A 856 -19.81 13.66 4.67
N SER A 857 -19.93 12.96 5.80
CA SER A 857 -19.27 13.39 7.03
C SER A 857 -17.74 13.41 6.86
N GLN A 858 -17.03 14.28 7.58
CA GLN A 858 -15.56 14.33 7.55
C GLN A 858 -14.93 12.98 7.93
N ALA A 859 -15.58 12.23 8.83
CA ALA A 859 -15.18 10.87 9.18
C ALA A 859 -15.31 9.88 8.00
N GLN A 860 -16.27 10.06 7.09
CA GLN A 860 -16.40 9.25 5.87
C GLN A 860 -15.46 9.70 4.75
N TYR A 861 -15.19 11.01 4.64
CA TYR A 861 -14.13 11.53 3.78
C TYR A 861 -12.78 10.87 4.11
N LEU A 862 -12.53 10.64 5.40
CA LEU A 862 -11.26 10.12 5.91
C LEU A 862 -11.22 8.58 6.08
N SER A 863 -12.36 7.89 6.22
CA SER A 863 -12.36 6.46 6.59
C SER A 863 -12.29 5.47 5.43
N ILE A 864 -12.51 5.90 4.18
CA ILE A 864 -12.40 5.00 3.02
C ILE A 864 -11.76 5.73 1.84
N GLY A 865 -10.47 6.04 1.96
CA GLY A 865 -9.60 6.34 0.82
C GLY A 865 -10.13 7.34 -0.20
N MET A 866 -10.75 8.45 0.23
CA MET A 866 -11.11 9.53 -0.69
C MET A 866 -9.86 10.30 -1.10
N LYS A 867 -9.16 9.80 -2.13
CA LYS A 867 -8.51 10.70 -3.09
C LYS A 867 -9.55 11.03 -4.15
N GLU A 868 -9.67 12.29 -4.55
CA GLU A 868 -10.55 12.72 -5.66
C GLU A 868 -10.32 11.95 -6.98
N ASP A 869 -9.25 11.15 -7.07
CA ASP A 869 -8.93 10.28 -8.21
C ASP A 869 -9.27 8.77 -7.99
N SER A 870 -10.01 8.38 -6.95
CA SER A 870 -10.21 6.96 -6.57
C SER A 870 -11.59 6.36 -6.87
N VAL A 871 -12.10 6.58 -8.08
CA VAL A 871 -13.04 5.64 -8.72
C VAL A 871 -12.31 4.95 -9.88
N HIS A 872 -11.18 4.32 -9.57
CA HIS A 872 -10.59 3.32 -10.43
C HIS A 872 -11.22 1.96 -10.08
N MET A 873 -12.01 1.40 -11.00
CA MET A 873 -12.24 -0.04 -11.01
C MET A 873 -10.87 -0.72 -11.01
N ARG A 874 -10.57 -1.59 -10.03
CA ARG A 874 -9.35 -2.43 -10.10
C ARG A 874 -9.48 -3.31 -11.34
N GLY A 875 -8.44 -3.35 -12.17
CA GLY A 875 -8.43 -4.17 -13.38
C GLY A 875 -8.34 -5.67 -13.05
N PRO A 876 -8.61 -6.54 -14.04
CA PRO A 876 -8.53 -7.98 -13.87
C PRO A 876 -7.17 -8.43 -13.34
N THR A 877 -6.10 -7.84 -13.84
CA THR A 877 -4.73 -8.12 -13.41
C THR A 877 -4.53 -7.91 -11.91
N GLU A 878 -5.04 -6.80 -11.36
CA GLU A 878 -4.87 -6.46 -9.95
C GLU A 878 -5.69 -7.39 -9.04
N MET A 879 -6.94 -7.71 -9.41
CA MET A 879 -7.74 -8.63 -8.58
C MET A 879 -7.19 -10.06 -8.63
N ILE A 880 -6.67 -10.53 -9.77
CA ILE A 880 -5.98 -11.84 -9.87
C ILE A 880 -4.79 -11.86 -8.92
N LYS A 881 -3.96 -10.81 -8.93
CA LYS A 881 -2.80 -10.74 -8.01
C LYS A 881 -3.23 -10.74 -6.54
N ASP A 882 -4.25 -9.96 -6.19
CA ASP A 882 -4.80 -9.91 -4.82
C ASP A 882 -5.28 -11.28 -4.36
N ASP A 883 -6.05 -11.97 -5.19
CA ASP A 883 -6.60 -13.27 -4.87
C ASP A 883 -5.50 -14.34 -4.77
N LEU A 884 -4.50 -14.32 -5.66
CA LEU A 884 -3.34 -15.21 -5.55
C LEU A 884 -2.57 -14.99 -4.25
N MET A 885 -2.44 -13.76 -3.76
CA MET A 885 -1.76 -13.46 -2.49
C MET A 885 -2.48 -14.08 -1.27
N THR A 886 -3.76 -14.41 -1.39
CA THR A 886 -4.49 -15.10 -0.32
C THR A 886 -4.22 -16.61 -0.27
N GLN A 887 -3.81 -17.22 -1.39
CA GLN A 887 -3.67 -18.67 -1.55
C GLN A 887 -2.20 -19.12 -1.68
N LEU A 888 -1.37 -18.31 -2.31
CA LEU A 888 0.01 -18.63 -2.67
C LEU A 888 1.01 -17.79 -1.87
N PRO A 889 2.17 -18.36 -1.50
CA PRO A 889 3.27 -17.58 -0.94
C PRO A 889 3.74 -16.47 -1.90
N GLN A 890 4.25 -15.38 -1.32
CA GLN A 890 4.71 -14.20 -2.08
C GLN A 890 5.70 -14.51 -3.22
N TYR A 891 6.58 -15.51 -3.05
CA TYR A 891 7.56 -15.89 -4.07
C TYR A 891 6.96 -16.62 -5.29
N MET A 892 5.70 -17.05 -5.21
CA MET A 892 4.95 -17.68 -6.31
C MET A 892 4.04 -16.68 -7.07
N ILE A 893 3.92 -15.44 -6.58
CA ILE A 893 3.07 -14.43 -7.21
C ILE A 893 3.74 -13.92 -8.49
N PRO A 894 3.07 -13.94 -9.66
CA PRO A 894 3.63 -13.43 -10.91
C PRO A 894 4.04 -11.96 -10.80
N ASN A 895 5.25 -11.64 -11.27
CA ASN A 895 5.71 -10.26 -11.44
C ASN A 895 4.74 -9.47 -12.34
N LYS A 896 4.27 -10.10 -13.42
CA LYS A 896 3.37 -9.50 -14.40
C LYS A 896 2.24 -10.46 -14.76
N VAL A 897 1.05 -9.92 -14.95
CA VAL A 897 -0.10 -10.63 -15.53
C VAL A 897 -0.41 -9.96 -16.87
N VAL A 898 -0.51 -10.77 -17.92
CA VAL A 898 -0.74 -10.34 -19.29
C VAL A 898 -2.02 -11.02 -19.77
N MET A 899 -3.03 -10.20 -20.09
CA MET A 899 -4.26 -10.68 -20.70
C MET A 899 -4.01 -10.86 -22.20
N ILE A 900 -4.44 -11.98 -22.75
CA ILE A 900 -4.34 -12.27 -24.19
C ILE A 900 -5.69 -12.80 -24.67
N ASP A 901 -6.04 -12.46 -25.92
CA ASP A 901 -7.32 -12.88 -26.51
C ASP A 901 -7.46 -14.40 -26.56
N LYS A 902 -6.34 -15.10 -26.81
CA LYS A 902 -6.27 -16.56 -26.86
C LYS A 902 -4.84 -17.05 -26.65
N LEU A 903 -4.67 -18.12 -25.86
CA LEU A 903 -3.37 -18.78 -25.75
C LEU A 903 -2.95 -19.38 -27.11
N PRO A 904 -1.75 -19.09 -27.63
CA PRO A 904 -1.26 -19.69 -28.85
C PRO A 904 -1.07 -21.20 -28.62
N GLN A 905 -1.47 -21.99 -29.61
CA GLN A 905 -1.42 -23.45 -29.55
C GLN A 905 -0.54 -24.00 -30.68
N THR A 906 0.23 -25.03 -30.38
CA THR A 906 0.93 -25.88 -31.34
C THR A 906 -0.07 -26.65 -32.22
N ALA A 907 0.39 -27.23 -33.33
CA ALA A 907 -0.44 -28.06 -34.21
C ALA A 907 -1.15 -29.24 -33.51
N ASN A 908 -0.68 -29.64 -32.33
CA ASN A 908 -1.26 -30.70 -31.51
C ASN A 908 -2.23 -30.18 -30.42
N GLY A 909 -2.58 -28.88 -30.43
CA GLY A 909 -3.51 -28.28 -29.47
C GLY A 909 -2.92 -27.98 -28.08
N LYS A 910 -1.61 -28.18 -27.88
CA LYS A 910 -0.91 -27.78 -26.64
C LYS A 910 -0.47 -26.32 -26.71
N VAL A 911 -0.40 -25.62 -25.58
CA VAL A 911 0.11 -24.24 -25.50
C VAL A 911 1.50 -24.13 -26.10
N ASP A 912 1.71 -23.15 -26.99
CA ASP A 912 2.99 -22.85 -27.63
C ASP A 912 3.76 -21.81 -26.81
N TYR A 913 4.65 -22.30 -25.93
CA TYR A 913 5.48 -21.45 -25.08
C TYR A 913 6.55 -20.66 -25.85
N GLN A 914 6.96 -21.09 -27.04
CA GLN A 914 7.89 -20.31 -27.86
C GLN A 914 7.19 -19.11 -28.48
N ALA A 915 5.97 -19.31 -29.00
CA ALA A 915 5.13 -18.23 -29.50
C ALA A 915 4.77 -17.24 -28.37
N LEU A 916 4.44 -17.72 -27.17
CA LEU A 916 4.19 -16.87 -26.00
C LEU A 916 5.39 -16.00 -25.62
N LYS A 917 6.60 -16.58 -25.59
CA LYS A 917 7.83 -15.83 -25.29
C LYS A 917 8.18 -14.79 -26.34
N ALA A 918 7.74 -14.99 -27.58
CA ALA A 918 7.98 -14.09 -28.70
C ALA A 918 6.98 -12.93 -28.80
N LEU A 919 5.87 -12.95 -28.04
CA LEU A 919 4.93 -11.83 -28.00
C LEU A 919 5.64 -10.56 -27.54
N ASP A 920 5.49 -9.43 -28.26
CA ASP A 920 6.18 -8.17 -27.94
C ASP A 920 5.96 -7.71 -26.48
N VAL A 921 4.78 -7.96 -25.91
CA VAL A 921 4.44 -7.62 -24.50
C VAL A 921 5.23 -8.47 -23.48
N VAL A 922 5.68 -9.65 -23.89
CA VAL A 922 6.48 -10.63 -23.12
C VAL A 922 7.98 -10.47 -23.42
N ALA A 923 8.33 -10.14 -24.68
CA ALA A 923 9.70 -10.02 -25.19
C ALA A 923 10.33 -8.63 -24.96
N ASN A 924 9.57 -7.55 -25.14
CA ASN A 924 10.01 -6.16 -24.99
C ASN A 924 9.58 -5.55 -23.65
N SER A 925 9.61 -6.35 -22.58
CA SER A 925 9.14 -5.96 -21.24
C SER A 925 9.92 -4.82 -20.56
N HIS A 926 10.75 -4.07 -21.29
CA HIS A 926 11.78 -3.21 -20.73
C HIS A 926 11.88 -1.79 -21.33
N SER A 927 11.11 -1.36 -22.34
CA SER A 927 11.49 -0.10 -23.03
C SER A 927 10.43 0.64 -23.85
N GLU A 928 9.26 0.96 -23.32
CA GLU A 928 8.36 1.97 -23.97
C GLU A 928 7.66 2.92 -22.96
N LYS A 929 8.23 3.15 -21.77
CA LYS A 929 7.79 4.25 -20.91
C LYS A 929 8.48 5.55 -21.35
N GLU A 930 7.72 6.63 -21.50
CA GLU A 930 8.25 7.98 -21.70
C GLU A 930 9.16 8.33 -20.52
N PHE A 931 10.42 8.70 -20.80
CA PHE A 931 11.38 9.03 -19.75
C PHE A 931 10.98 10.34 -19.07
N ILE A 932 10.41 10.21 -17.87
CA ILE A 932 10.08 11.33 -16.99
C ILE A 932 11.28 11.61 -16.09
N PRO A 933 11.87 12.82 -16.13
CA PRO A 933 12.99 13.18 -15.29
C PRO A 933 12.59 13.24 -13.82
N LEU A 934 13.55 12.94 -12.96
CA LEU A 934 13.44 13.16 -11.51
C LEU A 934 13.37 14.67 -11.27
N SER A 935 12.45 15.10 -10.41
CA SER A 935 12.03 16.49 -10.26
C SER A 935 12.16 17.04 -8.84
N THR A 936 12.19 16.18 -7.82
CA THR A 936 12.40 16.55 -6.42
C THR A 936 13.72 15.99 -5.88
N GLU A 937 14.25 16.56 -4.79
CA GLU A 937 15.48 16.08 -4.15
C GLU A 937 15.34 14.62 -3.68
N THR A 938 14.18 14.26 -3.11
CA THR A 938 13.84 12.88 -2.73
C THR A 938 13.81 11.96 -3.94
N GLU A 939 13.23 12.39 -5.06
CA GLU A 939 13.25 11.63 -6.33
C GLU A 939 14.68 11.44 -6.85
N HIS A 940 15.53 12.47 -6.77
CA HIS A 940 16.93 12.36 -7.20
C HIS A 940 17.73 11.37 -6.34
N GLN A 941 17.61 11.44 -5.01
CA GLN A 941 18.26 10.51 -4.10
C GLN A 941 17.73 9.09 -4.25
N LEU A 942 16.41 8.91 -4.38
CA LEU A 942 15.81 7.61 -4.71
C LEU A 942 16.29 7.09 -6.04
N GLY A 943 16.40 7.95 -7.06
CA GLY A 943 16.91 7.60 -8.37
C GLY A 943 18.36 7.11 -8.31
N GLU A 944 19.22 7.73 -7.50
CA GLU A 944 20.57 7.23 -7.27
C GLU A 944 20.58 5.85 -6.60
N ILE A 945 19.74 5.65 -5.58
CA ILE A 945 19.59 4.35 -4.91
C ILE A 945 19.09 3.30 -5.91
N TRP A 946 18.11 3.64 -6.75
CA TRP A 946 17.55 2.77 -7.78
C TRP A 946 18.59 2.38 -8.82
N CYS A 947 19.28 3.35 -9.41
CA CYS A 947 20.35 3.11 -10.37
C CYS A 947 21.44 2.22 -9.76
N ARG A 948 21.79 2.44 -8.49
CA ARG A 948 22.81 1.64 -7.79
C ARG A 948 22.36 0.20 -7.55
N ILE A 949 21.12 -0.02 -7.14
CA ILE A 949 20.59 -1.35 -6.83
C ILE A 949 20.29 -2.14 -8.10
N MET A 950 19.72 -1.47 -9.10
CA MET A 950 19.33 -2.09 -10.37
C MET A 950 20.50 -2.14 -11.37
N LYS A 951 21.64 -1.51 -11.06
CA LYS A 951 22.82 -1.36 -11.93
C LYS A 951 22.48 -0.68 -13.26
N TRP A 952 21.71 0.40 -13.19
CA TRP A 952 21.27 1.20 -14.35
C TRP A 952 22.02 2.54 -14.41
N ASP A 953 22.21 3.06 -15.63
CA ASP A 953 22.86 4.36 -15.84
C ASP A 953 21.92 5.53 -15.53
N SER A 954 20.62 5.35 -15.74
CA SER A 954 19.57 6.31 -15.43
C SER A 954 18.25 5.60 -15.16
N VAL A 955 17.34 6.30 -14.48
CA VAL A 955 16.01 5.83 -14.12
C VAL A 955 15.01 6.96 -14.27
N SER A 956 13.79 6.63 -14.67
CA SER A 956 12.67 7.57 -14.77
C SER A 956 11.87 7.60 -13.47
N ALA A 957 11.27 8.75 -13.14
CA ALA A 957 10.39 8.89 -11.98
C ALA A 957 9.24 7.85 -11.94
N GLN A 958 8.80 7.34 -13.10
CA GLN A 958 7.69 6.36 -13.20
C GLN A 958 8.15 4.91 -13.46
N ASP A 959 9.44 4.62 -13.33
CA ASP A 959 9.94 3.25 -13.40
C ASP A 959 9.47 2.47 -12.16
N ASP A 960 8.71 1.39 -12.40
CA ASP A 960 8.15 0.53 -11.36
C ASP A 960 9.20 -0.50 -10.95
N PHE A 961 9.52 -0.54 -9.65
CA PHE A 961 10.55 -1.38 -9.08
C PHE A 961 10.45 -2.84 -9.52
N PHE A 962 9.26 -3.43 -9.46
CA PHE A 962 9.04 -4.85 -9.72
C PHE A 962 8.89 -5.16 -11.21
N GLU A 963 8.31 -4.26 -12.00
CA GLU A 963 8.29 -4.38 -13.46
C GLU A 963 9.69 -4.27 -14.05
N CYS A 964 10.55 -3.46 -13.42
CA CYS A 964 11.93 -3.24 -13.80
C CYS A 964 12.89 -4.38 -13.41
N GLY A 965 12.37 -5.51 -12.90
CA GLY A 965 13.15 -6.69 -12.51
C GLY A 965 13.48 -6.77 -11.02
N GLY A 966 12.94 -5.86 -10.21
CA GLY A 966 13.03 -5.91 -8.76
C GLY A 966 12.34 -7.14 -8.17
N ASN A 967 12.90 -7.69 -7.11
CA ASN A 967 12.41 -8.89 -6.43
C ASN A 967 12.49 -8.71 -4.92
N SER A 968 11.96 -9.64 -4.13
CA SER A 968 11.88 -9.50 -2.66
C SER A 968 13.24 -9.26 -1.97
N LEU A 969 14.36 -9.69 -2.56
CA LEU A 969 15.70 -9.44 -2.02
C LEU A 969 16.19 -8.04 -2.38
N THR A 970 16.09 -7.64 -3.66
CA THR A 970 16.46 -6.29 -4.08
C THR A 970 15.51 -5.23 -3.52
N ALA A 971 14.25 -5.59 -3.25
CA ALA A 971 13.24 -4.77 -2.62
C ALA A 971 13.63 -4.43 -1.18
N VAL A 972 14.12 -5.41 -0.43
CA VAL A 972 14.56 -5.16 0.94
C VAL A 972 15.89 -4.39 0.94
N ALA A 973 16.85 -4.73 0.07
CA ALA A 973 18.05 -3.90 -0.13
C ALA A 973 17.72 -2.45 -0.54
N MET A 974 16.66 -2.25 -1.33
CA MET A 974 16.11 -0.94 -1.68
C MET A 974 15.57 -0.23 -0.46
N ILE A 975 14.68 -0.89 0.28
CA ILE A 975 14.12 -0.36 1.50
C ILE A 975 15.20 0.02 2.51
N ASN A 976 16.26 -0.76 2.71
CA ASN A 976 17.26 -0.44 3.71
C ASN A 976 18.18 0.68 3.31
N ARG A 977 18.55 0.78 2.02
CA ARG A 977 19.25 1.96 1.52
C ARG A 977 18.40 3.21 1.58
N ILE A 978 17.10 3.10 1.33
CA ILE A 978 16.14 4.19 1.54
C ILE A 978 16.10 4.56 3.02
N ASN A 979 15.95 3.59 3.92
CA ASN A 979 15.93 3.81 5.36
C ASN A 979 17.20 4.50 5.85
N GLN A 980 18.35 4.12 5.31
CA GLN A 980 19.64 4.71 5.64
C GLN A 980 19.80 6.12 5.06
N ALA A 981 19.43 6.33 3.80
CA ALA A 981 19.57 7.62 3.11
C ALA A 981 18.62 8.68 3.68
N PHE A 982 17.40 8.28 4.00
CA PHE A 982 16.33 9.18 4.45
C PHE A 982 16.09 9.13 5.97
N GLY A 983 16.73 8.22 6.71
CA GLY A 983 16.60 8.12 8.17
C GLY A 983 15.21 7.64 8.65
N ILE A 984 14.46 6.95 7.78
CA ILE A 984 13.09 6.48 8.04
C ILE A 984 13.03 4.96 8.11
N LYS A 985 11.92 4.39 8.58
CA LYS A 985 11.64 2.95 8.51
C LYS A 985 10.50 2.71 7.53
N VAL A 986 10.83 2.41 6.29
CA VAL A 986 9.88 2.06 5.24
C VAL A 986 9.50 0.58 5.38
N PRO A 987 8.24 0.24 5.69
CA PRO A 987 7.79 -1.15 5.61
C PRO A 987 7.90 -1.64 4.17
N LEU A 988 8.36 -2.88 3.97
CA LEU A 988 8.45 -3.50 2.64
C LEU A 988 7.14 -3.42 1.84
N GLN A 989 6.00 -3.49 2.54
CA GLN A 989 4.67 -3.39 1.95
C GLN A 989 4.44 -2.08 1.19
N VAL A 990 5.11 -1.00 1.60
CA VAL A 990 5.03 0.30 0.93
C VAL A 990 5.62 0.25 -0.45
N LEU A 991 6.78 -0.40 -0.62
CA LEU A 991 7.37 -0.57 -1.95
C LEU A 991 6.42 -1.35 -2.87
N PHE A 992 5.66 -2.31 -2.34
CA PHE A 992 4.60 -3.01 -3.10
C PHE A 992 3.39 -2.13 -3.45
N GLN A 993 3.04 -1.17 -2.60
CA GLN A 993 1.90 -0.26 -2.80
C GLN A 993 2.25 0.95 -3.66
N SER A 994 3.51 1.39 -3.58
CA SER A 994 4.07 2.59 -4.20
C SER A 994 5.37 2.22 -4.93
N PRO A 995 5.32 1.39 -5.98
CA PRO A 995 6.51 0.77 -6.56
C PRO A 995 7.33 1.70 -7.47
N THR A 996 6.90 2.92 -7.78
CA THR A 996 7.68 3.85 -8.62
C THR A 996 8.47 4.87 -7.80
N ILE A 997 9.54 5.46 -8.38
CA ILE A 997 10.31 6.52 -7.70
C ILE A 997 9.41 7.68 -7.29
N GLN A 998 8.48 8.10 -8.15
CA GLN A 998 7.54 9.19 -7.89
C GLN A 998 6.54 8.87 -6.78
N GLN A 999 6.06 7.63 -6.70
CA GLN A 999 5.12 7.22 -5.65
C GLN A 999 5.84 6.99 -4.32
N LEU A 1000 7.05 6.44 -4.39
CA LEU A 1000 7.87 6.18 -3.22
C LEU A 1000 8.46 7.48 -2.66
N SER A 1001 8.86 8.43 -3.50
CA SER A 1001 9.24 9.79 -3.08
C SER A 1001 8.06 10.45 -2.39
N ALA A 1002 6.88 10.46 -3.00
CA ALA A 1002 5.68 11.01 -2.39
C ALA A 1002 5.35 10.31 -1.05
N TRP A 1003 5.56 9.00 -0.95
CA TRP A 1003 5.35 8.29 0.31
C TRP A 1003 6.41 8.63 1.36
N ILE A 1004 7.68 8.72 0.98
CA ILE A 1004 8.80 9.09 1.86
C ILE A 1004 8.65 10.51 2.35
N ASP A 1005 8.28 11.42 1.45
CA ASP A 1005 7.95 12.80 1.75
C ASP A 1005 6.74 12.83 2.71
N SER A 1006 5.73 11.97 2.49
CA SER A 1006 4.60 11.79 3.42
C SER A 1006 4.93 11.06 4.71
N GLN A 1007 6.06 10.34 4.82
CA GLN A 1007 6.55 9.77 6.09
C GLN A 1007 7.40 10.75 6.87
N GLY A 1008 8.08 11.67 6.18
CA GLY A 1008 8.56 12.90 6.79
C GLY A 1008 7.43 13.62 7.54
N GLU A 1009 6.19 13.45 7.06
CA GLU A 1009 4.96 13.92 7.71
C GLU A 1009 4.31 12.88 8.67
N GLN A 1010 4.32 11.57 8.36
CA GLN A 1010 3.64 10.51 9.15
C GLN A 1010 4.44 9.89 10.31
N VAL A 1011 5.77 10.03 10.36
CA VAL A 1011 6.57 9.59 11.54
C VAL A 1011 6.25 10.44 12.78
N GLN A 1012 5.42 11.48 12.64
CA GLN A 1012 4.98 12.38 13.70
C GLN A 1012 3.49 12.33 14.07
N GLN A 1013 2.76 11.24 13.80
CA GLN A 1013 1.45 11.05 14.44
C GLN A 1013 1.22 9.62 14.94
N ALA A 1014 1.32 9.45 16.27
CA ALA A 1014 0.37 8.68 17.10
C ALA A 1014 0.72 8.64 18.61
N SER A 1015 1.51 9.59 19.13
CA SER A 1015 1.63 9.78 20.58
C SER A 1015 2.07 11.21 20.90
N ARG A 1016 1.32 11.90 21.77
CA ARG A 1016 1.77 13.16 22.41
C ARG A 1016 2.89 12.91 23.44
N LEU A 1017 3.17 11.66 23.77
CA LEU A 1017 4.26 11.25 24.64
C LEU A 1017 5.45 10.79 23.78
N ILE A 1018 6.46 11.64 23.66
CA ILE A 1018 7.62 11.42 22.79
C ILE A 1018 8.76 10.81 23.60
N GLU A 1019 9.19 9.61 23.25
CA GLU A 1019 10.33 8.96 23.90
C GLU A 1019 11.66 9.64 23.49
N LEU A 1020 12.30 10.30 24.45
CA LEU A 1020 13.55 11.01 24.26
C LEU A 1020 14.78 10.13 24.55
N ASN A 1021 14.66 8.98 25.21
CA ASN A 1021 15.72 7.95 25.28
C ASN A 1021 15.10 6.56 25.57
N GLY A 1022 15.80 5.46 25.24
CA GLY A 1022 15.19 4.11 25.14
C GLY A 1022 15.64 3.09 26.18
N GLN A 1023 15.41 3.33 27.47
CA GLN A 1023 15.81 2.41 28.56
C GLN A 1023 14.63 2.07 29.49
N GLN A 1024 14.63 0.89 30.11
CA GLN A 1024 13.52 0.41 30.96
C GLN A 1024 13.84 0.53 32.46
N GLN A 1025 13.30 1.58 33.10
CA GLN A 1025 12.74 1.65 34.47
C GLN A 1025 12.64 3.11 34.97
N ASN A 1026 11.57 3.42 35.74
CA ASN A 1026 11.28 4.71 36.40
C ASN A 1026 11.31 5.96 35.49
N PRO A 1027 10.25 6.20 34.69
CA PRO A 1027 10.25 7.25 33.70
C PRO A 1027 10.30 8.67 34.30
N ILE A 1028 10.87 9.59 33.53
CA ILE A 1028 10.84 11.03 33.74
C ILE A 1028 9.90 11.62 32.70
N PHE A 1029 8.97 12.46 33.15
CA PHE A 1029 8.06 13.19 32.27
C PHE A 1029 8.43 14.67 32.25
N CYS A 1030 8.71 15.20 31.06
CA CYS A 1030 9.20 16.57 30.91
C CYS A 1030 8.35 17.39 29.93
N TRP A 1031 7.92 18.57 30.37
CA TRP A 1031 7.19 19.52 29.53
C TRP A 1031 8.14 20.54 28.88
N PRO A 1032 8.04 20.79 27.56
CA PRO A 1032 8.83 21.79 26.85
C PRO A 1032 8.32 23.22 27.10
N GLY A 1033 9.02 24.21 26.56
CA GLY A 1033 8.60 25.62 26.59
C GLY A 1033 7.43 25.94 25.66
N LEU A 1034 7.18 27.24 25.41
CA LEU A 1034 6.00 27.77 24.67
C LEU A 1034 5.75 27.18 23.29
N GLY A 1035 6.77 26.65 22.61
CA GLY A 1035 6.62 25.99 21.30
C GLY A 1035 5.96 24.61 21.35
N GLY A 1036 5.79 24.01 22.53
CA GLY A 1036 5.06 22.75 22.71
C GLY A 1036 5.73 21.50 22.15
N TYR A 1037 6.87 21.62 21.47
CA TYR A 1037 7.58 20.53 20.80
C TYR A 1037 8.79 20.03 21.63
N PRO A 1038 8.85 18.75 22.02
CA PRO A 1038 9.80 18.27 23.03
C PRO A 1038 11.21 17.89 22.52
N MET A 1039 11.48 17.94 21.22
CA MET A 1039 12.78 17.48 20.68
C MET A 1039 13.97 18.35 21.10
N ASN A 1040 13.75 19.60 21.48
CA ASN A 1040 14.79 20.47 22.06
C ASN A 1040 15.30 19.94 23.43
N LEU A 1041 14.57 19.04 24.08
CA LEU A 1041 14.96 18.39 25.33
C LEU A 1041 15.83 17.14 25.12
N LYS A 1042 15.98 16.64 23.88
CA LYS A 1042 16.67 15.38 23.57
C LYS A 1042 18.12 15.35 24.07
N LEU A 1043 18.85 16.44 23.90
CA LEU A 1043 20.23 16.56 24.37
C LEU A 1043 20.32 16.45 25.90
N MET A 1044 19.41 17.14 26.60
CA MET A 1044 19.29 17.08 28.05
C MET A 1044 18.95 15.67 28.53
N ALA A 1045 17.94 15.02 27.91
CA ALA A 1045 17.53 13.66 28.24
C ALA A 1045 18.67 12.65 28.11
N ASN A 1046 19.52 12.79 27.08
CA ASN A 1046 20.65 11.89 26.84
C ASN A 1046 21.82 12.08 27.82
N GLN A 1047 22.03 13.29 28.36
CA GLN A 1047 23.19 13.59 29.20
C GLN A 1047 22.88 13.57 30.69
N VAL A 1048 21.71 14.08 31.08
CA VAL A 1048 21.37 14.30 32.49
C VAL A 1048 20.79 13.05 33.15
N ALA A 1049 20.03 12.24 32.39
CA ALA A 1049 19.42 11.02 32.89
C ALA A 1049 19.61 9.84 31.93
N PRO A 1050 20.87 9.47 31.58
CA PRO A 1050 21.15 8.45 30.56
C PRO A 1050 20.63 7.04 30.92
N HIS A 1051 20.31 6.81 32.20
CA HIS A 1051 19.88 5.52 32.74
C HIS A 1051 18.39 5.45 33.10
N ARG A 1052 17.60 6.49 32.80
CA ARG A 1052 16.15 6.52 33.05
C ARG A 1052 15.42 6.78 31.75
N GLN A 1053 14.25 6.16 31.58
CA GLN A 1053 13.37 6.47 30.45
C GLN A 1053 12.91 7.93 30.55
N PHE A 1054 13.02 8.68 29.46
CA PHE A 1054 12.73 10.11 29.47
C PHE A 1054 11.70 10.41 28.38
N PHE A 1055 10.54 10.90 28.80
CA PHE A 1055 9.44 11.27 27.91
C PHE A 1055 9.28 12.78 27.85
N GLY A 1056 9.20 13.31 26.63
CA GLY A 1056 8.74 14.66 26.37
C GLY A 1056 7.22 14.68 26.17
N VAL A 1057 6.53 15.54 26.90
CA VAL A 1057 5.06 15.70 26.80
C VAL A 1057 4.77 16.81 25.78
N GLN A 1058 4.31 16.43 24.59
CA GLN A 1058 4.01 17.33 23.49
C GLN A 1058 2.68 18.05 23.71
N ALA A 1059 2.64 19.35 23.39
CA ALA A 1059 1.42 20.16 23.51
C ALA A 1059 0.31 19.68 22.55
N LEU A 1060 -0.94 19.79 22.99
CA LEU A 1060 -2.11 19.60 22.13
C LEU A 1060 -2.17 20.75 21.10
N GLY A 1061 -2.45 20.44 19.83
CA GLY A 1061 -2.50 21.43 18.74
C GLY A 1061 -1.32 21.38 17.77
N LEU A 1062 -0.33 20.50 18.02
CA LEU A 1062 0.80 20.30 17.09
C LEU A 1062 0.47 19.28 16.00
N HIS A 1063 -0.53 18.42 16.23
CA HIS A 1063 -1.08 17.50 15.24
C HIS A 1063 -2.22 18.16 14.46
N GLU A 1064 -2.38 17.78 13.18
CA GLU A 1064 -3.45 18.31 12.34
C GLU A 1064 -4.84 18.02 12.93
N GLY A 1065 -5.70 19.05 13.00
CA GLY A 1065 -7.04 18.97 13.59
C GLY A 1065 -7.11 19.12 15.12
N GLU A 1066 -5.97 19.14 15.83
CA GLU A 1066 -5.96 19.45 17.26
C GLU A 1066 -6.00 20.96 17.51
N VAL A 1067 -6.58 21.35 18.64
CA VAL A 1067 -6.65 22.75 19.09
C VAL A 1067 -5.88 22.89 20.40
N PRO A 1068 -5.01 23.91 20.56
CA PRO A 1068 -4.33 24.17 21.82
C PRO A 1068 -5.29 24.40 22.99
N LEU A 1069 -4.93 23.89 24.16
CA LEU A 1069 -5.74 24.04 25.37
C LEU A 1069 -5.64 25.45 25.95
N PRO A 1070 -6.72 25.98 26.54
CA PRO A 1070 -6.82 27.41 26.86
C PRO A 1070 -6.18 27.82 28.21
N ASN A 1071 -5.71 26.88 29.04
CA ASN A 1071 -5.06 27.17 30.32
C ASN A 1071 -4.23 25.96 30.84
N VAL A 1072 -3.35 26.21 31.82
CA VAL A 1072 -2.43 25.22 32.40
C VAL A 1072 -3.18 24.06 33.11
N GLN A 1073 -4.35 24.32 33.69
CA GLN A 1073 -5.15 23.33 34.43
C GLN A 1073 -5.68 22.22 33.51
N GLU A 1074 -6.24 22.60 32.36
CA GLU A 1074 -6.72 21.66 31.35
C GLU A 1074 -5.56 20.92 30.68
N MET A 1075 -4.42 21.61 30.47
CA MET A 1075 -3.19 20.96 29.98
C MET A 1075 -2.72 19.85 30.93
N ALA A 1076 -2.53 20.18 32.21
CA ALA A 1076 -2.10 19.21 33.21
C ALA A 1076 -3.08 18.03 33.34
N LYS A 1077 -4.39 18.30 33.31
CA LYS A 1077 -5.41 17.25 33.37
C LYS A 1077 -5.33 16.27 32.20
N ALA A 1078 -5.22 16.79 30.97
CA ALA A 1078 -5.05 15.97 29.77
C ALA A 1078 -3.72 15.18 29.80
N ASP A 1079 -2.66 15.82 30.31
CA ASP A 1079 -1.34 15.21 30.36
C ASP A 1079 -1.22 14.14 31.46
N ILE A 1080 -1.98 14.26 32.56
CA ILE A 1080 -2.07 13.22 33.61
C ILE A 1080 -2.61 11.91 33.05
N GLU A 1081 -3.65 11.96 32.21
CA GLU A 1081 -4.18 10.75 31.55
C GLU A 1081 -3.12 10.10 30.67
N LEU A 1082 -2.36 10.92 29.93
CA LEU A 1082 -1.29 10.47 29.06
C LEU A 1082 -0.14 9.81 29.83
N ILE A 1083 0.41 10.46 30.87
CA ILE A 1083 1.54 9.87 31.63
C ILE A 1083 1.10 8.63 32.43
N ARG A 1084 -0.17 8.55 32.86
CA ARG A 1084 -0.71 7.36 33.54
C ARG A 1084 -0.89 6.16 32.63
N SER A 1085 -0.99 6.37 31.32
CA SER A 1085 -0.96 5.26 30.35
C SER A 1085 0.38 4.51 30.35
N VAL A 1086 1.47 5.21 30.69
CA VAL A 1086 2.83 4.64 30.77
C VAL A 1086 3.20 4.25 32.19
N GLN A 1087 2.87 5.11 33.17
CA GLN A 1087 3.10 4.83 34.59
C GLN A 1087 1.77 5.01 35.35
N PRO A 1088 1.00 3.93 35.57
CA PRO A 1088 -0.34 4.04 36.17
C PRO A 1088 -0.41 4.60 37.60
N LYS A 1089 0.70 4.47 38.35
CA LYS A 1089 0.84 4.90 39.76
C LYS A 1089 2.21 5.50 40.02
N GLY A 1090 2.27 6.43 40.97
CA GLY A 1090 3.52 7.01 41.46
C GLY A 1090 4.47 6.00 42.12
N PRO A 1091 5.72 6.39 42.42
CA PRO A 1091 6.22 7.77 42.44
C PRO A 1091 6.52 8.36 41.05
N TYR A 1092 6.04 9.57 40.76
CA TYR A 1092 6.35 10.29 39.51
C TYR A 1092 7.57 11.22 39.68
N THR A 1093 8.44 11.29 38.66
CA THR A 1093 9.47 12.34 38.54
C THR A 1093 9.09 13.29 37.40
N LEU A 1094 8.91 14.57 37.71
CA LEU A 1094 8.37 15.56 36.79
C LEU A 1094 9.37 16.70 36.54
N TRP A 1095 9.51 17.09 35.28
CA TRP A 1095 10.46 18.10 34.84
C TRP A 1095 9.73 19.13 33.97
N GLY A 1096 10.12 20.41 34.03
CA GLY A 1096 9.54 21.40 33.15
C GLY A 1096 10.54 22.49 32.80
N TYR A 1097 10.67 22.78 31.51
CA TYR A 1097 11.52 23.86 31.00
C TYR A 1097 10.68 25.08 30.63
N SER A 1098 11.10 26.27 31.07
CA SER A 1098 10.42 27.54 30.75
C SER A 1098 8.93 27.46 31.11
N PHE A 1099 8.02 27.77 30.18
CA PHE A 1099 6.57 27.61 30.36
C PHE A 1099 6.16 26.20 30.85
N GLY A 1100 6.83 25.15 30.40
CA GLY A 1100 6.59 23.77 30.84
C GLY A 1100 6.79 23.55 32.34
N ALA A 1101 7.54 24.42 33.04
CA ALA A 1101 7.65 24.40 34.49
C ALA A 1101 6.31 24.61 35.21
N ARG A 1102 5.41 25.41 34.64
CA ARG A 1102 4.05 25.64 35.18
C ARG A 1102 3.18 24.42 35.02
N VAL A 1103 3.22 23.81 33.83
CA VAL A 1103 2.46 22.60 33.53
C VAL A 1103 2.95 21.44 34.42
N ALA A 1104 4.26 21.30 34.61
CA ALA A 1104 4.84 20.32 35.51
C ALA A 1104 4.43 20.56 36.98
N PHE A 1105 4.42 21.81 37.45
CA PHE A 1105 3.96 22.16 38.80
C PHE A 1105 2.48 21.84 39.01
N GLU A 1106 1.63 22.26 38.06
CA GLU A 1106 0.19 21.99 38.11
C GLU A 1106 -0.11 20.49 38.05
N THR A 1107 0.64 19.74 37.23
CA THR A 1107 0.54 18.29 37.14
C THR A 1107 0.92 17.63 38.47
N ALA A 1108 2.00 18.10 39.13
CA ALA A 1108 2.38 17.61 40.45
C ALA A 1108 1.25 17.83 41.48
N TYR A 1109 0.67 19.04 41.50
CA TYR A 1109 -0.43 19.37 42.40
C TYR A 1109 -1.66 18.50 42.16
N GLN A 1110 -2.11 18.35 40.92
CA GLN A 1110 -3.27 17.53 40.59
C GLN A 1110 -3.04 16.04 40.90
N LEU A 1111 -1.84 15.50 40.65
CA LEU A 1111 -1.48 14.13 41.04
C LEU A 1111 -1.55 13.92 42.56
N GLU A 1112 -1.03 14.85 43.37
CA GLU A 1112 -1.15 14.76 44.83
C GLU A 1112 -2.61 14.84 45.32
N GLN A 1113 -3.45 15.68 44.69
CA GLN A 1113 -4.89 15.72 44.99
C GLN A 1113 -5.59 14.40 44.65
N MET A 1114 -5.08 13.64 43.67
CA MET A 1114 -5.55 12.30 43.32
C MET A 1114 -5.00 11.20 44.25
N GLY A 1115 -4.17 11.55 45.25
CA GLY A 1115 -3.56 10.61 46.18
C GLY A 1115 -2.33 9.88 45.62
N GLU A 1116 -1.79 10.33 44.49
CA GLU A 1116 -0.56 9.81 43.91
C GLU A 1116 0.68 10.43 44.60
N THR A 1117 1.82 9.73 44.52
CA THR A 1117 3.09 10.22 45.06
C THR A 1117 3.92 10.87 43.94
N VAL A 1118 4.44 12.07 44.16
CA VAL A 1118 5.44 12.71 43.30
C VAL A 1118 6.77 12.71 44.06
N GLU A 1119 7.76 12.02 43.50
CA GLU A 1119 9.09 11.85 44.12
C GLU A 1119 9.95 13.11 44.00
N ALA A 1120 9.89 13.79 42.85
CA ALA A 1120 10.65 15.00 42.61
C ALA A 1120 10.04 15.85 41.50
N LEU A 1121 10.09 17.18 41.68
CA LEU A 1121 9.73 18.18 40.69
C LEU A 1121 10.94 19.07 40.38
N HIS A 1122 11.38 19.07 39.12
CA HIS A 1122 12.50 19.89 38.64
C HIS A 1122 12.00 20.99 37.70
N LEU A 1123 12.18 22.24 38.10
CA LEU A 1123 11.78 23.42 37.34
C LEU A 1123 13.02 24.09 36.75
N ILE A 1124 13.13 24.10 35.43
CA ILE A 1124 14.32 24.57 34.70
C ILE A 1124 13.98 25.89 34.01
N ALA A 1125 14.70 26.95 34.35
CA ALA A 1125 14.51 28.30 33.83
C ALA A 1125 13.01 28.73 33.82
N PRO A 1126 12.26 28.61 34.93
CA PRO A 1126 10.79 28.65 34.94
C PRO A 1126 10.12 29.99 34.55
N GLY A 1127 10.85 31.10 34.41
CA GLY A 1127 10.31 32.40 33.96
C GLY A 1127 9.55 33.23 35.03
N SER A 1128 9.72 34.57 35.02
CA SER A 1128 8.98 35.62 35.75
C SER A 1128 9.55 37.04 35.49
N PRO A 1129 8.81 38.15 35.73
CA PRO A 1129 8.66 39.25 34.77
C PRO A 1129 9.53 40.48 35.11
N GLN A 1130 10.42 40.41 36.12
CA GLN A 1130 11.09 41.61 36.62
C GLN A 1130 12.10 42.22 35.64
N THR A 1131 12.62 41.47 34.68
CA THR A 1131 13.45 42.01 33.59
C THR A 1131 12.64 42.61 32.44
N HIS A 1132 11.31 42.44 32.43
CA HIS A 1132 10.42 43.02 31.43
C HIS A 1132 9.53 44.14 31.96
N TYR A 1133 9.48 44.41 33.27
CA TYR A 1133 8.68 45.51 33.82
C TYR A 1133 9.03 46.90 33.23
N ASP A 1134 10.26 47.10 32.74
CA ASP A 1134 10.66 48.34 32.06
C ASP A 1134 10.32 48.35 30.54
N LEU A 1135 10.00 47.20 29.93
CA LEU A 1135 9.53 47.08 28.54
C LEU A 1135 8.02 46.86 28.42
N GLU A 1136 7.36 46.39 29.49
CA GLU A 1136 5.93 46.08 29.53
C GLU A 1136 5.04 47.32 29.68
N GLN A 1137 5.55 48.45 30.20
CA GLN A 1137 4.75 49.68 30.22
C GLN A 1137 4.50 50.25 28.81
N THR A 1138 5.25 49.84 27.80
CA THR A 1138 5.08 50.31 26.42
C THR A 1138 4.40 49.32 25.48
N ASN A 1139 4.22 48.04 25.86
CA ASN A 1139 3.62 47.01 24.98
C ASN A 1139 2.72 46.01 25.75
N GLN A 1140 1.68 46.49 26.44
CA GLN A 1140 0.53 45.66 26.86
C GLN A 1140 -0.34 45.28 25.65
N GLY A 1141 0.19 44.46 24.74
CA GLY A 1141 -0.52 43.99 23.57
C GLY A 1141 -0.71 42.48 23.62
N ASN A 1142 -1.96 42.03 23.45
CA ASN A 1142 -2.38 40.64 23.17
C ASN A 1142 -1.40 39.92 22.22
N ALA A 1143 -1.38 38.59 22.23
CA ALA A 1143 -0.58 37.80 21.30
C ALA A 1143 -0.84 38.23 19.84
N SER A 1144 0.08 39.03 19.29
CA SER A 1144 -0.09 39.75 18.03
C SER A 1144 1.26 39.99 17.40
N PHE A 1145 1.33 39.88 16.07
CA PHE A 1145 2.50 40.19 15.27
C PHE A 1145 2.92 41.66 15.34
N SER A 1146 2.07 42.54 15.87
CA SER A 1146 2.42 43.93 16.19
C SER A 1146 3.23 44.08 17.49
N ASN A 1147 3.28 43.04 18.33
CA ASN A 1147 4.03 43.03 19.58
C ASN A 1147 5.43 42.44 19.33
N PRO A 1148 6.51 43.24 19.38
CA PRO A 1148 7.86 42.76 19.09
C PRO A 1148 8.35 41.71 20.09
N VAL A 1149 7.81 41.68 21.30
CA VAL A 1149 8.13 40.65 22.31
C VAL A 1149 7.52 39.30 21.89
N PHE A 1150 6.26 39.32 21.46
CA PHE A 1150 5.60 38.14 20.89
C PHE A 1150 6.35 37.57 19.70
N VAL A 1151 6.68 38.40 18.72
CA VAL A 1151 7.41 37.96 17.52
C VAL A 1151 8.81 37.46 17.87
N THR A 1152 9.49 38.05 18.87
CA THR A 1152 10.80 37.57 19.32
C THR A 1152 10.71 36.18 19.96
N ILE A 1153 9.71 35.95 20.80
CA ILE A 1153 9.47 34.65 21.43
C ILE A 1153 9.10 33.61 20.37
N LEU A 1154 8.16 33.94 19.48
CA LEU A 1154 7.75 33.05 18.39
C LEU A 1154 8.94 32.71 17.48
N PHE A 1155 9.76 33.69 17.12
CA PHE A 1155 10.99 33.49 16.34
C PHE A 1155 11.98 32.56 17.05
N SER A 1156 12.14 32.71 18.37
CA SER A 1156 13.06 31.87 19.17
C SER A 1156 12.70 30.38 19.19
N VAL A 1157 11.43 30.02 18.95
CA VAL A 1157 10.99 28.62 18.88
C VAL A 1157 11.61 27.91 17.67
N PHE A 1158 11.82 28.65 16.58
CA PHE A 1158 12.35 28.12 15.33
C PHE A 1158 13.83 28.43 15.13
N ALA A 1159 14.34 29.51 15.70
CA ALA A 1159 15.70 29.96 15.52
C ALA A 1159 16.64 29.50 16.66
N HIS A 1160 17.84 29.03 16.31
CA HIS A 1160 18.85 28.57 17.28
C HIS A 1160 19.50 29.68 18.13
N SER A 1161 19.23 30.95 17.80
CA SER A 1161 19.60 32.12 18.60
C SER A 1161 18.61 33.28 18.42
N ILE A 1162 18.51 34.12 19.45
CA ILE A 1162 17.65 35.31 19.50
C ILE A 1162 18.41 36.61 19.24
N ASP A 1163 19.68 36.53 18.85
CA ASP A 1163 20.57 37.68 18.67
C ASP A 1163 20.95 37.91 17.20
N GLY A 1164 21.04 39.19 16.82
CA GLY A 1164 21.67 39.62 15.57
C GLY A 1164 20.73 40.11 14.46
N ALA A 1165 21.30 40.26 13.26
CA ALA A 1165 20.64 40.89 12.10
C ALA A 1165 19.37 40.15 11.64
N LEU A 1166 19.26 38.86 11.95
CA LEU A 1166 18.14 38.03 11.51
C LEU A 1166 16.87 38.30 12.30
N LEU A 1167 16.95 38.42 13.62
CA LEU A 1167 15.80 38.81 14.45
C LEU A 1167 15.31 40.21 14.05
N GLN A 1168 16.24 41.15 13.83
CA GLN A 1168 15.87 42.50 13.38
C GLN A 1168 15.16 42.48 12.02
N SER A 1169 15.60 41.61 11.11
CA SER A 1169 14.96 41.40 9.82
C SER A 1169 13.54 40.82 9.96
N CYS A 1170 13.35 39.87 10.88
CA CYS A 1170 12.05 39.28 11.19
C CYS A 1170 11.09 40.34 11.75
N LEU A 1171 11.50 41.08 12.77
CA LEU A 1171 10.72 42.15 13.40
C LEU A 1171 10.32 43.26 12.41
N ASN A 1172 11.13 43.51 11.39
CA ASN A 1172 10.86 44.53 10.38
C ASN A 1172 9.93 44.05 9.24
N GLN A 1173 9.83 42.74 8.99
CA GLN A 1173 9.15 42.18 7.82
C GLN A 1173 7.87 41.40 8.16
N CYS A 1174 7.79 40.87 9.37
CA CYS A 1174 6.67 40.04 9.80
C CYS A 1174 5.64 40.91 10.53
N HIS A 1175 4.45 41.07 9.95
CA HIS A 1175 3.37 41.90 10.50
C HIS A 1175 2.07 41.13 10.74
N ASP A 1176 2.00 39.88 10.28
CA ASP A 1176 0.88 38.94 10.42
C ASP A 1176 1.41 37.49 10.33
N GLU A 1177 0.51 36.51 10.52
CA GLU A 1177 0.86 35.07 10.47
C GLU A 1177 1.42 34.67 9.10
N GLU A 1178 0.84 35.18 8.01
CA GLU A 1178 1.21 34.83 6.64
C GLU A 1178 2.62 35.34 6.30
N SER A 1179 2.91 36.61 6.59
CA SER A 1179 4.25 37.20 6.42
C SER A 1179 5.31 36.56 7.31
N PHE A 1180 4.94 36.11 8.52
CA PHE A 1180 5.85 35.35 9.38
C PHE A 1180 6.14 33.95 8.80
N ILE A 1181 5.12 33.22 8.34
CA ILE A 1181 5.29 31.93 7.67
C ILE A 1181 6.17 32.08 6.43
N GLU A 1182 5.92 33.08 5.59
CA GLU A 1182 6.73 33.36 4.41
C GLU A 1182 8.18 33.66 4.79
N PHE A 1183 8.41 34.54 5.78
CA PHE A 1183 9.74 34.88 6.26
C PHE A 1183 10.50 33.65 6.78
N MET A 1184 9.82 32.81 7.55
CA MET A 1184 10.39 31.58 8.12
C MET A 1184 10.67 30.52 7.04
N CYS A 1185 9.76 30.32 6.07
CA CYS A 1185 9.98 29.41 4.95
C CYS A 1185 11.12 29.90 4.03
N GLN A 1186 11.21 31.20 3.78
CA GLN A 1186 12.31 31.77 3.00
C GLN A 1186 13.67 31.59 3.69
N ARG A 1187 13.71 31.75 5.02
CA ARG A 1187 14.97 31.67 5.77
C ARG A 1187 15.38 30.24 6.12
N PHE A 1188 14.40 29.38 6.36
CA PHE A 1188 14.56 27.98 6.73
C PHE A 1188 13.68 27.11 5.80
N PRO A 1189 14.14 26.83 4.56
CA PRO A 1189 13.35 26.14 3.52
C PRO A 1189 12.89 24.72 3.88
N MET A 1190 13.48 24.14 4.94
CA MET A 1190 13.12 22.82 5.47
C MET A 1190 11.87 22.86 6.38
N LEU A 1191 11.40 24.03 6.80
CA LEU A 1191 10.19 24.16 7.62
C LEU A 1191 8.95 24.18 6.74
N GLN A 1192 7.98 23.31 7.05
CA GLN A 1192 6.69 23.30 6.36
C GLN A 1192 5.81 24.47 6.84
N PRO A 1193 5.14 25.20 5.93
CA PRO A 1193 4.26 26.33 6.28
C PRO A 1193 3.21 25.99 7.33
N ASP A 1194 2.61 24.80 7.19
CA ASP A 1194 1.54 24.28 8.04
C ASP A 1194 2.03 23.93 9.47
N LEU A 1195 3.26 23.41 9.62
CA LEU A 1195 3.88 23.21 10.93
C LEU A 1195 4.17 24.54 11.63
N ILE A 1196 4.65 25.55 10.88
CA ILE A 1196 4.88 26.90 11.42
C ILE A 1196 3.55 27.49 11.90
N GLN A 1197 2.47 27.30 11.14
CA GLN A 1197 1.14 27.76 11.51
C GLN A 1197 0.63 27.11 12.80
N ARG A 1198 0.75 25.79 12.95
CA ARG A 1198 0.34 25.08 14.19
C ARG A 1198 1.12 25.54 15.41
N ILE A 1199 2.45 25.66 15.30
CA ILE A 1199 3.30 26.16 16.40
C ILE A 1199 2.93 27.61 16.72
N THR A 1200 2.66 28.44 15.71
CA THR A 1200 2.19 29.81 15.90
C THR A 1200 0.90 29.86 16.70
N ARG A 1201 -0.09 28.99 16.42
CA ARG A 1201 -1.33 28.88 17.20
C ARG A 1201 -1.09 28.44 18.64
N ILE A 1202 -0.21 27.46 18.89
CA ILE A 1202 0.15 27.02 20.24
C ILE A 1202 0.77 28.18 21.02
N VAL A 1203 1.70 28.90 20.40
CA VAL A 1203 2.37 30.05 21.03
C VAL A 1203 1.37 31.18 21.25
N LEU A 1204 0.48 31.50 20.29
CA LEU A 1204 -0.59 32.50 20.45
C LEU A 1204 -1.46 32.22 21.68
N VAL A 1205 -2.01 31.01 21.77
CA VAL A 1205 -2.89 30.62 22.88
C VAL A 1205 -2.13 30.61 24.20
N SER A 1206 -0.93 30.03 24.24
CA SER A 1206 -0.13 29.96 25.47
C SER A 1206 0.31 31.35 25.91
N TYR A 1207 0.65 32.24 24.96
CA TYR A 1207 1.12 33.60 25.21
C TYR A 1207 0.11 34.40 26.05
N ASP A 1208 -1.18 34.31 25.71
CA ASP A 1208 -2.26 35.06 26.35
C ASP A 1208 -2.45 34.75 27.85
N PHE A 1209 -1.94 33.63 28.36
CA PHE A 1209 -1.89 33.31 29.80
C PHE A 1209 -0.46 33.02 30.32
N SER A 1210 0.57 33.22 29.50
CA SER A 1210 1.95 32.80 29.81
C SER A 1210 2.77 33.73 30.70
N TYR A 1211 2.22 34.82 31.23
CA TYR A 1211 3.09 35.85 31.84
C TYR A 1211 3.28 35.78 33.35
N THR A 1212 2.42 35.10 34.09
CA THR A 1212 2.59 34.95 35.55
C THR A 1212 2.22 33.54 36.04
N PHE A 1213 2.83 33.09 37.13
CA PHE A 1213 2.40 31.90 37.89
C PHE A 1213 1.18 32.21 38.78
N GLU A 1214 0.53 33.37 38.61
CA GLU A 1214 -0.61 33.81 39.44
C GLU A 1214 -1.76 32.81 39.42
N GLU A 1215 -1.95 32.12 38.28
CA GLU A 1215 -2.91 31.03 38.08
C GLU A 1215 -2.66 29.79 38.97
N LEU A 1216 -1.45 29.67 39.53
CA LEU A 1216 -1.03 28.59 40.41
C LEU A 1216 -0.94 29.03 41.88
N VAL A 1217 -1.24 30.29 42.20
CA VAL A 1217 -1.22 30.83 43.57
C VAL A 1217 -2.25 30.11 44.44
N GLY A 1218 -1.83 29.77 45.67
CA GLY A 1218 -2.67 29.05 46.64
C GLY A 1218 -2.65 27.52 46.48
N ARG A 1219 -1.90 26.99 45.52
CA ARG A 1219 -1.68 25.54 45.35
C ARG A 1219 -0.43 25.12 46.08
N ARG A 1220 -0.56 24.18 47.01
CA ARG A 1220 0.55 23.69 47.83
C ARG A 1220 0.81 22.21 47.58
N ILE A 1221 2.05 21.86 47.25
CA ILE A 1221 2.51 20.48 47.01
C ILE A 1221 3.46 19.98 48.09
N HIS A 1222 3.53 18.66 48.29
CA HIS A 1222 4.42 17.97 49.23
C HIS A 1222 5.72 17.51 48.58
N ALA A 1223 5.74 17.35 47.26
CA ALA A 1223 6.90 16.91 46.49
C ALA A 1223 8.14 17.80 46.72
N PRO A 1224 9.35 17.22 46.82
CA PRO A 1224 10.60 17.97 46.79
C PRO A 1224 10.73 18.76 45.48
N VAL A 1225 10.94 20.08 45.58
CA VAL A 1225 11.07 20.99 44.42
C VAL A 1225 12.51 21.46 44.28
N THR A 1226 13.10 21.28 43.09
CA THR A 1226 14.40 21.86 42.71
C THR A 1226 14.22 22.86 41.58
N ILE A 1227 14.78 24.05 41.73
CA ILE A 1227 14.69 25.15 40.76
C ILE A 1227 16.09 25.41 40.19
N PHE A 1228 16.24 25.26 38.88
CA PHE A 1228 17.44 25.65 38.15
C PHE A 1228 17.21 27.03 37.53
N LYS A 1229 17.83 28.05 38.12
CA LYS A 1229 17.67 29.47 37.80
C LYS A 1229 18.74 29.88 36.80
N ALA A 1230 18.35 30.32 35.60
CA ALA A 1230 19.28 30.71 34.56
C ALA A 1230 19.94 32.07 34.85
N GLN A 1231 21.02 32.39 34.15
CA GLN A 1231 21.70 33.67 34.27
C GLN A 1231 20.76 34.81 33.83
N GLN A 1232 20.72 35.90 34.61
CA GLN A 1232 19.87 37.08 34.41
C GLN A 1232 18.36 36.88 34.64
N ASP A 1233 17.96 35.68 35.09
CA ASP A 1233 16.61 35.43 35.57
C ASP A 1233 16.39 36.07 36.97
N ASN A 1234 15.54 37.09 37.08
CA ASN A 1234 15.15 37.69 38.37
C ASN A 1234 13.75 37.21 38.78
N TYR A 1235 13.66 36.24 39.70
CA TYR A 1235 12.41 35.59 40.12
C TYR A 1235 12.12 35.81 41.60
N SER A 1236 11.32 36.82 41.94
CA SER A 1236 11.05 37.18 43.34
C SER A 1236 9.89 36.42 44.02
N PHE A 1237 9.11 35.59 43.31
CA PHE A 1237 7.88 35.02 43.88
C PHE A 1237 7.97 33.52 44.29
N ILE A 1238 8.71 32.66 43.56
CA ILE A 1238 8.99 31.26 43.98
C ILE A 1238 10.04 31.22 45.11
N GLU A 1239 10.75 32.31 45.35
CA GLU A 1239 11.72 32.40 46.44
C GLU A 1239 11.06 32.65 47.81
N ASN A 1240 9.78 33.07 47.85
CA ASN A 1240 9.00 33.14 49.08
C ASN A 1240 8.45 31.75 49.45
N VAL A 1241 9.24 31.08 50.29
CA VAL A 1241 9.12 29.70 50.81
C VAL A 1241 7.73 29.30 51.36
N SER A 1242 6.78 30.21 51.56
CA SER A 1242 5.55 29.95 52.32
C SER A 1242 4.33 29.50 51.51
N ASP A 1243 4.28 29.73 50.20
CA ASP A 1243 2.97 29.76 49.52
C ASP A 1243 2.66 28.56 48.61
N PHE A 1244 3.65 27.78 48.16
CA PHE A 1244 3.44 26.76 47.10
C PHE A 1244 4.06 25.37 47.35
N SER A 1245 4.91 25.18 48.35
CA SER A 1245 5.42 23.87 48.76
C SER A 1245 5.37 23.68 50.27
N VAL A 1246 5.32 22.44 50.75
CA VAL A 1246 5.42 22.11 52.17
C VAL A 1246 6.87 22.25 52.66
N GLU A 1247 7.84 21.93 51.80
CA GLU A 1247 9.28 22.08 52.06
C GLU A 1247 9.89 23.21 51.21
N PRO A 1248 10.90 23.94 51.71
CA PRO A 1248 11.57 24.98 50.93
C PRO A 1248 12.20 24.40 49.65
N PRO A 1249 12.00 25.03 48.48
CA PRO A 1249 12.63 24.56 47.25
C PRO A 1249 14.15 24.70 47.30
N ARG A 1250 14.86 23.77 46.66
CA ARG A 1250 16.31 23.87 46.44
C ARG A 1250 16.57 24.71 45.18
N THR A 1251 17.13 25.90 45.34
CA THR A 1251 17.50 26.76 44.20
C THR A 1251 18.96 26.57 43.81
N ILE A 1252 19.21 26.39 42.51
CA ILE A 1252 20.53 26.21 41.88
C ILE A 1252 20.67 27.27 40.81
N HIS A 1253 21.73 28.09 40.89
CA HIS A 1253 22.01 29.13 39.91
C HIS A 1253 22.90 28.58 38.80
N LEU A 1254 22.53 28.83 37.55
CA LEU A 1254 23.27 28.47 36.35
C LEU A 1254 23.93 29.71 35.74
N GLU A 1255 25.10 29.52 35.15
CA GLU A 1255 25.82 30.51 34.33
C GLU A 1255 25.23 30.61 32.91
N ALA A 1256 24.56 29.56 32.43
CA ALA A 1256 23.80 29.61 31.18
C ALA A 1256 22.55 30.52 31.31
N ASP A 1257 22.30 31.36 30.29
CA ASP A 1257 21.04 32.13 30.17
C ASP A 1257 19.85 31.22 29.79
N HIS A 1258 18.62 31.77 29.85
CA HIS A 1258 17.36 31.06 29.59
C HIS A 1258 17.38 30.17 28.32
N TYR A 1259 18.03 30.62 27.25
CA TYR A 1259 18.07 29.94 25.95
C TYR A 1259 19.31 29.04 25.78
N GLN A 1260 20.37 29.30 26.53
CA GLN A 1260 21.59 28.49 26.53
C GLN A 1260 21.49 27.23 27.40
N VAL A 1261 20.56 27.18 28.36
CA VAL A 1261 20.39 26.05 29.28
C VAL A 1261 20.20 24.70 28.58
N LEU A 1262 19.51 24.65 27.43
CA LEU A 1262 19.32 23.42 26.65
C LEU A 1262 20.43 23.14 25.62
N LYS A 1263 21.48 23.99 25.55
CA LYS A 1263 22.65 23.77 24.68
C LYS A 1263 23.70 22.92 25.43
N ALA A 1264 24.65 22.34 24.69
CA ALA A 1264 25.64 21.41 25.24
C ALA A 1264 26.35 21.91 26.51
N GLN A 1265 26.72 23.19 26.57
CA GLN A 1265 27.37 23.78 27.75
C GLN A 1265 26.40 23.91 28.94
N GLY A 1266 25.17 24.39 28.72
CA GLY A 1266 24.15 24.51 29.78
C GLY A 1266 23.66 23.14 30.27
N VAL A 1267 23.55 22.14 29.39
CA VAL A 1267 23.20 20.77 29.77
C VAL A 1267 24.30 20.12 30.60
N ALA A 1268 25.57 20.33 30.26
CA ALA A 1268 26.69 19.85 31.07
C ALA A 1268 26.74 20.51 32.46
N GLU A 1269 26.38 21.80 32.54
CA GLU A 1269 26.22 22.51 33.81
C GLU A 1269 25.07 21.93 34.65
N LEU A 1270 23.89 21.72 34.05
CA LEU A 1270 22.76 21.04 34.70
C LEU A 1270 23.16 19.66 35.24
N GLN A 1271 23.84 18.85 34.43
CA GLN A 1271 24.31 17.51 34.82
C GLN A 1271 25.22 17.57 36.06
N THR A 1272 26.11 18.57 36.13
CA THR A 1272 27.05 18.74 37.26
C THR A 1272 26.34 19.01 38.59
N HIS A 1273 25.16 19.64 38.55
CA HIS A 1273 24.38 19.98 39.74
C HIS A 1273 23.40 18.88 40.19
N LEU A 1274 23.12 17.92 39.31
CA LEU A 1274 22.21 16.80 39.54
C LEU A 1274 22.93 15.52 40.00
N ILE A 1275 24.23 15.40 39.71
CA ILE A 1275 25.17 14.44 40.33
C ILE A 1275 25.54 14.95 41.73
#